data_AF-A0A8C2XED1-F1
#
_entry.id   AF-A0A8C2XED1-F1
#
_cell.length_a   1.000
_cell.length_b   1.000
_cell.length_c   1.000
_cell.angle_alpha   90.00
_cell.angle_beta   90.00
_cell.angle_gamma   90.00
#
_symmetry.space_group_name_H-M   'P 1'
#
loop_
_entity.id
_entity.type
_entity.pdbx_description
1 polymer ?
#
loop_
_entity_poly.entity_id
_entity_poly.type
_entity_poly.pdbx_seq_one_letter_code
_entity_poly.pdbx_strand_id
1 'polypeptide(L)'
;NQEEKPGGETRRRKGSALWCPLPLTFLFAPQVEEETTGQRAPWLQDCVVSLSPCSDLLVVAREQKAVFLSAKWRTDDSGREEMTLAVSWTGTLSTDEGECVSSSICIPLASQKRSSTGRPDWTCVVVGFTSGYVRFYTENGVLLLAQLLHEDPVLRLKCRTYEIPRHPGVTEQHEELSILYPAALVTIDGFSLFQSLRACRNQVARATAAGSDVIQPPPLAYKKWGLQDMDTIVDHSSVGVMTLCVFDQMKNASILGGFNASVKGSPPAMSRYVTVGGGPYTGFFYAVEGSSQPLLSHVALAVASKLTSALISAASGWLGWNKHKNEEEALQKQRPKVEPVTPLGIRFGLPDSRRHGESICLSPCNTLAGVTDDFGRVTLLDLARGIAVRMWKGYRDAQLGWLQVPEERGDREFSPSASLPRRHALFLVIYAPRRGILEVWGMQQGPRVGAFTVGKHCRLLYAGYRLMGVNSVTSKGWQLHTQQVCLLDPTTGALRTVNIPFHLALSDKKSERAKDMHLIKRLTTILRSREVEPDILESEAKSVLLDIKHPAIKKQALESLLSNKNAPVSCLTSVTSALNETLKRQGNYCKCKTSRTYHPMVSLSSLQTRRRWMKRYSSSQDSLEGIEDELSRVGPTLQRYAQLTARPSVSFAQDSPDSPLPAQAFLSQMECTDDGGLTVTRGSETEWNHLGSFMFWGCLCGKSPPHKVCDTLQQAGISPQQLLSLLLSVWLQREKEVLQKPEEAVRNLHTLLIALSNMEGAVEESWDPQSISPWWQQVRCMCIQSHNAAAALLAAFVAHRAAKASTTSRADSKSEWEAVSLELEQWVVCVRQLEDVLVLQTLLLVPPPQGAAGGAAPQCSIKTLLEGGTGKLASFIPRSKQPPLCFPELLVAVCQRFPHSLSPDLLFAHCCWEYVVQWNKDPEEGRYFWLAIEHLKLVSSPHIQLGISAMMWSTFIVKRFSAAAFLTEKVGKAPKDRLCRRDVGMGDKAVTSFLGCCVQLLQILMEVTGDVAPPELSAEEAWCGAEGPASLAELALEQRGVHYPLVQHHCLLASLLHAAMTFSLKVKPLSLFDKNYVFFCFFSSILFHLSHIPAPSQFLLRVLTGWVQALVDPSSSAPPPSSGGPKADWWPSLCLELGSLLQVNPDILRRHIVCELYNQGLDLRAEEVMLEVEDKDVLGSQLLVLTGQRLSYSLLHSQSQTQAAMELLARLPPTLCTWLKAMDPSELRCPLVPLPQTSRLVGRLIEILPENHAQYSLALHLLEAVDALTTED
;
A
#
# COMPACT_ATOMS: atom_id res chain seq x y z
N ASN A 1 -45.00 52.35 31.10
CA ASN A 1 -44.31 53.37 31.90
C ASN A 1 -42.84 53.03 32.04
N GLN A 2 -42.00 53.96 31.58
CA GLN A 2 -40.55 54.01 31.80
C GLN A 2 -40.24 54.14 33.31
N GLU A 3 -39.13 53.55 33.78
CA GLU A 3 -37.93 54.26 34.34
C GLU A 3 -36.99 53.34 35.17
N GLU A 4 -35.74 53.27 34.67
CA GLU A 4 -34.41 53.40 35.32
C GLU A 4 -33.90 52.57 36.55
N LYS A 5 -32.98 51.62 36.25
CA LYS A 5 -31.54 51.41 36.64
C LYS A 5 -31.03 51.57 38.12
N PRO A 6 -29.87 50.96 38.54
CA PRO A 6 -28.68 50.53 37.75
C PRO A 6 -28.08 49.13 38.08
N GLY A 7 -26.99 48.76 37.34
CA GLY A 7 -26.31 47.46 37.27
C GLY A 7 -25.49 47.02 38.50
N GLY A 8 -24.70 45.94 38.48
CA GLY A 8 -24.32 44.97 37.45
C GLY A 8 -23.25 44.02 38.02
N GLU A 9 -23.30 42.73 37.63
CA GLU A 9 -22.16 41.83 37.36
C GLU A 9 -22.67 40.40 37.20
N THR A 10 -23.09 40.03 35.99
CA THR A 10 -23.46 38.65 35.64
C THR A 10 -22.23 37.84 35.25
N ARG A 11 -21.95 36.81 36.05
CA ARG A 11 -20.94 35.76 35.84
C ARG A 11 -20.95 35.23 34.39
N ARG A 12 -19.87 35.49 33.65
CA ARG A 12 -19.55 34.78 32.39
C ARG A 12 -19.34 33.28 32.67
N ARG A 13 -20.21 32.42 32.14
CA ARG A 13 -19.93 30.98 31.95
C ARG A 13 -18.74 30.84 30.99
N LYS A 14 -17.60 30.35 31.48
CA LYS A 14 -16.44 29.94 30.65
C LYS A 14 -16.38 28.42 30.62
N GLY A 15 -16.23 27.86 29.41
CA GLY A 15 -15.75 26.51 29.08
C GLY A 15 -16.42 25.34 29.82
N SER A 16 -17.29 24.61 29.15
CA SER A 16 -17.98 23.45 29.73
C SER A 16 -17.00 22.31 30.05
N ALA A 17 -16.77 22.07 31.35
CA ALA A 17 -16.45 20.73 31.84
C ALA A 17 -17.76 19.92 31.80
N LEU A 18 -17.74 18.76 31.13
CA LEU A 18 -18.93 17.92 30.96
C LEU A 18 -19.03 16.92 32.12
N TRP A 19 -20.22 16.87 32.73
CA TRP A 19 -20.60 15.85 33.69
C TRP A 19 -21.18 14.69 32.89
N CYS A 20 -20.43 13.58 32.77
CA CYS A 20 -20.96 12.37 32.16
C CYS A 20 -21.49 11.47 33.28
N PRO A 21 -22.80 11.16 33.34
CA PRO A 21 -23.24 10.00 34.09
C PRO A 21 -22.58 8.78 33.46
N LEU A 22 -21.89 7.96 34.26
CA LEU A 22 -21.75 6.57 33.86
C LEU A 22 -23.17 5.97 33.87
N PRO A 23 -23.49 5.07 32.94
CA PRO A 23 -24.52 4.10 33.21
C PRO A 23 -23.90 3.23 34.31
N LEU A 24 -24.20 3.56 35.57
CA LEU A 24 -23.77 2.81 36.75
C LEU A 24 -24.83 3.09 37.83
N THR A 25 -25.97 2.46 37.65
CA THR A 25 -27.10 2.52 38.58
C THR A 25 -26.92 1.42 39.62
N PHE A 26 -26.87 1.78 40.90
CA PHE A 26 -26.92 0.81 41.99
C PHE A 26 -28.39 0.59 42.37
N LEU A 27 -28.88 -0.63 42.21
CA LEU A 27 -30.13 -1.06 42.84
C LEU A 27 -29.80 -1.60 44.24
N PHE A 28 -29.70 -0.71 45.21
CA PHE A 28 -30.08 -1.09 46.58
C PHE A 28 -31.56 -0.73 46.73
N ALA A 29 -32.44 -1.67 46.42
CA ALA A 29 -33.74 -1.70 47.08
C ALA A 29 -33.49 -2.40 48.41
N PRO A 30 -33.38 -1.70 49.54
CA PRO A 30 -33.64 -2.38 50.78
C PRO A 30 -35.11 -2.79 50.74
N GLN A 31 -35.41 -4.09 50.78
CA GLN A 31 -36.65 -4.50 51.40
C GLN A 31 -36.52 -4.12 52.88
N VAL A 32 -36.86 -2.86 53.17
CA VAL A 32 -37.17 -2.41 54.51
C VAL A 32 -38.69 -2.41 54.52
N GLU A 33 -39.24 -3.41 55.19
CA GLU A 33 -40.59 -3.32 55.74
C GLU A 33 -40.70 -1.97 56.46
N GLU A 34 -41.80 -1.26 56.18
CA GLU A 34 -42.10 0.03 56.79
C GLU A 34 -42.04 -0.07 58.31
N GLU A 35 -40.98 0.48 58.91
CA GLU A 35 -41.06 0.96 60.28
C GLU A 35 -40.49 2.37 60.39
N THR A 36 -41.27 3.17 61.11
CA THR A 36 -41.33 4.62 61.16
C THR A 36 -40.13 5.30 61.84
N THR A 37 -39.80 6.48 61.32
CA THR A 37 -39.24 7.68 62.01
C THR A 37 -37.94 7.55 62.80
N GLY A 38 -36.87 8.05 62.17
CA GLY A 38 -35.66 8.54 62.82
C GLY A 38 -34.64 8.90 61.76
N GLN A 39 -34.17 10.15 61.71
CA GLN A 39 -33.09 10.59 60.82
C GLN A 39 -31.84 9.71 61.04
N ARG A 40 -31.72 8.61 60.29
CA ARG A 40 -30.51 7.77 60.31
C ARG A 40 -29.39 8.59 59.69
N ALA A 41 -28.33 8.81 60.47
CA ALA A 41 -27.07 9.36 59.98
C ALA A 41 -26.64 8.63 58.68
N PRO A 42 -25.93 9.31 57.76
CA PRO A 42 -25.53 8.71 56.50
C PRO A 42 -24.59 7.51 56.73
N TRP A 43 -25.15 6.31 56.76
CA TRP A 43 -24.51 5.04 57.17
C TRP A 43 -23.19 4.73 56.43
N LEU A 44 -23.03 5.22 55.21
CA LEU A 44 -21.82 5.03 54.38
C LEU A 44 -20.62 5.84 54.91
N GLN A 45 -20.85 6.91 55.68
CA GLN A 45 -19.77 7.71 56.28
C GLN A 45 -19.06 6.93 57.40
N ASP A 46 -19.77 6.02 58.07
CA ASP A 46 -19.23 5.15 59.12
C ASP A 46 -18.58 3.87 58.57
N CYS A 47 -18.65 3.67 57.25
CA CYS A 47 -18.07 2.49 56.60
C CYS A 47 -16.62 2.72 56.17
N VAL A 48 -15.84 1.64 56.09
CA VAL A 48 -14.58 1.60 55.35
C VAL A 48 -14.92 1.25 53.89
N VAL A 49 -14.50 2.09 52.94
CA VAL A 49 -14.82 1.92 51.51
C VAL A 49 -13.54 1.96 50.69
N SER A 50 -13.34 0.95 49.84
CA SER A 50 -12.19 0.87 48.93
C SER A 50 -12.64 0.42 47.54
N LEU A 51 -12.34 1.23 46.53
CA LEU A 51 -12.55 0.90 45.12
C LEU A 51 -11.21 0.53 44.48
N SER A 52 -11.18 -0.57 43.73
CA SER A 52 -10.03 -0.94 42.90
C SER A 52 -9.77 0.13 41.83
N PRO A 53 -8.51 0.50 41.54
CA PRO A 53 -8.17 1.41 40.44
C PRO A 53 -8.72 0.98 39.08
N CYS A 54 -8.99 -0.31 38.88
CA CYS A 54 -9.58 -0.87 37.64
C CYS A 54 -11.12 -0.86 37.64
N SER A 55 -11.75 -0.40 38.73
CA SER A 55 -13.20 -0.36 38.94
C SER A 55 -13.91 -1.70 38.76
N ASP A 56 -13.17 -2.79 38.97
CA ASP A 56 -13.63 -4.18 38.90
C ASP A 56 -14.14 -4.69 40.25
N LEU A 57 -13.72 -4.08 41.37
CA LEU A 57 -14.10 -4.46 42.72
C LEU A 57 -14.27 -3.25 43.65
N LEU A 58 -15.41 -3.19 44.35
CA LEU A 58 -15.69 -2.23 45.43
C LEU A 58 -15.93 -3.01 46.73
N VAL A 59 -15.22 -2.64 47.79
CA VAL A 59 -15.35 -3.22 49.13
C VAL A 59 -15.98 -2.17 50.05
N VAL A 60 -17.03 -2.56 50.75
CA VAL A 60 -17.67 -1.78 51.80
C VAL A 60 -17.67 -2.64 53.06
N ALA A 61 -17.01 -2.16 54.11
CA ALA A 61 -16.91 -2.84 55.40
C ALA A 61 -17.40 -1.95 56.53
N ARG A 62 -18.05 -2.53 57.53
CA ARG A 62 -18.47 -1.86 58.75
C ARG A 62 -18.37 -2.84 59.90
N GLU A 63 -17.69 -2.43 60.97
CA GLU A 63 -17.44 -3.28 62.13
C GLU A 63 -16.80 -4.62 61.71
N GLN A 64 -17.49 -5.74 61.92
CA GLN A 64 -17.01 -7.10 61.64
C GLN A 64 -17.35 -7.56 60.21
N LYS A 65 -18.30 -6.88 59.54
CA LYS A 65 -18.94 -7.32 58.29
C LYS A 65 -18.39 -6.58 57.09
N ALA A 66 -18.33 -7.26 55.94
CA ALA A 66 -18.02 -6.64 54.67
C ALA A 66 -18.86 -7.21 53.51
N VAL A 67 -18.96 -6.39 52.47
CA VAL A 67 -19.59 -6.72 51.19
C VAL A 67 -18.60 -6.39 50.08
N PHE A 68 -18.36 -7.36 49.21
CA PHE A 68 -17.55 -7.23 48.01
C PHE A 68 -18.48 -7.15 46.80
N LEU A 69 -18.30 -6.12 45.98
CA LEU A 69 -19.11 -5.84 44.81
C LEU A 69 -18.21 -5.92 43.57
N SER A 70 -18.45 -6.89 42.70
CA SER A 70 -17.67 -7.09 41.48
C SER A 70 -18.39 -6.55 40.25
N ALA A 71 -17.64 -6.05 39.27
CA ALA A 71 -18.17 -5.53 38.01
C ALA A 71 -18.84 -6.64 37.18
N LYS A 72 -20.09 -6.38 36.76
CA LYS A 72 -20.88 -7.20 35.84
C LYS A 72 -21.45 -6.32 34.74
N TRP A 73 -21.28 -6.74 33.50
CA TRP A 73 -21.90 -6.08 32.35
C TRP A 73 -23.35 -6.53 32.23
N ARG A 74 -24.27 -5.57 32.11
CA ARG A 74 -25.68 -5.81 31.81
C ARG A 74 -26.03 -5.06 30.54
N THR A 75 -26.81 -5.67 29.67
CA THR A 75 -27.42 -4.97 28.54
C THR A 75 -28.74 -4.37 29.05
N ASP A 76 -28.89 -3.05 28.95
CA ASP A 76 -30.15 -2.38 29.28
C ASP A 76 -31.24 -2.73 28.25
N ASP A 77 -32.50 -2.41 28.57
CA ASP A 77 -33.65 -2.69 27.70
C ASP A 77 -33.58 -1.93 26.35
N SER A 78 -32.67 -0.96 26.23
CA SER A 78 -32.40 -0.21 25.00
C SER A 78 -31.25 -0.81 24.15
N GLY A 79 -30.67 -1.93 24.59
CA GLY A 79 -29.55 -2.60 23.92
C GLY A 79 -28.18 -2.01 24.24
N ARG A 80 -28.05 -1.05 25.17
CA ARG A 80 -26.76 -0.48 25.61
C ARG A 80 -26.15 -1.32 26.73
N GLU A 81 -24.87 -1.60 26.62
CA GLU A 81 -24.13 -2.27 27.69
C GLU A 81 -23.78 -1.29 28.82
N GLU A 82 -24.33 -1.53 30.00
CA GLU A 82 -24.08 -0.82 31.25
C GLU A 82 -23.25 -1.70 32.19
N MET A 83 -22.12 -1.19 32.71
CA MET A 83 -21.37 -1.88 33.75
C MET A 83 -22.04 -1.60 35.09
N THR A 84 -22.31 -2.63 35.89
CA THR A 84 -22.90 -2.52 37.22
C THR A 84 -22.03 -3.25 38.23
N LEU A 85 -21.92 -2.73 39.46
CA LEU A 85 -21.25 -3.44 40.54
C LEU A 85 -22.29 -4.27 41.30
N ALA A 86 -22.12 -5.60 41.31
CA ALA A 86 -23.03 -6.53 41.96
C ALA A 86 -22.33 -7.30 43.07
N VAL A 87 -23.08 -7.67 44.12
CA VAL A 87 -22.55 -8.46 45.25
C VAL A 87 -21.96 -9.77 44.72
N SER A 88 -20.65 -9.95 44.97
CA SER A 88 -19.91 -11.19 44.72
C SER A 88 -19.69 -11.96 46.01
N TRP A 89 -19.53 -11.27 47.14
CA TRP A 89 -19.38 -11.88 48.45
C TRP A 89 -19.92 -10.97 49.55
N THR A 90 -20.46 -11.57 50.62
CA THR A 90 -20.82 -10.88 51.86
C THR A 90 -20.58 -11.81 53.04
N GLY A 91 -20.08 -11.28 54.14
CA GLY A 91 -19.83 -12.07 55.35
C GLY A 91 -19.10 -11.30 56.44
N THR A 92 -18.76 -12.03 57.49
CA THR A 92 -17.93 -11.56 58.61
C THR A 92 -16.46 -11.86 58.30
N LEU A 93 -15.59 -10.85 58.38
CA LEU A 93 -14.16 -10.99 58.07
C LEU A 93 -13.28 -11.27 59.28
N SER A 94 -13.75 -10.90 60.47
CA SER A 94 -13.03 -11.09 61.72
C SER A 94 -12.96 -12.55 62.14
N THR A 95 -11.89 -12.89 62.84
CA THR A 95 -11.73 -14.23 63.44
C THR A 95 -11.84 -14.21 64.95
N ASP A 96 -11.57 -13.05 65.57
CA ASP A 96 -11.53 -12.88 67.02
C ASP A 96 -12.74 -12.06 67.48
N GLU A 97 -13.30 -12.40 68.64
CA GLU A 97 -14.43 -11.67 69.21
C GLU A 97 -14.06 -10.20 69.50
N GLY A 98 -14.88 -9.26 69.02
CA GLY A 98 -14.66 -7.81 69.21
C GLY A 98 -13.72 -7.15 68.20
N GLU A 99 -13.13 -7.90 67.26
CA GLU A 99 -12.18 -7.39 66.26
C GLU A 99 -12.87 -6.66 65.08
N CYS A 100 -12.75 -5.34 64.96
CA CYS A 100 -13.39 -4.59 63.87
C CYS A 100 -12.44 -4.25 62.72
N VAL A 101 -13.00 -4.12 61.51
CA VAL A 101 -12.30 -3.60 60.34
C VAL A 101 -12.05 -2.10 60.52
N SER A 102 -10.78 -1.70 60.49
CA SER A 102 -10.36 -0.30 60.65
C SER A 102 -9.87 0.32 59.33
N SER A 103 -9.36 -0.49 58.39
CA SER A 103 -8.90 -0.01 57.08
C SER A 103 -9.00 -1.13 56.03
N SER A 104 -9.21 -0.76 54.76
CA SER A 104 -9.21 -1.70 53.64
C SER A 104 -8.60 -1.09 52.39
N ILE A 105 -7.95 -1.89 51.55
CA ILE A 105 -7.45 -1.48 50.23
C ILE A 105 -7.60 -2.62 49.21
N CYS A 106 -7.99 -2.29 47.98
CA CYS A 106 -8.17 -3.24 46.87
C CYS A 106 -6.96 -3.18 45.94
N ILE A 107 -6.11 -4.20 45.91
CA ILE A 107 -4.87 -4.23 45.14
C ILE A 107 -5.04 -5.12 43.89
N PRO A 108 -5.26 -4.55 42.68
CA PRO A 108 -5.33 -5.30 41.45
C PRO A 108 -3.95 -5.82 41.05
N LEU A 109 -3.84 -7.12 40.73
CA LEU A 109 -2.57 -7.77 40.40
C LEU A 109 -2.39 -7.97 38.89
N ALA A 110 -1.18 -7.71 38.41
CA ALA A 110 -0.80 -7.87 37.00
C ALA A 110 -0.77 -9.33 36.54
N SER A 111 -1.30 -9.59 35.34
CA SER A 111 -1.19 -10.90 34.70
C SER A 111 0.24 -11.15 34.20
N GLN A 112 0.76 -12.35 34.44
CA GLN A 112 2.01 -12.84 33.82
C GLN A 112 1.78 -13.40 32.40
N LYS A 113 0.54 -13.80 32.08
CA LYS A 113 0.15 -14.18 30.72
C LYS A 113 -0.08 -12.87 29.94
N ARG A 114 0.42 -12.77 28.70
CA ARG A 114 0.20 -11.59 27.83
C ARG A 114 -1.31 -11.41 27.58
N SER A 115 -2.02 -10.72 28.46
CA SER A 115 -3.40 -10.31 28.25
C SER A 115 -3.38 -9.01 27.46
N SER A 116 -3.93 -9.03 26.24
CA SER A 116 -4.02 -7.88 25.34
C SER A 116 -4.88 -6.73 25.88
N THR A 117 -5.68 -6.97 26.92
CA THR A 117 -6.73 -6.05 27.41
C THR A 117 -6.30 -5.15 28.58
N GLY A 118 -5.11 -5.35 29.16
CA GLY A 118 -4.62 -4.56 30.31
C GLY A 118 -5.47 -4.67 31.59
N ARG A 119 -6.35 -5.67 31.68
CA ARG A 119 -7.15 -5.95 32.88
C ARG A 119 -6.31 -6.69 33.94
N PRO A 120 -6.64 -6.55 35.25
CA PRO A 120 -5.98 -7.33 36.28
C PRO A 120 -6.28 -8.83 36.11
N ASP A 121 -5.36 -9.68 36.56
CA ASP A 121 -5.58 -11.14 36.66
C ASP A 121 -6.66 -11.41 37.70
N TRP A 122 -6.56 -10.72 38.85
CA TRP A 122 -7.54 -10.67 39.92
C TRP A 122 -7.21 -9.51 40.87
N THR A 123 -8.12 -9.21 41.81
CA THR A 123 -7.96 -8.11 42.77
C THR A 123 -7.94 -8.65 44.21
N CYS A 124 -6.85 -8.39 44.92
CA CYS A 124 -6.67 -8.77 46.32
C CYS A 124 -7.31 -7.73 47.25
N VAL A 125 -8.09 -8.19 48.22
CA VAL A 125 -8.66 -7.32 49.27
C VAL A 125 -7.79 -7.42 50.52
N VAL A 126 -7.14 -6.32 50.91
CA VAL A 126 -6.33 -6.26 52.12
C VAL A 126 -7.10 -5.52 53.19
N VAL A 127 -7.23 -6.13 54.38
CA VAL A 127 -8.05 -5.62 55.48
C VAL A 127 -7.21 -5.55 56.74
N GLY A 128 -7.20 -4.38 57.35
CA GLY A 128 -6.58 -4.11 58.64
C GLY A 128 -7.63 -4.04 59.73
N PHE A 129 -7.28 -4.57 60.89
CA PHE A 129 -8.20 -4.72 62.01
C PHE A 129 -7.73 -3.96 63.25
N THR A 130 -8.66 -3.71 64.18
CA THR A 130 -8.40 -3.08 65.48
C THR A 130 -7.50 -3.92 66.40
N SER A 131 -7.36 -5.22 66.12
CA SER A 131 -6.46 -6.16 66.79
C SER A 131 -4.99 -6.06 66.36
N GLY A 132 -4.71 -5.27 65.32
CA GLY A 132 -3.39 -5.20 64.68
C GLY A 132 -3.12 -6.26 63.60
N TYR A 133 -4.07 -7.19 63.38
CA TYR A 133 -3.98 -8.13 62.27
C TYR A 133 -4.17 -7.45 60.92
N VAL A 134 -3.45 -7.96 59.91
CA VAL A 134 -3.67 -7.67 58.50
C VAL A 134 -3.97 -8.97 57.79
N ARG A 135 -5.11 -9.02 57.09
CA ARG A 135 -5.58 -10.20 56.35
C ARG A 135 -5.77 -9.88 54.88
N PHE A 136 -5.46 -10.85 54.04
CA PHE A 136 -5.52 -10.77 52.58
C PHE A 136 -6.56 -11.76 52.08
N TYR A 137 -7.53 -11.28 51.29
CA TYR A 137 -8.62 -12.07 50.74
C TYR A 137 -8.64 -12.00 49.22
N THR A 138 -9.20 -13.02 48.59
CA THR A 138 -9.58 -12.98 47.17
C THR A 138 -10.80 -12.07 46.97
N GLU A 139 -11.09 -11.75 45.71
CA GLU A 139 -12.30 -11.04 45.27
C GLU A 139 -13.62 -11.74 45.67
N ASN A 140 -13.55 -13.02 46.06
CA ASN A 140 -14.68 -13.83 46.50
C ASN A 140 -14.68 -14.10 48.01
N GLY A 141 -13.90 -13.35 48.80
CA GLY A 141 -13.89 -13.45 50.26
C GLY A 141 -13.10 -14.63 50.85
N VAL A 142 -12.29 -15.33 50.05
CA VAL A 142 -11.46 -16.45 50.55
C VAL A 142 -10.18 -15.90 51.16
N LEU A 143 -9.91 -16.25 52.42
CA LEU A 143 -8.70 -15.86 53.14
C LEU A 143 -7.45 -16.52 52.53
N LEU A 144 -6.48 -15.70 52.13
CA LEU A 144 -5.19 -16.15 51.58
C LEU A 144 -4.08 -16.17 52.63
N LEU A 145 -4.05 -15.15 53.48
CA LEU A 145 -2.98 -14.91 54.44
C LEU A 145 -3.51 -14.02 55.58
N ALA A 146 -3.13 -14.34 56.81
CA ALA A 146 -3.38 -13.53 58.00
C ALA A 146 -2.07 -13.37 58.77
N GLN A 147 -1.67 -12.14 59.07
CA GLN A 147 -0.41 -11.84 59.76
C GLN A 147 -0.63 -10.76 60.81
N LEU A 148 -0.17 -11.03 62.05
CA LEU A 148 -0.02 -10.01 63.08
C LEU A 148 1.32 -9.32 62.87
N LEU A 149 1.30 -8.02 62.57
CA LEU A 149 2.50 -7.21 62.27
C LEU A 149 2.83 -6.20 63.38
N HIS A 150 1.81 -5.81 64.15
CA HIS A 150 1.93 -5.02 65.36
C HIS A 150 0.68 -5.25 66.23
N GLU A 151 0.74 -4.91 67.51
CA GLU A 151 -0.37 -5.16 68.46
C GLU A 151 -1.38 -4.01 68.51
N ASP A 152 -0.96 -2.82 68.10
CA ASP A 152 -1.84 -1.66 68.00
C ASP A 152 -2.81 -1.77 66.81
N PRO A 153 -3.94 -1.05 66.82
CA PRO A 153 -4.89 -1.05 65.72
C PRO A 153 -4.28 -0.52 64.42
N VAL A 154 -4.61 -1.16 63.29
CA VAL A 154 -4.24 -0.65 61.96
C VAL A 154 -4.98 0.66 61.70
N LEU A 155 -4.25 1.77 61.49
CA LEU A 155 -4.85 3.07 61.21
C LEU A 155 -5.13 3.26 59.71
N ARG A 156 -4.14 2.98 58.86
CA ARG A 156 -4.23 3.21 57.40
C ARG A 156 -3.44 2.19 56.60
N LEU A 157 -4.06 1.71 55.52
CA LEU A 157 -3.43 0.92 54.46
C LEU A 157 -3.26 1.80 53.22
N LYS A 158 -2.04 1.91 52.70
CA LYS A 158 -1.74 2.61 51.43
C LYS A 158 -0.79 1.81 50.56
N CYS A 159 -1.00 1.86 49.26
CA CYS A 159 -0.21 1.16 48.26
C CYS A 159 0.47 2.16 47.32
N ARG A 160 1.72 1.88 46.95
CA ARG A 160 2.45 2.56 45.89
C ARG A 160 2.84 1.53 44.84
N THR A 161 2.46 1.78 43.59
CA THR A 161 2.74 0.89 42.45
C THR A 161 3.68 1.58 41.46
N TYR A 162 4.16 0.83 40.47
CA TYR A 162 5.05 1.36 39.45
C TYR A 162 4.40 2.49 38.62
N GLU A 163 5.08 3.63 38.50
CA GLU A 163 4.74 4.71 37.58
C GLU A 163 5.91 4.96 36.62
N ILE A 164 5.61 5.18 35.34
CA ILE A 164 6.61 5.45 34.31
C ILE A 164 7.30 6.78 34.63
N PRO A 165 8.64 6.82 34.76
CA PRO A 165 9.38 8.06 35.02
C PRO A 165 9.10 9.13 33.95
N ARG A 166 8.74 10.35 34.38
CA ARG A 166 8.40 11.47 33.47
C ARG A 166 9.63 12.09 32.79
N HIS A 167 10.81 11.99 33.41
CA HIS A 167 12.05 12.58 32.92
C HIS A 167 13.18 11.53 32.91
N PRO A 168 14.05 11.52 31.88
CA PRO A 168 15.25 10.68 31.89
C PRO A 168 16.12 11.01 33.10
N GLY A 169 16.61 9.99 33.81
CA GLY A 169 17.46 10.15 35.00
C GLY A 169 16.73 10.17 36.35
N VAL A 170 15.40 10.07 36.37
CA VAL A 170 14.65 9.82 37.61
C VAL A 170 14.76 8.34 37.98
N THR A 171 15.10 8.04 39.23
CA THR A 171 15.22 6.66 39.74
C THR A 171 13.89 5.93 39.69
N GLU A 172 13.90 4.70 39.16
CA GLU A 172 12.73 3.82 39.18
C GLU A 172 12.31 3.56 40.63
N GLN A 173 11.01 3.63 40.86
CA GLN A 173 10.41 3.57 42.18
C GLN A 173 9.85 2.17 42.43
N HIS A 174 10.30 1.48 43.48
CA HIS A 174 9.86 0.11 43.82
C HIS A 174 8.40 0.07 44.29
N GLU A 175 7.63 -0.97 44.00
CA GLU A 175 6.27 -1.08 44.56
C GLU A 175 6.30 -1.36 46.07
N GLU A 176 5.33 -0.87 46.83
CA GLU A 176 5.31 -1.01 48.29
C GLU A 176 3.88 -0.96 48.84
N LEU A 177 3.55 -1.89 49.75
CA LEU A 177 2.38 -1.80 50.64
C LEU A 177 2.85 -1.24 51.98
N SER A 178 2.17 -0.19 52.47
CA SER A 178 2.50 0.51 53.70
C SER A 178 1.32 0.50 54.67
N ILE A 179 1.60 0.15 55.92
CA ILE A 179 0.63 -0.14 56.97
C ILE A 179 0.98 0.72 58.17
N LEU A 180 0.13 1.70 58.47
CA LEU A 180 0.33 2.64 59.58
C LEU A 180 -0.38 2.13 60.84
N TYR A 181 0.34 2.23 61.94
CA TYR A 181 -0.12 2.07 63.32
C TYR A 181 0.13 3.38 64.08
N PRO A 182 -0.39 3.57 65.31
CA PRO A 182 -0.20 4.79 66.10
C PRO A 182 1.27 5.22 66.27
N ALA A 183 2.17 4.27 66.54
CA ALA A 183 3.60 4.53 66.76
C ALA A 183 4.53 3.76 65.81
N ALA A 184 3.99 3.07 64.80
CA ALA A 184 4.78 2.24 63.91
C ALA A 184 4.31 2.30 62.45
N LEU A 185 5.27 2.15 61.52
CA LEU A 185 5.03 2.00 60.10
C LEU A 185 5.64 0.67 59.63
N VAL A 186 4.80 -0.21 59.12
CA VAL A 186 5.24 -1.47 58.48
C VAL A 186 5.21 -1.29 56.96
N THR A 187 6.29 -1.67 56.29
CA THR A 187 6.35 -1.68 54.83
C THR A 187 6.69 -3.06 54.28
N ILE A 188 5.98 -3.46 53.23
CA ILE A 188 6.14 -4.74 52.54
C ILE A 188 6.50 -4.42 51.09
N ASP A 189 7.60 -5.01 50.61
CA ASP A 189 8.03 -4.89 49.22
C ASP A 189 6.96 -5.46 48.27
N GLY A 190 6.57 -4.68 47.26
CA GLY A 190 5.44 -5.01 46.39
C GLY A 190 5.72 -6.20 45.48
N PHE A 191 6.96 -6.41 45.02
CA PHE A 191 7.31 -7.59 44.23
C PHE A 191 7.20 -8.88 45.07
N SER A 192 7.75 -8.85 46.29
CA SER A 192 7.68 -9.95 47.25
C SER A 192 6.24 -10.27 47.65
N LEU A 193 5.42 -9.24 47.88
CA LEU A 193 4.00 -9.38 48.16
C LEU A 193 3.25 -10.01 46.98
N PHE A 194 3.48 -9.51 45.76
CA PHE A 194 2.86 -10.03 44.54
C PHE A 194 3.13 -11.52 44.35
N GLN A 195 4.38 -11.98 44.53
CA GLN A 195 4.72 -13.40 44.43
C GLN A 195 4.04 -14.23 45.53
N SER A 196 4.05 -13.72 46.77
CA SER A 196 3.45 -14.40 47.92
C SER A 196 1.94 -14.58 47.76
N LEU A 197 1.22 -13.54 47.31
CA LEU A 197 -0.23 -13.61 47.09
C LEU A 197 -0.61 -14.61 46.00
N ARG A 198 0.15 -14.68 44.90
CA ARG A 198 -0.07 -15.68 43.85
C ARG A 198 0.21 -17.10 44.34
N ALA A 199 1.28 -17.29 45.10
CA ALA A 199 1.60 -18.58 45.69
C ALA A 199 0.47 -19.04 46.63
N CYS A 200 -0.03 -18.15 47.50
CA CYS A 200 -1.15 -18.43 48.40
C CYS A 200 -2.44 -18.75 47.63
N ARG A 201 -2.80 -17.95 46.62
CA ARG A 201 -3.99 -18.21 45.78
C ARG A 201 -3.92 -19.56 45.08
N ASN A 202 -2.75 -19.91 44.52
CA ASN A 202 -2.54 -21.21 43.88
C ASN A 202 -2.61 -22.37 44.90
N GLN A 203 -2.12 -22.16 46.13
CA GLN A 203 -2.20 -23.16 47.19
C GLN A 203 -3.64 -23.38 47.66
N VAL A 204 -4.42 -22.31 47.83
CA VAL A 204 -5.85 -22.35 48.14
C VAL A 204 -6.64 -23.07 47.05
N ALA A 205 -6.36 -22.78 45.77
CA ALA A 205 -6.98 -23.48 44.65
C ALA A 205 -6.67 -24.99 44.66
N ARG A 206 -5.41 -25.38 44.92
CA ARG A 206 -5.01 -26.79 45.04
C ARG A 206 -5.64 -27.49 46.25
N ALA A 207 -5.68 -26.83 47.40
CA ALA A 207 -6.25 -27.36 48.63
C ALA A 207 -7.78 -27.57 48.50
N THR A 208 -8.49 -26.61 47.88
CA THR A 208 -9.92 -26.72 47.56
C THR A 208 -10.17 -27.89 46.61
N ALA A 209 -9.32 -28.06 45.59
CA ALA A 209 -9.42 -29.19 44.66
C ALA A 209 -9.07 -30.54 45.32
N ALA A 210 -8.22 -30.55 46.34
CA ALA A 210 -7.78 -31.75 47.06
C ALA A 210 -8.60 -32.07 48.33
N GLY A 211 -9.58 -31.23 48.70
CA GLY A 211 -10.40 -31.40 49.91
C GLY A 211 -9.62 -31.27 51.23
N SER A 212 -8.52 -30.53 51.26
CA SER A 212 -7.67 -30.34 52.45
C SER A 212 -7.83 -28.94 53.04
N ASP A 213 -8.12 -28.83 54.32
CA ASP A 213 -8.39 -27.55 55.00
C ASP A 213 -7.14 -26.83 55.56
N VAL A 214 -5.98 -27.50 55.64
CA VAL A 214 -4.79 -26.92 56.29
C VAL A 214 -3.79 -26.39 55.26
N ILE A 215 -3.76 -25.07 55.11
CA ILE A 215 -2.77 -24.34 54.32
C ILE A 215 -1.89 -23.53 55.27
N GLN A 216 -0.59 -23.83 55.34
CA GLN A 216 0.36 -22.92 55.98
C GLN A 216 0.94 -21.97 54.91
N PRO A 217 0.58 -20.68 54.93
CA PRO A 217 1.11 -19.72 53.97
C PRO A 217 2.58 -19.39 54.27
N PRO A 218 3.38 -19.00 53.25
CA PRO A 218 4.74 -18.53 53.47
C PRO A 218 4.75 -17.23 54.31
N PRO A 219 5.70 -17.07 55.25
CA PRO A 219 5.80 -15.84 56.03
C PRO A 219 6.16 -14.65 55.13
N LEU A 220 5.49 -13.50 55.33
CA LEU A 220 5.82 -12.27 54.61
C LEU A 220 7.08 -11.64 55.18
N ALA A 221 8.03 -11.28 54.31
CA ALA A 221 9.12 -10.38 54.67
C ALA A 221 8.61 -8.94 54.71
N TYR A 222 8.85 -8.24 55.82
CA TYR A 222 8.45 -6.84 56.00
C TYR A 222 9.54 -6.06 56.75
N LYS A 223 9.48 -4.73 56.67
CA LYS A 223 10.29 -3.82 57.48
C LYS A 223 9.39 -3.11 58.48
N LYS A 224 9.84 -2.96 59.73
CA LYS A 224 9.08 -2.29 60.78
C LYS A 224 9.83 -1.09 61.33
N TRP A 225 9.23 0.08 61.19
CA TRP A 225 9.77 1.37 61.65
C TRP A 225 8.98 1.88 62.86
N GLY A 226 9.66 2.27 63.93
CA GLY A 226 9.05 2.96 65.07
C GLY A 226 9.11 4.47 64.84
N LEU A 227 7.96 5.11 64.67
CA LEU A 227 7.88 6.54 64.36
C LEU A 227 8.06 7.33 65.66
N GLN A 228 9.11 8.14 65.73
CA GLN A 228 9.42 8.97 66.91
C GLN A 228 9.12 10.44 66.64
N ASP A 229 9.11 11.24 67.71
CA ASP A 229 9.01 12.70 67.67
C ASP A 229 7.68 13.28 67.12
N MET A 230 6.61 12.47 67.06
CA MET A 230 5.23 12.91 66.84
C MET A 230 4.34 12.62 68.05
N ASP A 231 3.48 13.57 68.41
CA ASP A 231 2.47 13.35 69.47
C ASP A 231 1.37 12.40 69.01
N THR A 232 0.84 12.63 67.80
CA THR A 232 -0.25 11.83 67.22
C THR A 232 -0.09 11.73 65.71
N ILE A 233 -0.34 10.53 65.15
CA ILE A 233 -0.27 10.27 63.71
C ILE A 233 -1.62 9.71 63.25
N VAL A 234 -2.21 10.32 62.23
CA VAL A 234 -3.54 9.96 61.72
C VAL A 234 -3.47 9.33 60.33
N ASP A 235 -2.55 9.80 59.48
CA ASP A 235 -2.39 9.31 58.12
C ASP A 235 -0.94 9.49 57.62
N HIS A 236 -0.56 8.74 56.58
CA HIS A 236 0.79 8.73 56.03
C HIS A 236 0.81 8.71 54.50
N SER A 237 1.97 8.87 53.89
CA SER A 237 2.20 8.64 52.46
C SER A 237 3.63 8.15 52.24
N SER A 238 3.78 7.02 51.55
CA SER A 238 5.06 6.56 51.01
C SER A 238 5.35 7.33 49.73
N VAL A 239 6.37 8.18 49.74
CA VAL A 239 6.71 9.03 48.59
C VAL A 239 7.66 8.32 47.63
N GLY A 240 8.38 7.31 48.12
CA GLY A 240 9.34 6.53 47.37
C GLY A 240 10.79 6.84 47.72
N VAL A 241 11.69 6.25 46.94
CA VAL A 241 13.14 6.33 47.10
C VAL A 241 13.65 7.62 46.49
N MET A 242 14.41 8.38 47.26
CA MET A 242 15.15 9.51 46.76
C MET A 242 16.65 9.35 47.01
N THR A 243 17.43 10.03 46.19
CA THR A 243 18.84 10.29 46.43
C THR A 243 19.02 11.80 46.57
N LEU A 244 19.79 12.23 47.57
CA LEU A 244 20.13 13.63 47.71
C LEU A 244 21.11 14.02 46.60
N CYS A 245 20.97 15.23 46.05
CA CYS A 245 22.04 15.79 45.25
C CYS A 245 23.24 16.12 46.15
N VAL A 246 24.44 16.21 45.56
CA VAL A 246 25.69 16.47 46.32
C VAL A 246 25.56 17.76 47.13
N PHE A 247 24.93 18.80 46.58
CA PHE A 247 24.66 20.04 47.30
C PHE A 247 23.79 19.83 48.54
N ASP A 248 22.64 19.14 48.42
CA ASP A 248 21.75 18.88 49.54
C ASP A 248 22.39 17.96 50.58
N GLN A 249 23.22 17.00 50.14
CA GLN A 249 23.99 16.15 51.04
C GLN A 249 25.01 16.97 51.86
N MET A 250 25.78 17.84 51.22
CA MET A 250 26.74 18.73 51.88
C MET A 250 26.03 19.72 52.81
N LYS A 251 24.92 20.31 52.35
CA LYS A 251 24.07 21.20 53.14
C LYS A 251 23.56 20.48 54.39
N ASN A 252 22.96 19.30 54.25
CA ASN A 252 22.42 18.54 55.38
C ASN A 252 23.53 18.10 56.35
N ALA A 253 24.68 17.65 55.84
CA ALA A 253 25.82 17.31 56.67
C ALA A 253 26.32 18.53 57.46
N SER A 254 26.42 19.70 56.81
CA SER A 254 26.84 20.95 57.46
C SER A 254 25.83 21.42 58.52
N ILE A 255 24.52 21.32 58.25
CA ILE A 255 23.46 21.74 59.17
C ILE A 255 23.38 20.80 60.38
N LEU A 256 23.47 19.48 60.18
CA LEU A 256 23.27 18.49 61.24
C LEU A 256 24.55 18.17 62.02
N GLY A 257 25.70 18.09 61.34
CA GLY A 257 26.99 17.69 61.93
C GLY A 257 27.97 18.85 62.18
N GLY A 258 27.61 20.08 61.78
CA GLY A 258 28.45 21.26 61.94
C GLY A 258 29.75 21.21 61.13
N PHE A 259 30.77 21.95 61.59
CA PHE A 259 32.07 22.07 60.92
C PHE A 259 32.80 20.71 60.72
N ASN A 260 32.57 19.74 61.61
CA ASN A 260 33.27 18.44 61.60
C ASN A 260 32.51 17.34 60.83
N ALA A 261 31.47 17.68 60.07
CA ALA A 261 30.64 16.68 59.40
C ALA A 261 31.36 16.01 58.21
N SER A 262 31.50 14.68 58.25
CA SER A 262 32.05 13.91 57.12
C SER A 262 30.97 13.60 56.07
N VAL A 263 31.23 13.91 54.81
CA VAL A 263 30.34 13.60 53.67
C VAL A 263 30.84 12.35 52.95
N LYS A 264 29.99 11.32 52.78
CA LYS A 264 30.32 10.13 51.98
C LYS A 264 30.39 10.48 50.49
N GLY A 265 31.31 9.84 49.76
CA GLY A 265 31.53 10.09 48.32
C GLY A 265 30.34 9.76 47.41
N SER A 266 29.40 8.92 47.86
CA SER A 266 28.09 8.72 47.22
C SER A 266 26.95 9.00 48.21
N PRO A 267 25.93 9.80 47.81
CA PRO A 267 24.76 10.02 48.66
C PRO A 267 23.97 8.72 48.83
N PRO A 268 23.57 8.37 50.07
CA PRO A 268 22.75 7.18 50.29
C PRO A 268 21.35 7.35 49.68
N ALA A 269 20.80 6.27 49.14
CA ALA A 269 19.39 6.19 48.79
C ALA A 269 18.56 6.08 50.07
N MET A 270 17.42 6.77 50.11
CA MET A 270 16.56 6.79 51.28
C MET A 270 15.08 6.79 50.86
N SER A 271 14.30 5.93 51.50
CA SER A 271 12.85 5.90 51.36
C SER A 271 12.25 7.03 52.20
N ARG A 272 11.42 7.87 51.57
CA ARG A 272 10.76 9.01 52.22
C ARG A 272 9.31 8.68 52.57
N TYR A 273 8.97 8.92 53.83
CA TYR A 273 7.61 8.84 54.35
C TYR A 273 7.18 10.21 54.88
N VAL A 274 5.92 10.57 54.63
CA VAL A 274 5.32 11.80 55.15
C VAL A 274 4.10 11.44 55.97
N THR A 275 4.00 11.98 57.17
CA THR A 275 2.87 11.75 58.08
C THR A 275 2.15 13.06 58.37
N VAL A 276 0.90 12.94 58.81
CA VAL A 276 0.08 14.06 59.26
C VAL A 276 -0.60 13.72 60.59
N GLY A 277 -0.76 14.73 61.43
CA GLY A 277 -1.33 14.59 62.76
C GLY A 277 -1.01 15.80 63.61
N GLY A 278 -0.70 15.57 64.89
CA GLY A 278 -0.33 16.60 65.85
C GLY A 278 1.14 16.52 66.26
N GLY A 279 1.76 17.69 66.42
CA GLY A 279 3.10 17.87 66.98
C GLY A 279 4.21 17.09 66.27
N PRO A 280 4.65 17.45 65.04
CA PRO A 280 4.24 18.57 64.18
C PRO A 280 3.04 18.28 63.24
N TYR A 281 2.46 19.32 62.64
CA TYR A 281 1.30 19.21 61.71
C TYR A 281 1.55 18.24 60.53
N THR A 282 2.76 18.27 59.98
CA THR A 282 3.26 17.28 59.00
C THR A 282 4.69 16.91 59.36
N GLY A 283 5.03 15.61 59.32
CA GLY A 283 6.35 15.08 59.61
C GLY A 283 6.98 14.39 58.39
N PHE A 284 8.27 14.60 58.15
CA PHE A 284 9.04 13.95 57.09
C PHE A 284 10.07 12.99 57.70
N PHE A 285 10.00 11.72 57.32
CA PHE A 285 10.86 10.64 57.80
C PHE A 285 11.68 10.05 56.65
N TYR A 286 12.97 9.81 56.89
CA TYR A 286 13.92 9.26 55.90
C TYR A 286 14.55 7.96 56.42
N ALA A 287 14.18 6.84 55.80
CA ALA A 287 14.74 5.53 56.06
C ALA A 287 15.89 5.24 55.08
N VAL A 288 17.11 5.04 55.58
CA VAL A 288 18.30 4.81 54.75
C VAL A 288 18.29 3.38 54.20
N GLU A 289 18.36 3.23 52.88
CA GLU A 289 18.40 1.92 52.22
C GLU A 289 19.75 1.24 52.41
N GLY A 290 19.74 -0.10 52.55
CA GLY A 290 20.94 -0.90 52.82
C GLY A 290 21.34 -1.01 54.29
N SER A 291 20.63 -0.34 55.22
CA SER A 291 20.74 -0.65 56.65
C SER A 291 20.15 -2.05 56.90
N SER A 292 20.99 -3.01 57.27
CA SER A 292 20.55 -4.37 57.60
C SER A 292 19.72 -4.32 58.89
N GLN A 293 18.41 -4.57 58.79
CA GLN A 293 17.64 -4.92 59.98
C GLN A 293 18.07 -6.34 60.42
N PRO A 294 18.20 -6.61 61.73
CA PRO A 294 18.47 -7.96 62.21
C PRO A 294 17.22 -8.80 61.96
N LEU A 295 17.15 -9.44 60.78
CA LEU A 295 16.21 -10.53 60.52
C LEU A 295 16.61 -11.66 61.47
N LEU A 296 15.95 -11.75 62.63
CA LEU A 296 16.02 -12.93 63.48
C LEU A 296 15.47 -14.10 62.65
N SER A 297 16.42 -14.89 62.17
CA SER A 297 16.38 -15.93 61.14
C SER A 297 15.39 -17.10 61.33
N HIS A 298 14.17 -16.87 61.82
CA HIS A 298 13.14 -17.90 61.88
C HIS A 298 12.61 -18.28 60.49
N VAL A 299 12.69 -17.41 59.48
CA VAL A 299 12.29 -17.74 58.10
C VAL A 299 13.29 -18.71 57.44
N ALA A 300 14.59 -18.56 57.69
CA ALA A 300 15.60 -19.51 57.21
C ALA A 300 15.47 -20.86 57.94
N LEU A 301 15.18 -20.86 59.25
CA LEU A 301 15.05 -22.08 60.04
C LEU A 301 13.74 -22.86 59.74
N ALA A 302 12.63 -22.18 59.47
CA ALA A 302 11.35 -22.81 59.11
C ALA A 302 11.37 -23.41 57.70
N VAL A 303 12.12 -22.81 56.76
CA VAL A 303 12.34 -23.35 55.42
C VAL A 303 13.35 -24.51 55.46
N ALA A 304 14.40 -24.42 56.30
CA ALA A 304 15.38 -25.50 56.46
C ALA A 304 14.84 -26.72 57.23
N SER A 305 13.99 -26.53 58.24
CA SER A 305 13.41 -27.64 59.03
C SER A 305 12.31 -28.42 58.30
N LYS A 306 11.65 -27.83 57.28
CA LYS A 306 10.65 -28.54 56.46
C LYS A 306 11.20 -29.18 55.20
N LEU A 307 12.33 -28.70 54.68
CA LEU A 307 13.04 -29.38 53.58
C LEU A 307 13.69 -30.69 54.03
N THR A 308 13.97 -30.85 55.33
CA THR A 308 14.44 -32.13 55.89
C THR A 308 13.30 -33.12 56.17
N SER A 309 12.09 -32.66 56.51
CA SER A 309 10.96 -33.57 56.79
C SER A 309 10.18 -34.01 55.56
N ALA A 310 10.11 -33.21 54.49
CA ALA A 310 9.39 -33.58 53.26
C ALA A 310 10.20 -34.49 52.32
N LEU A 311 11.53 -34.55 52.48
CA LEU A 311 12.40 -35.46 51.72
C LEU A 311 12.53 -36.86 52.34
N ILE A 312 11.96 -37.12 53.52
CA ILE A 312 12.02 -38.44 54.19
C ILE A 312 10.67 -39.20 54.12
N SER A 313 9.55 -38.57 53.72
CA SER A 313 8.23 -39.23 53.73
C SER A 313 7.70 -39.71 52.37
N ALA A 314 8.40 -39.50 51.26
CA ALA A 314 7.91 -39.86 49.91
C ALA A 314 8.64 -41.06 49.26
N ALA A 315 9.60 -41.68 49.93
CA ALA A 315 10.28 -42.88 49.43
C ALA A 315 10.85 -43.75 50.58
N SER A 316 9.99 -44.48 51.30
CA SER A 316 10.39 -45.68 52.05
C SER A 316 9.18 -46.51 52.50
N GLY A 317 8.28 -46.79 51.56
CA GLY A 317 7.33 -47.90 51.69
C GLY A 317 7.99 -49.24 51.35
N TRP A 318 9.07 -49.64 52.04
CA TRP A 318 9.58 -51.02 52.06
C TRP A 318 10.56 -51.25 53.24
N LEU A 319 10.04 -51.26 54.48
CA LEU A 319 10.52 -52.05 55.64
C LEU A 319 9.82 -51.52 56.90
N GLY A 320 8.95 -52.33 57.48
CA GLY A 320 8.15 -51.96 58.64
C GLY A 320 8.94 -51.95 59.95
N TRP A 321 8.47 -51.17 60.92
CA TRP A 321 7.95 -51.69 62.20
C TRP A 321 7.22 -50.61 63.02
N ASN A 322 6.16 -51.08 63.67
CA ASN A 322 5.24 -50.38 64.57
C ASN A 322 5.93 -49.67 65.75
N LYS A 323 5.37 -48.52 66.17
CA LYS A 323 4.83 -48.37 67.55
C LYS A 323 4.06 -47.05 67.80
N HIS A 324 2.76 -47.24 68.06
CA HIS A 324 1.97 -46.71 69.18
C HIS A 324 1.99 -45.22 69.61
N LYS A 325 0.80 -44.61 69.46
CA LYS A 325 -0.10 -43.98 70.46
C LYS A 325 0.35 -42.77 71.31
N ASN A 326 -0.62 -41.84 71.38
CA ASN A 326 -0.94 -40.85 72.43
C ASN A 326 0.11 -39.72 72.63
N GLU A 327 -0.24 -38.47 72.95
CA GLU A 327 -1.41 -37.92 73.66
C GLU A 327 -1.58 -36.41 73.34
N GLU A 328 -2.80 -35.91 73.50
CA GLU A 328 -3.15 -34.49 73.46
C GLU A 328 -2.52 -33.72 74.62
N GLU A 329 -1.87 -32.58 74.33
CA GLU A 329 -1.68 -31.50 75.31
C GLU A 329 -2.16 -30.17 74.69
N ALA A 330 -3.05 -29.50 75.42
CA ALA A 330 -3.66 -28.23 75.07
C ALA A 330 -2.61 -27.11 74.99
N LEU A 331 -2.21 -26.72 73.77
CA LEU A 331 -1.47 -25.48 73.56
C LEU A 331 -2.42 -24.28 73.61
N GLN A 332 -2.35 -23.54 74.72
CA GLN A 332 -2.80 -22.15 74.82
C GLN A 332 -2.41 -21.39 73.54
N LYS A 333 -3.38 -20.68 72.92
CA LYS A 333 -3.16 -19.72 71.84
C LYS A 333 -2.23 -18.59 72.31
N GLN A 334 -0.91 -18.82 72.34
CA GLN A 334 0.06 -17.74 72.50
C GLN A 334 0.04 -16.91 71.22
N ARG A 335 -0.15 -15.59 71.37
CA ARG A 335 -0.08 -14.65 70.23
C ARG A 335 1.31 -14.73 69.58
N PRO A 336 1.41 -14.66 68.23
CA PRO A 336 2.70 -14.73 67.54
C PRO A 336 3.64 -13.61 68.02
N LYS A 337 4.91 -13.93 68.30
CA LYS A 337 5.92 -12.91 68.65
C LYS A 337 6.18 -12.02 67.44
N VAL A 338 5.99 -10.71 67.62
CA VAL A 338 6.19 -9.69 66.58
C VAL A 338 7.62 -9.15 66.63
N GLU A 339 8.22 -8.87 65.47
CA GLU A 339 9.55 -8.24 65.38
C GLU A 339 9.63 -6.86 66.08
N PRO A 340 10.77 -6.52 66.71
CA PRO A 340 10.99 -5.22 67.34
C PRO A 340 11.05 -4.09 66.31
N VAL A 341 10.62 -2.89 66.70
CA VAL A 341 10.63 -1.70 65.83
C VAL A 341 12.07 -1.18 65.62
N THR A 342 12.41 -0.81 64.39
CA THR A 342 13.63 -0.02 64.11
C THR A 342 13.29 1.46 64.27
N PRO A 343 13.94 2.22 65.17
CA PRO A 343 13.56 3.61 65.43
C PRO A 343 13.80 4.49 64.19
N LEU A 344 12.81 5.33 63.89
CA LEU A 344 12.79 6.26 62.76
C LEU A 344 12.31 7.63 63.25
N GLY A 345 13.26 8.52 63.54
CA GLY A 345 12.98 9.90 63.97
C GLY A 345 12.65 10.85 62.82
N ILE A 346 11.95 11.95 63.16
CA ILE A 346 11.60 12.99 62.20
C ILE A 346 12.87 13.69 61.71
N ARG A 347 12.92 13.96 60.40
CA ARG A 347 14.00 14.75 59.80
C ARG A 347 13.69 16.23 59.80
N PHE A 348 12.47 16.58 59.42
CA PHE A 348 11.88 17.90 59.59
C PHE A 348 10.36 17.79 59.47
N GLY A 349 9.65 18.84 59.85
CA GLY A 349 8.21 18.93 59.69
C GLY A 349 7.75 20.36 59.49
N LEU A 350 6.46 20.55 59.27
CA LEU A 350 5.84 21.88 59.36
C LEU A 350 5.31 22.06 60.79
N PRO A 351 5.98 22.83 61.65
CA PRO A 351 5.52 23.04 63.02
C PRO A 351 4.31 23.98 63.04
N ASP A 352 3.15 23.46 63.42
CA ASP A 352 1.97 24.25 63.78
C ASP A 352 1.29 23.53 64.96
N SER A 353 1.65 23.92 66.18
CA SER A 353 1.24 23.23 67.41
C SER A 353 -0.26 23.28 67.69
N ARG A 354 -0.99 24.20 67.04
CA ARG A 354 -2.44 24.35 67.22
C ARG A 354 -3.24 23.59 66.18
N ARG A 355 -2.59 23.02 65.17
CA ARG A 355 -3.25 22.43 64.01
C ARG A 355 -3.00 20.95 63.97
N HIS A 356 -4.08 20.19 63.83
CA HIS A 356 -4.01 18.75 63.61
C HIS A 356 -4.32 18.44 62.14
N GLY A 357 -3.39 17.74 61.49
CA GLY A 357 -3.62 17.20 60.15
C GLY A 357 -4.56 15.99 60.21
N GLU A 358 -5.57 15.97 59.35
CA GLU A 358 -6.60 14.92 59.33
C GLU A 358 -6.35 13.87 58.23
N SER A 359 -5.84 14.29 57.07
CA SER A 359 -5.58 13.38 55.95
C SER A 359 -4.51 13.92 55.01
N ILE A 360 -3.80 13.02 54.33
CA ILE A 360 -2.83 13.36 53.27
C ILE A 360 -3.11 12.57 51.99
N CYS A 361 -3.19 13.31 50.89
CA CYS A 361 -3.48 12.79 49.56
C CYS A 361 -2.30 13.07 48.62
N LEU A 362 -1.49 12.04 48.37
CA LEU A 362 -0.34 12.08 47.46
C LEU A 362 -0.79 12.23 46.00
N SER A 363 -0.10 13.07 45.23
CA SER A 363 -0.31 13.17 43.77
C SER A 363 0.23 11.95 43.05
N PRO A 364 -0.30 11.56 41.87
CA PRO A 364 0.18 10.41 41.11
C PRO A 364 1.68 10.40 40.84
N CYS A 365 2.30 11.58 40.67
CA CYS A 365 3.74 11.72 40.42
C CYS A 365 4.61 11.85 41.68
N ASN A 366 4.06 11.61 42.86
CA ASN A 366 4.78 11.60 44.15
C ASN A 366 5.55 12.90 44.48
N THR A 367 5.24 14.02 43.81
CA THR A 367 5.92 15.31 44.01
C THR A 367 5.12 16.29 44.85
N LEU A 368 3.80 16.17 44.82
CA LEU A 368 2.87 17.03 45.56
C LEU A 368 1.98 16.19 46.49
N ALA A 369 1.50 16.80 47.57
CA ALA A 369 0.43 16.23 48.39
C ALA A 369 -0.54 17.32 48.85
N GLY A 370 -1.83 16.98 48.91
CA GLY A 370 -2.82 17.81 49.60
C GLY A 370 -3.01 17.32 51.03
N VAL A 371 -3.02 18.22 52.00
CA VAL A 371 -3.27 17.92 53.43
C VAL A 371 -4.49 18.68 53.91
N THR A 372 -5.41 18.00 54.59
CA THR A 372 -6.56 18.61 55.27
C THR A 372 -6.30 18.79 56.75
N ASP A 373 -6.92 19.81 57.35
CA ASP A 373 -6.78 20.12 58.77
C ASP A 373 -8.13 20.38 59.47
N ASP A 374 -8.08 20.28 60.79
CA ASP A 374 -9.15 20.55 61.76
C ASP A 374 -9.69 21.99 61.71
N PHE A 375 -8.95 22.94 61.13
CA PHE A 375 -9.41 24.30 60.85
C PHE A 375 -10.19 24.43 59.53
N GLY A 376 -10.43 23.34 58.81
CA GLY A 376 -11.15 23.32 57.54
C GLY A 376 -10.40 24.00 56.42
N ARG A 377 -9.12 23.67 56.28
CA ARG A 377 -8.27 24.14 55.19
C ARG A 377 -7.69 22.96 54.43
N VAL A 378 -7.35 23.23 53.17
CA VAL A 378 -6.58 22.31 52.33
C VAL A 378 -5.23 22.98 52.05
N THR A 379 -4.13 22.30 52.35
CA THR A 379 -2.77 22.79 52.11
C THR A 379 -2.09 21.93 51.05
N LEU A 380 -1.64 22.54 49.96
CA LEU A 380 -0.81 21.90 48.95
C LEU A 380 0.65 21.94 49.37
N LEU A 381 1.27 20.78 49.54
CA LEU A 381 2.68 20.60 49.84
C LEU A 381 3.48 20.25 48.60
N ASP A 382 4.64 20.88 48.44
CA ASP A 382 5.72 20.39 47.59
C ASP A 382 6.58 19.45 48.43
N LEU A 383 6.53 18.16 48.11
CA LEU A 383 7.20 17.14 48.88
C LEU A 383 8.70 17.20 48.67
N ALA A 384 9.17 17.47 47.45
CA ALA A 384 10.61 17.56 47.16
C ALA A 384 11.28 18.67 47.99
N ARG A 385 10.61 19.82 48.12
CA ARG A 385 11.11 20.97 48.87
C ARG A 385 10.71 20.98 50.35
N GLY A 386 9.70 20.21 50.73
CA GLY A 386 9.18 20.19 52.10
C GLY A 386 8.43 21.46 52.50
N ILE A 387 7.78 22.16 51.56
CA ILE A 387 7.13 23.46 51.79
C ILE A 387 5.64 23.45 51.44
N ALA A 388 4.87 24.32 52.07
CA ALA A 388 3.50 24.64 51.65
C ALA A 388 3.51 25.62 50.47
N VAL A 389 2.90 25.22 49.35
CA VAL A 389 2.82 26.01 48.10
C VAL A 389 1.57 26.88 48.07
N ARG A 390 0.44 26.34 48.53
CA ARG A 390 -0.87 27.01 48.45
C ARG A 390 -1.81 26.49 49.54
N MET A 391 -2.73 27.33 50.01
CA MET A 391 -3.75 26.98 50.99
C MET A 391 -5.13 27.46 50.56
N TRP A 392 -6.14 26.60 50.67
CA TRP A 392 -7.55 26.93 50.48
C TRP A 392 -8.26 26.94 51.84
N LYS A 393 -9.04 27.99 52.12
CA LYS A 393 -9.77 28.16 53.38
C LYS A 393 -11.28 27.88 53.18
N GLY A 394 -11.96 27.39 54.22
CA GLY A 394 -13.41 27.16 54.20
C GLY A 394 -13.82 25.79 53.66
N TYR A 395 -12.93 24.81 53.77
CA TYR A 395 -13.04 23.43 53.29
C TYR A 395 -13.04 22.45 54.46
N ARG A 396 -13.97 22.61 55.40
CA ARG A 396 -14.16 21.66 56.51
C ARG A 396 -14.58 20.30 55.97
N ASP A 397 -14.03 19.25 56.58
CA ASP A 397 -14.29 17.84 56.24
C ASP A 397 -13.99 17.53 54.76
N ALA A 398 -13.08 18.28 54.13
CA ALA A 398 -12.82 18.13 52.70
C ALA A 398 -12.17 16.79 52.38
N GLN A 399 -12.54 16.23 51.23
CA GLN A 399 -11.92 15.03 50.69
C GLN A 399 -11.16 15.40 49.43
N LEU A 400 -9.98 14.82 49.27
CA LEU A 400 -9.03 15.18 48.22
C LEU A 400 -8.81 14.03 47.25
N GLY A 401 -8.56 14.37 46.00
CA GLY A 401 -8.15 13.43 44.96
C GLY A 401 -7.37 14.14 43.85
N TRP A 402 -6.71 13.37 43.00
CA TRP A 402 -5.90 13.93 41.92
C TRP A 402 -6.30 13.35 40.56
N LEU A 403 -6.33 14.21 39.54
CA LEU A 403 -6.57 13.84 38.16
C LEU A 403 -5.36 14.16 37.29
N GLN A 404 -4.80 13.14 36.67
CA GLN A 404 -3.74 13.20 35.67
C GLN A 404 -4.37 13.01 34.28
N VAL A 405 -4.31 14.06 33.45
CA VAL A 405 -4.90 14.07 32.11
C VAL A 405 -3.77 14.06 31.08
N PRO A 406 -3.63 13.00 30.25
CA PRO A 406 -2.64 12.98 29.18
C PRO A 406 -3.01 13.92 28.03
N GLU A 407 -2.00 14.44 27.32
CA GLU A 407 -2.18 15.12 26.03
C GLU A 407 -2.61 14.10 24.96
N GLU A 408 -3.71 14.37 24.25
CA GLU A 408 -4.23 13.50 23.17
C GLU A 408 -3.28 13.51 21.95
N ARG A 409 -2.93 12.33 21.42
CA ARG A 409 -2.21 12.19 20.15
C ARG A 409 -3.19 12.32 18.99
N GLY A 410 -2.80 13.07 17.95
CA GLY A 410 -3.37 12.86 16.63
C GLY A 410 -2.72 11.64 15.97
N ASP A 411 -3.47 10.88 15.18
CA ASP A 411 -3.04 9.65 14.47
C ASP A 411 -1.79 9.76 13.56
N ARG A 412 -1.09 10.90 13.49
CA ARG A 412 0.01 11.13 12.55
C ARG A 412 1.42 10.81 13.07
N GLU A 413 1.56 10.26 14.28
CA GLU A 413 2.89 9.87 14.81
C GLU A 413 3.01 8.35 14.97
N PHE A 414 3.02 7.65 13.83
CA PHE A 414 3.46 6.25 13.68
C PHE A 414 4.93 6.16 13.22
N SER A 415 5.79 7.07 13.68
CA SER A 415 7.24 6.90 13.51
C SER A 415 7.81 6.15 14.72
N PRO A 416 8.61 5.08 14.53
CA PRO A 416 9.16 4.29 15.62
C PRO A 416 10.38 4.93 16.32
N SER A 417 10.69 6.20 16.03
CA SER A 417 11.80 6.92 16.67
C SER A 417 11.36 7.51 18.02
N ALA A 418 11.99 7.01 19.09
CA ALA A 418 12.01 7.49 20.48
C ALA A 418 10.91 8.52 20.84
N SER A 419 9.69 8.04 21.06
CA SER A 419 8.60 8.92 21.47
C SER A 419 8.91 9.53 22.84
N LEU A 420 9.03 10.86 22.88
CA LEU A 420 9.02 11.63 24.13
C LEU A 420 7.81 11.19 25.00
N PRO A 421 7.97 11.10 26.33
CA PRO A 421 6.87 10.76 27.22
C PRO A 421 5.67 11.70 27.02
N ARG A 422 4.44 11.16 27.01
CA ARG A 422 3.20 11.98 26.91
C ARG A 422 3.23 13.08 27.98
N ARG A 423 2.96 14.33 27.59
CA ARG A 423 2.76 15.40 28.57
C ARG A 423 1.47 15.10 29.33
N HIS A 424 1.50 15.26 30.64
CA HIS A 424 0.31 15.08 31.49
C HIS A 424 0.03 16.38 32.23
N ALA A 425 -1.22 16.82 32.21
CA ALA A 425 -1.72 17.85 33.09
C ALA A 425 -2.15 17.23 34.42
N LEU A 426 -1.92 17.93 35.52
CA LEU A 426 -2.29 17.49 36.87
C LEU A 426 -3.28 18.48 37.49
N PHE A 427 -4.37 17.96 38.03
CA PHE A 427 -5.42 18.73 38.69
C PHE A 427 -5.72 18.19 40.09
N LEU A 428 -5.94 19.10 41.04
CA LEU A 428 -6.41 18.77 42.39
C LEU A 428 -7.93 18.84 42.41
N VAL A 429 -8.56 17.76 42.87
CA VAL A 429 -10.00 17.66 43.11
C VAL A 429 -10.25 17.83 44.60
N ILE A 430 -11.11 18.78 44.96
CA ILE A 430 -11.50 19.06 46.33
C ILE A 430 -13.02 18.89 46.45
N TYR A 431 -13.46 17.86 47.16
CA TYR A 431 -14.85 17.71 47.55
C TYR A 431 -15.07 18.41 48.90
N ALA A 432 -16.03 19.32 48.96
CA ALA A 432 -16.43 20.04 50.17
C ALA A 432 -17.84 19.58 50.59
N PRO A 433 -17.98 18.56 51.47
CA PRO A 433 -19.26 17.94 51.78
C PRO A 433 -20.30 18.91 52.33
N ARG A 434 -19.89 19.80 53.26
CA ARG A 434 -20.79 20.81 53.86
C ARG A 434 -21.43 21.73 52.83
N ARG A 435 -20.71 22.04 51.76
CA ARG A 435 -21.16 22.91 50.67
C ARG A 435 -21.88 22.14 49.56
N GLY A 436 -21.70 20.81 49.47
CA GLY A 436 -22.18 20.01 48.34
C GLY A 436 -21.53 20.43 47.03
N ILE A 437 -20.22 20.72 47.05
CA ILE A 437 -19.49 21.20 45.86
C ILE A 437 -18.22 20.38 45.66
N LEU A 438 -17.99 19.95 44.42
CA LEU A 438 -16.74 19.35 43.95
C LEU A 438 -16.00 20.38 43.08
N GLU A 439 -14.86 20.85 43.54
CA GLU A 439 -14.05 21.85 42.80
C GLU A 439 -12.81 21.20 42.19
N VAL A 440 -12.44 21.64 40.98
CA VAL A 440 -11.22 21.19 40.30
C VAL A 440 -10.29 22.38 40.05
N TRP A 441 -9.05 22.25 40.50
CA TRP A 441 -8.03 23.29 40.46
C TRP A 441 -6.84 22.90 39.60
N GLY A 442 -6.37 23.84 38.77
CA GLY A 442 -5.11 23.70 38.03
C GLY A 442 -3.89 23.76 38.96
N MET A 443 -2.76 23.22 38.48
CA MET A 443 -1.48 23.05 39.22
C MET A 443 -1.01 24.30 39.98
N GLN A 444 -0.46 24.10 41.19
CA GLN A 444 0.22 25.06 42.09
C GLN A 444 -0.42 26.47 42.21
N GLN A 445 -0.34 27.30 41.16
CA GLN A 445 -0.88 28.67 41.11
C GLN A 445 -2.05 28.83 40.11
N GLY A 446 -2.51 27.75 39.49
CA GLY A 446 -3.54 27.76 38.45
C GLY A 446 -4.93 28.18 38.98
N PRO A 447 -5.81 28.69 38.09
CA PRO A 447 -7.17 29.04 38.45
C PRO A 447 -8.00 27.79 38.76
N ARG A 448 -9.20 28.01 39.32
CA ARG A 448 -10.22 26.98 39.36
C ARG A 448 -10.71 26.70 37.94
N VAL A 449 -10.64 25.44 37.54
CA VAL A 449 -10.93 24.96 36.19
C VAL A 449 -12.38 24.49 36.07
N GLY A 450 -12.94 23.95 37.16
CA GLY A 450 -14.33 23.50 37.21
C GLY A 450 -14.88 23.51 38.63
N ALA A 451 -16.20 23.58 38.75
CA ALA A 451 -16.93 23.38 40.00
C ALA A 451 -18.28 22.75 39.70
N PHE A 452 -18.64 21.71 40.45
CA PHE A 452 -19.86 20.93 40.25
C PHE A 452 -20.66 20.90 41.55
N THR A 453 -21.95 21.15 41.48
CA THR A 453 -22.87 20.92 42.61
C THR A 453 -23.14 19.43 42.70
N VAL A 454 -22.93 18.86 43.88
CA VAL A 454 -23.03 17.43 44.16
C VAL A 454 -23.74 17.20 45.50
N GLY A 455 -24.12 15.95 45.81
CA GLY A 455 -24.73 15.61 47.09
C GLY A 455 -23.83 15.96 48.29
N LYS A 456 -24.43 16.31 49.43
CA LYS A 456 -23.69 16.65 50.68
C LYS A 456 -23.17 15.41 51.42
N HIS A 457 -23.64 14.22 51.06
CA HIS A 457 -23.31 12.95 51.72
C HIS A 457 -22.54 12.00 50.80
N CYS A 458 -22.01 12.48 49.67
CA CYS A 458 -21.20 11.67 48.78
C CYS A 458 -19.85 11.30 49.43
N ARG A 459 -19.14 10.35 48.83
CA ARG A 459 -17.77 9.99 49.20
C ARG A 459 -16.86 10.06 47.98
N LEU A 460 -15.80 10.85 48.09
CA LEU A 460 -14.75 10.92 47.07
C LEU A 460 -13.80 9.74 47.26
N LEU A 461 -13.72 8.89 46.25
CA LEU A 461 -12.84 7.74 46.19
C LEU A 461 -11.68 8.08 45.25
N TYR A 462 -10.46 8.12 45.80
CA TYR A 462 -9.24 8.37 45.06
C TYR A 462 -8.33 7.15 45.13
N ALA A 463 -8.00 6.58 43.97
CA ALA A 463 -7.07 5.48 43.84
C ALA A 463 -5.70 6.03 43.37
N GLY A 464 -4.82 6.36 44.31
CA GLY A 464 -3.48 6.89 44.04
C GLY A 464 -2.45 5.87 43.53
N TYR A 465 -2.90 4.69 43.09
CA TYR A 465 -2.07 3.57 42.65
C TYR A 465 -2.74 2.86 41.46
N ARG A 466 -2.02 1.92 40.81
CA ARG A 466 -2.45 1.16 39.63
C ARG A 466 -2.34 -0.35 39.91
N LEU A 467 -1.97 -1.16 38.92
CA LEU A 467 -1.72 -2.59 39.12
C LEU A 467 -0.38 -2.81 39.81
N MET A 468 -0.36 -3.75 40.75
CA MET A 468 0.87 -4.27 41.35
C MET A 468 1.42 -5.43 40.51
N GLY A 469 2.75 -5.53 40.42
CA GLY A 469 3.47 -6.52 39.62
C GLY A 469 3.90 -6.00 38.24
N VAL A 470 3.85 -4.67 38.01
CA VAL A 470 4.28 -4.03 36.75
C VAL A 470 5.67 -3.42 36.92
N ASN A 471 6.48 -3.41 35.86
CA ASN A 471 7.82 -2.82 35.82
C ASN A 471 8.10 -2.13 34.46
N SER A 472 9.30 -1.60 34.26
CA SER A 472 9.69 -0.86 33.03
C SER A 472 9.68 -1.70 31.75
N VAL A 473 9.82 -3.03 31.87
CA VAL A 473 9.74 -3.96 30.74
C VAL A 473 8.29 -4.31 30.40
N THR A 474 7.48 -4.59 31.42
CA THR A 474 6.07 -5.03 31.27
C THR A 474 5.11 -3.88 31.01
N SER A 475 5.46 -2.64 31.36
CA SER A 475 4.65 -1.44 31.11
C SER A 475 4.65 -0.96 29.65
N LYS A 476 5.60 -1.40 28.82
CA LYS A 476 5.66 -1.03 27.39
C LYS A 476 4.53 -1.72 26.62
N GLY A 477 3.49 -0.95 26.28
CA GLY A 477 2.36 -1.40 25.45
C GLY A 477 1.03 -1.51 26.18
N TRP A 478 0.95 -1.16 27.46
CA TRP A 478 -0.31 -1.24 28.23
C TRP A 478 -1.02 0.13 28.27
N GLN A 479 -2.31 0.15 27.90
CA GLN A 479 -3.27 1.22 28.25
C GLN A 479 -4.33 0.51 29.14
N LEU A 480 -4.27 0.45 30.47
CA LEU A 480 -4.05 1.54 31.40
C LEU A 480 -5.36 2.32 31.66
N HIS A 481 -6.56 1.75 31.49
CA HIS A 481 -7.81 2.40 31.92
C HIS A 481 -8.00 2.26 33.43
N THR A 482 -7.31 3.09 34.21
CA THR A 482 -7.56 3.22 35.66
C THR A 482 -8.43 4.42 35.95
N GLN A 483 -9.50 4.24 36.74
CA GLN A 483 -10.29 5.35 37.26
C GLN A 483 -9.52 6.00 38.42
N GLN A 484 -9.13 7.26 38.24
CA GLN A 484 -8.31 7.97 39.22
C GLN A 484 -9.16 8.50 40.37
N VAL A 485 -10.28 9.15 40.05
CA VAL A 485 -11.19 9.78 41.03
C VAL A 485 -12.64 9.48 40.67
N CYS A 486 -13.39 8.99 41.65
CA CYS A 486 -14.82 8.74 41.55
C CYS A 486 -15.56 9.35 42.73
N LEU A 487 -16.79 9.79 42.51
CA LEU A 487 -17.70 10.25 43.55
C LEU A 487 -18.82 9.22 43.70
N LEU A 488 -18.90 8.59 44.87
CA LEU A 488 -19.96 7.66 45.24
C LEU A 488 -21.08 8.44 45.94
N ASP A 489 -22.26 8.44 45.35
CA ASP A 489 -23.45 9.07 45.94
C ASP A 489 -24.30 7.99 46.63
N PRO A 490 -24.40 7.98 47.97
CA PRO A 490 -25.17 6.96 48.67
C PRO A 490 -26.68 7.06 48.46
N THR A 491 -27.20 8.22 48.02
CA THR A 491 -28.63 8.42 47.85
C THR A 491 -29.16 7.82 46.55
N THR A 492 -28.37 7.94 45.48
CA THR A 492 -28.66 7.34 44.16
C THR A 492 -27.93 6.02 43.96
N GLY A 493 -26.98 5.73 44.84
CA GLY A 493 -25.96 4.71 44.70
C GLY A 493 -24.97 4.96 43.56
N ALA A 494 -25.15 5.96 42.69
CA ALA A 494 -24.35 6.14 41.49
C ALA A 494 -22.86 6.43 41.77
N LEU A 495 -21.98 5.85 40.93
CA LEU A 495 -20.55 6.17 40.89
C LEU A 495 -20.28 7.12 39.71
N ARG A 496 -19.78 8.33 40.00
CA ARG A 496 -19.56 9.37 38.98
C ARG A 496 -18.08 9.71 38.83
N THR A 497 -17.58 9.74 37.60
CA THR A 497 -16.20 10.15 37.29
C THR A 497 -16.15 11.58 36.79
N VAL A 498 -15.02 12.26 37.00
CA VAL A 498 -14.78 13.61 36.49
C VAL A 498 -13.87 13.54 35.27
N ASN A 499 -14.35 14.01 34.11
CA ASN A 499 -13.54 14.12 32.89
C ASN A 499 -13.16 15.59 32.62
N ILE A 500 -11.87 15.84 32.40
CA ILE A 500 -11.31 17.18 32.22
C ILE A 500 -10.45 17.18 30.96
N PRO A 501 -10.82 17.94 29.92
CA PRO A 501 -9.99 18.08 28.73
C PRO A 501 -8.61 18.66 29.01
N PHE A 502 -7.57 18.14 28.34
CA PHE A 502 -6.19 18.58 28.54
C PHE A 502 -5.99 20.09 28.37
N HIS A 503 -6.64 20.71 27.38
CA HIS A 503 -6.48 22.14 27.10
C HIS A 503 -6.94 23.06 28.23
N LEU A 504 -7.74 22.58 29.18
CA LEU A 504 -8.11 23.38 30.33
C LEU A 504 -6.92 23.65 31.26
N ALA A 505 -5.87 22.82 31.19
CA ALA A 505 -4.58 23.11 31.81
C ALA A 505 -3.86 24.30 31.17
N LEU A 506 -4.18 24.63 29.91
CA LEU A 506 -3.58 25.71 29.11
C LEU A 506 -4.44 26.99 29.12
N SER A 507 -5.44 27.08 29.99
CA SER A 507 -6.39 28.18 30.03
C SER A 507 -5.85 29.48 30.69
N ASP A 508 -4.57 29.50 31.05
CA ASP A 508 -3.90 30.68 31.57
C ASP A 508 -3.75 31.76 30.46
N LYS A 509 -3.78 33.04 30.85
CA LYS A 509 -3.71 34.20 29.95
C LYS A 509 -2.46 34.21 29.05
N LYS A 510 -1.44 33.42 29.39
CA LYS A 510 -0.16 33.31 28.67
C LYS A 510 -0.14 32.23 27.56
N SER A 511 -1.21 31.42 27.39
CA SER A 511 -1.21 30.29 26.44
C SER A 511 -2.44 30.20 25.53
N GLU A 512 -3.14 31.31 25.26
CA GLU A 512 -4.35 31.31 24.39
C GLU A 512 -4.11 30.71 22.99
N ARG A 513 -2.93 30.92 22.40
CA ARG A 513 -2.56 30.31 21.11
C ARG A 513 -2.48 28.79 21.18
N ALA A 514 -2.01 28.22 22.29
CA ALA A 514 -1.94 26.78 22.50
C ALA A 514 -3.34 26.17 22.72
N LYS A 515 -4.25 26.91 23.37
CA LYS A 515 -5.67 26.55 23.47
C LYS A 515 -6.31 26.50 22.08
N ASP A 516 -6.15 27.56 21.28
CA ASP A 516 -6.70 27.62 19.92
C ASP A 516 -6.15 26.48 19.05
N MET A 517 -4.86 26.15 19.17
CA MET A 517 -4.22 25.04 18.46
C MET A 517 -4.76 23.66 18.89
N HIS A 518 -5.21 23.50 20.13
CA HIS A 518 -5.85 22.27 20.56
C HIS A 518 -7.31 22.19 20.10
N LEU A 519 -8.04 23.31 20.10
CA LEU A 519 -9.42 23.38 19.61
C LEU A 519 -9.51 22.97 18.13
N ILE A 520 -8.58 23.44 17.29
CA ILE A 520 -8.52 23.00 15.89
C ILE A 520 -8.21 21.50 15.76
N LYS A 521 -7.29 20.95 16.56
CA LYS A 521 -7.01 19.50 16.57
C LYS A 521 -8.24 18.67 16.95
N ARG A 522 -9.03 19.13 17.93
CA ARG A 522 -10.30 18.50 18.30
C ARG A 522 -11.28 18.51 17.13
N LEU A 523 -11.47 19.66 16.47
CA LEU A 523 -12.32 19.76 15.27
C LEU A 523 -11.85 18.80 14.18
N THR A 524 -10.54 18.75 13.89
CA THR A 524 -9.99 17.80 12.90
C THR A 524 -10.27 16.34 13.27
N THR A 525 -10.31 15.99 14.55
CA THR A 525 -10.60 14.63 15.03
C THR A 525 -12.08 14.29 14.83
N ILE A 526 -12.98 15.21 15.18
CA ILE A 526 -14.43 15.06 14.95
C ILE A 526 -14.70 14.88 13.45
N LEU A 527 -14.05 15.68 12.60
CA LEU A 527 -14.22 15.62 11.15
C LEU A 527 -13.74 14.29 10.54
N ARG A 528 -12.82 13.56 11.19
CA ARG A 528 -12.33 12.25 10.73
C ARG A 528 -13.20 11.09 11.19
N SER A 529 -14.03 11.28 12.21
CA SER A 529 -14.93 10.24 12.71
C SER A 529 -16.05 9.98 11.70
N ARG A 530 -16.25 8.71 11.33
CA ARG A 530 -17.26 8.30 10.33
C ARG A 530 -18.69 8.23 10.90
N GLU A 531 -18.86 8.31 12.22
CA GLU A 531 -20.12 8.00 12.92
C GLU A 531 -20.76 9.22 13.61
N VAL A 532 -20.38 10.45 13.26
CA VAL A 532 -20.93 11.65 13.92
C VAL A 532 -22.25 12.05 13.29
N GLU A 533 -23.31 12.11 14.10
CA GLU A 533 -24.61 12.64 13.65
C GLU A 533 -24.50 14.10 13.15
N PRO A 534 -25.20 14.46 12.06
CA PRO A 534 -25.16 15.80 11.46
C PRO A 534 -25.37 16.96 12.44
N ASP A 535 -26.33 16.81 13.36
CA ASP A 535 -26.70 17.86 14.32
C ASP A 535 -25.62 18.06 15.40
N ILE A 536 -24.98 16.96 15.81
CA ILE A 536 -23.85 16.97 16.75
C ILE A 536 -22.65 17.64 16.07
N LEU A 537 -22.34 17.29 14.82
CA LEU A 537 -21.28 17.92 14.05
C LEU A 537 -21.48 19.44 13.92
N GLU A 538 -22.71 19.89 13.62
CA GLU A 538 -23.03 21.31 13.49
C GLU A 538 -22.79 22.06 14.81
N SER A 539 -23.33 21.55 15.92
CA SER A 539 -23.20 22.19 17.24
C SER A 539 -21.74 22.27 17.71
N GLU A 540 -20.98 21.18 17.54
CA GLU A 540 -19.57 21.09 17.92
C GLU A 540 -18.70 21.99 17.04
N ALA A 541 -18.85 21.95 15.71
CA ALA A 541 -18.09 22.79 14.79
C ALA A 541 -18.35 24.28 15.03
N LYS A 542 -19.62 24.65 15.26
CA LYS A 542 -20.02 26.01 15.63
C LYS A 542 -19.39 26.45 16.95
N SER A 543 -19.40 25.59 17.95
CA SER A 543 -18.77 25.88 19.26
C SER A 543 -17.27 26.13 19.13
N VAL A 544 -16.55 25.25 18.40
CA VAL A 544 -15.09 25.35 18.23
C VAL A 544 -14.70 26.61 17.46
N LEU A 545 -15.37 26.89 16.34
CA LEU A 545 -15.05 28.03 15.48
C LEU A 545 -15.34 29.38 16.14
N LEU A 546 -16.35 29.45 17.01
CA LEU A 546 -16.65 30.65 17.79
C LEU A 546 -15.64 30.85 18.93
N ASP A 547 -15.16 29.77 19.56
CA ASP A 547 -14.23 29.81 20.69
C ASP A 547 -12.78 30.12 20.33
N ILE A 548 -12.37 29.85 19.08
CA ILE A 548 -11.03 30.22 18.60
C ILE A 548 -10.90 31.74 18.54
N LYS A 549 -9.83 32.29 19.14
CA LYS A 549 -9.59 33.74 19.12
C LYS A 549 -8.68 34.20 18.00
N HIS A 550 -7.64 33.42 17.68
CA HIS A 550 -6.67 33.79 16.65
C HIS A 550 -7.27 33.66 15.23
N PRO A 551 -7.26 34.74 14.42
CA PRO A 551 -7.85 34.73 13.07
C PRO A 551 -7.24 33.67 12.13
N ALA A 552 -5.93 33.45 12.22
CA ALA A 552 -5.24 32.45 11.39
C ALA A 552 -5.68 31.01 11.71
N ILE A 553 -5.82 30.67 12.99
CA ILE A 553 -6.28 29.35 13.42
C ILE A 553 -7.77 29.18 13.12
N LYS A 554 -8.56 30.26 13.24
CA LYS A 554 -9.99 30.24 12.89
C LYS A 554 -10.20 29.98 11.40
N LYS A 555 -9.38 30.62 10.54
CA LYS A 555 -9.36 30.34 9.09
C LYS A 555 -9.03 28.87 8.82
N GLN A 556 -7.95 28.37 9.41
CA GLN A 556 -7.53 26.97 9.24
C GLN A 556 -8.59 25.96 9.70
N ALA A 557 -9.31 26.26 10.78
CA ALA A 557 -10.40 25.42 11.29
C ALA A 557 -11.60 25.40 10.34
N LEU A 558 -11.93 26.54 9.74
CA LEU A 558 -13.00 26.63 8.75
C LEU A 558 -12.63 25.87 7.46
N GLU A 559 -11.41 26.05 6.97
CA GLU A 559 -10.90 25.30 5.81
C GLU A 559 -10.96 23.78 6.05
N SER A 560 -10.62 23.34 7.26
CA SER A 560 -10.72 21.93 7.65
C SER A 560 -12.16 21.42 7.58
N LEU A 561 -13.14 22.20 8.06
CA LEU A 561 -14.57 21.85 7.99
C LEU A 561 -15.07 21.79 6.54
N LEU A 562 -14.70 22.76 5.71
CA LEU A 562 -15.06 22.82 4.29
C LEU A 562 -14.45 21.67 3.48
N SER A 563 -13.28 21.18 3.89
CA SER A 563 -12.60 20.06 3.25
C SER A 563 -13.18 18.67 3.60
N ASN A 564 -14.24 18.61 4.41
CA ASN A 564 -14.83 17.33 4.83
C ASN A 564 -15.94 16.88 3.89
N LYS A 565 -15.75 15.71 3.26
CA LYS A 565 -16.73 15.08 2.34
C LYS A 565 -18.05 14.72 3.00
N ASN A 566 -18.06 14.52 4.32
CA ASN A 566 -19.23 14.05 5.08
C ASN A 566 -20.01 15.20 5.72
N ALA A 567 -19.56 16.45 5.59
CA ALA A 567 -20.25 17.59 6.17
C ALA A 567 -21.52 17.94 5.36
N PRO A 568 -22.72 17.95 5.96
CA PRO A 568 -23.93 18.35 5.28
C PRO A 568 -23.87 19.82 4.85
N VAL A 569 -24.45 20.16 3.70
CA VAL A 569 -24.51 21.54 3.20
C VAL A 569 -25.24 22.46 4.20
N SER A 570 -26.29 21.97 4.86
CA SER A 570 -27.01 22.70 5.93
C SER A 570 -26.11 23.11 7.09
N CYS A 571 -25.23 22.20 7.54
CA CYS A 571 -24.24 22.47 8.59
C CYS A 571 -23.25 23.56 8.14
N LEU A 572 -22.75 23.49 6.91
CA LEU A 572 -21.83 24.49 6.36
C LEU A 572 -22.49 25.88 6.27
N THR A 573 -23.75 25.93 5.85
CA THR A 573 -24.52 27.19 5.78
C THR A 573 -24.77 27.77 7.17
N SER A 574 -25.17 26.96 8.15
CA SER A 574 -25.41 27.39 9.53
C SER A 574 -24.15 27.92 10.22
N VAL A 575 -23.02 27.21 10.08
CA VAL A 575 -21.73 27.63 10.67
C VAL A 575 -21.24 28.92 10.01
N THR A 576 -21.33 29.02 8.69
CA THR A 576 -20.87 30.20 7.93
C THR A 576 -21.72 31.43 8.22
N SER A 577 -23.04 31.28 8.31
CA SER A 577 -23.95 32.38 8.68
C SER A 577 -23.69 32.88 10.10
N ALA A 578 -23.49 31.99 11.08
CA ALA A 578 -23.17 32.35 12.46
C ALA A 578 -21.82 33.09 12.57
N LEU A 579 -20.82 32.68 11.80
CA LEU A 579 -19.53 33.38 11.71
C LEU A 579 -19.69 34.77 11.10
N ASN A 580 -20.47 34.89 10.03
CA ASN A 580 -20.75 36.18 9.39
C ASN A 580 -21.47 37.14 10.35
N GLU A 581 -22.51 36.69 11.05
CA GLU A 581 -23.20 37.50 12.07
C GLU A 581 -22.24 37.99 13.17
N THR A 582 -21.35 37.11 13.63
CA THR A 582 -20.36 37.46 14.66
C THR A 582 -19.39 38.53 14.15
N LEU A 583 -18.96 38.44 12.90
CA LEU A 583 -18.09 39.43 12.26
C LEU A 583 -18.83 40.77 12.03
N LYS A 584 -20.11 40.74 11.66
CA LYS A 584 -20.95 41.96 11.55
C LYS A 584 -21.02 42.69 12.88
N ARG A 585 -21.24 41.96 13.98
CA ARG A 585 -21.34 42.50 15.35
C ARG A 585 -20.01 43.06 15.88
N GLN A 586 -18.87 42.59 15.36
CA GLN A 586 -17.54 43.04 15.78
C GLN A 586 -17.01 44.27 15.01
N GLY A 587 -17.77 44.84 14.07
CA GLY A 587 -17.39 46.07 13.35
C GLY A 587 -16.18 45.93 12.40
N ASN A 588 -15.67 44.71 12.18
CA ASN A 588 -14.44 44.44 11.41
C ASN A 588 -14.73 44.08 9.94
N TYR A 589 -15.74 44.68 9.32
CA TYR A 589 -16.18 44.32 7.96
C TYR A 589 -15.14 44.66 6.87
N CYS A 590 -14.32 45.70 7.08
CA CYS A 590 -13.53 46.32 6.01
C CYS A 590 -12.01 46.02 6.05
N LYS A 591 -11.50 45.20 6.97
CA LYS A 591 -10.03 44.96 7.09
C LYS A 591 -9.58 43.51 6.95
N CYS A 592 -10.47 42.55 6.83
CA CYS A 592 -10.10 41.15 6.74
C CYS A 592 -10.14 40.67 5.28
N LYS A 593 -8.98 40.36 4.69
CA LYS A 593 -8.88 39.59 3.42
C LYS A 593 -9.67 38.27 3.46
N THR A 594 -10.05 37.80 4.65
CA THR A 594 -10.93 36.65 4.88
C THR A 594 -12.41 36.92 4.65
N SER A 595 -12.93 38.16 4.59
CA SER A 595 -14.35 38.41 4.25
C SER A 595 -14.67 38.03 2.80
N ARG A 596 -13.68 38.15 1.90
CA ARG A 596 -13.76 37.79 0.47
C ARG A 596 -14.01 36.29 0.22
N THR A 597 -13.69 35.42 1.17
CA THR A 597 -13.89 33.97 1.04
C THR A 597 -15.34 33.55 1.36
N TYR A 598 -16.07 34.34 2.14
CA TYR A 598 -17.41 33.97 2.63
C TYR A 598 -18.54 34.32 1.66
N HIS A 599 -18.38 35.34 0.82
CA HIS A 599 -19.41 35.78 -0.13
C HIS A 599 -19.65 34.76 -1.26
N PRO A 600 -18.62 34.18 -1.91
CA PRO A 600 -18.79 33.15 -2.93
C PRO A 600 -19.54 31.92 -2.39
N MET A 601 -19.21 31.48 -1.18
CA MET A 601 -19.83 30.29 -0.54
C MET A 601 -21.35 30.44 -0.32
N VAL A 602 -21.82 31.67 -0.04
CA VAL A 602 -23.25 31.95 0.14
C VAL A 602 -23.96 32.02 -1.21
N SER A 603 -23.38 32.69 -2.22
CA SER A 603 -23.92 32.74 -3.60
C SER A 603 -24.02 31.35 -4.23
N LEU A 604 -22.98 30.53 -4.06
CA LEU A 604 -22.84 29.17 -4.62
C LEU A 604 -23.80 28.15 -3.97
N SER A 605 -24.17 28.35 -2.70
CA SER A 605 -25.17 27.51 -2.01
C SER A 605 -26.59 27.66 -2.60
N SER A 606 -26.91 28.80 -3.20
CA SER A 606 -28.21 29.03 -3.86
C SER A 606 -28.38 28.19 -5.13
N LEU A 607 -27.28 27.94 -5.87
CA LEU A 607 -27.23 27.11 -7.07
C LEU A 607 -27.47 25.62 -6.76
N GLN A 608 -26.86 25.10 -5.68
CA GLN A 608 -27.08 23.71 -5.24
C GLN A 608 -28.49 23.48 -4.67
N THR A 609 -29.05 24.48 -3.97
CA THR A 609 -30.37 24.35 -3.32
C THR A 609 -31.54 24.49 -4.32
N ARG A 610 -31.36 25.21 -5.43
CA ARG A 610 -32.41 25.44 -6.46
C ARG A 610 -32.66 24.27 -7.42
N ARG A 611 -31.88 23.18 -7.34
CA ARG A 611 -32.07 21.96 -8.16
C ARG A 611 -33.37 21.20 -7.88
N ARG A 612 -34.15 21.59 -6.86
CA ARG A 612 -35.46 21.00 -6.52
C ARG A 612 -36.63 21.39 -7.45
N TRP A 613 -36.42 22.22 -8.48
CA TRP A 613 -37.48 22.63 -9.41
C TRP A 613 -37.14 22.30 -10.87
N MET A 614 -37.34 21.04 -11.32
CA MET A 614 -37.28 20.70 -12.75
C MET A 614 -38.35 19.66 -13.13
N LYS A 615 -39.41 20.13 -13.79
CA LYS A 615 -40.33 19.30 -14.61
C LYS A 615 -39.81 19.30 -16.06
N ARG A 616 -40.07 18.22 -16.80
CA ARG A 616 -39.68 18.05 -18.23
C ARG A 616 -40.08 19.28 -19.06
N TYR A 617 -39.14 19.81 -19.81
CA TYR A 617 -39.35 20.88 -20.77
C TYR A 617 -39.41 20.28 -22.18
N SER A 618 -40.48 20.56 -22.93
CA SER A 618 -40.58 20.26 -24.36
C SER A 618 -40.21 21.51 -25.15
N SER A 619 -39.11 21.47 -25.90
CA SER A 619 -38.68 22.58 -26.76
C SER A 619 -39.61 22.74 -27.97
N SER A 620 -39.90 23.99 -28.32
CA SER A 620 -40.49 24.40 -29.60
C SER A 620 -39.58 24.04 -30.78
N GLN A 621 -40.20 23.70 -31.93
CA GLN A 621 -39.53 23.38 -33.19
C GLN A 621 -38.84 24.62 -33.78
N ASP A 622 -37.52 24.71 -33.63
CA ASP A 622 -36.68 25.46 -34.57
C ASP A 622 -36.18 24.47 -35.63
N SER A 623 -36.35 24.80 -36.91
CA SER A 623 -36.06 23.93 -38.05
C SER A 623 -34.56 23.62 -38.16
N LEU A 624 -34.21 22.33 -38.06
CA LEU A 624 -32.87 21.75 -38.22
C LEU A 624 -32.50 21.49 -39.70
N GLU A 625 -32.97 22.32 -40.63
CA GLU A 625 -32.78 22.08 -42.08
C GLU A 625 -31.29 21.96 -42.44
N GLY A 626 -30.90 20.77 -42.91
CA GLY A 626 -29.56 20.44 -43.39
C GLY A 626 -28.59 19.80 -42.38
N ILE A 627 -28.87 19.78 -41.07
CA ILE A 627 -28.11 18.93 -40.12
C ILE A 627 -28.51 17.47 -40.29
N GLU A 628 -29.78 17.22 -40.60
CA GLU A 628 -30.32 15.89 -40.88
C GLU A 628 -29.64 15.24 -42.10
N ASP A 629 -29.36 16.01 -43.15
CA ASP A 629 -28.66 15.53 -44.35
C ASP A 629 -27.21 15.11 -44.03
N GLU A 630 -26.48 15.94 -43.26
CA GLU A 630 -25.12 15.62 -42.83
C GLU A 630 -25.09 14.38 -41.92
N LEU A 631 -26.04 14.26 -40.98
CA LEU A 631 -26.20 13.08 -40.13
C LEU A 631 -26.56 11.83 -40.93
N SER A 632 -27.38 11.94 -41.97
CA SER A 632 -27.73 10.83 -42.85
C SER A 632 -26.51 10.31 -43.64
N ARG A 633 -25.62 11.23 -44.08
CA ARG A 633 -24.39 10.89 -44.82
C ARG A 633 -23.42 10.06 -43.99
N VAL A 634 -23.21 10.43 -42.71
CA VAL A 634 -22.25 9.74 -41.82
C VAL A 634 -22.89 8.67 -40.94
N GLY A 635 -24.22 8.55 -40.96
CA GLY A 635 -25.02 7.65 -40.12
C GLY A 635 -24.53 6.19 -40.10
N PRO A 636 -24.27 5.55 -41.25
CA PRO A 636 -23.76 4.17 -41.29
C PRO A 636 -22.41 4.01 -40.57
N THR A 637 -21.50 4.97 -40.73
CA THR A 637 -20.18 4.97 -40.09
C THR A 637 -20.32 5.19 -38.58
N LEU A 638 -21.16 6.14 -38.15
CA LEU A 638 -21.44 6.41 -36.74
C LEU A 638 -22.07 5.20 -36.04
N GLN A 639 -22.99 4.49 -36.71
CA GLN A 639 -23.62 3.28 -36.17
C GLN A 639 -22.59 2.15 -35.99
N ARG A 640 -21.72 1.94 -36.99
CA ARG A 640 -20.64 0.93 -36.93
C ARG A 640 -19.61 1.28 -35.85
N TYR A 641 -19.26 2.55 -35.72
CA TYR A 641 -18.41 3.07 -34.64
C TYR A 641 -19.03 2.86 -33.25
N ALA A 642 -20.32 3.17 -33.09
CA ALA A 642 -21.06 2.96 -31.85
C ALA A 642 -21.11 1.48 -31.42
N GLN A 643 -21.31 0.56 -32.38
CA GLN A 643 -21.29 -0.88 -32.12
C GLN A 643 -19.92 -1.37 -31.62
N LEU A 644 -18.82 -0.88 -32.21
CA LEU A 644 -17.47 -1.28 -31.82
C LEU A 644 -17.04 -0.68 -30.46
N THR A 645 -17.54 0.50 -30.10
CA THR A 645 -17.28 1.17 -28.81
C THR A 645 -18.16 0.70 -27.65
N ALA A 646 -19.27 0.00 -27.92
CA ALA A 646 -20.26 -0.46 -26.93
C ALA A 646 -19.80 -1.65 -26.04
N ARG A 647 -18.53 -2.04 -26.09
CA ARG A 647 -18.02 -3.14 -25.25
C ARG A 647 -18.23 -2.87 -23.76
N PRO A 648 -18.58 -3.90 -22.96
CA PRO A 648 -18.81 -3.75 -21.53
C PRO A 648 -17.51 -3.37 -20.82
N SER A 649 -17.43 -2.12 -20.35
CA SER A 649 -16.41 -1.66 -19.42
C SER A 649 -16.98 -1.70 -18.02
N VAL A 650 -16.27 -2.33 -17.08
CA VAL A 650 -16.65 -2.32 -15.66
C VAL A 650 -16.36 -0.92 -15.11
N SER A 651 -17.40 -0.14 -14.84
CA SER A 651 -17.29 1.11 -14.07
C SER A 651 -17.83 0.87 -12.66
N PHE A 652 -17.10 1.35 -11.65
CA PHE A 652 -17.57 1.32 -10.29
C PHE A 652 -18.61 2.43 -10.08
N ALA A 653 -19.64 2.18 -9.26
CA ALA A 653 -20.71 3.14 -9.01
C ALA A 653 -20.22 4.51 -8.47
N GLN A 654 -19.05 4.53 -7.82
CA GLN A 654 -18.39 5.74 -7.32
C GLN A 654 -17.75 6.60 -8.43
N ASP A 655 -17.42 6.00 -9.58
CA ASP A 655 -16.87 6.66 -10.76
C ASP A 655 -17.96 7.03 -11.78
N SER A 656 -19.24 6.92 -11.38
CA SER A 656 -20.33 7.32 -12.26
C SER A 656 -20.34 8.86 -12.41
N PRO A 657 -20.34 9.38 -13.65
CA PRO A 657 -20.37 10.82 -13.89
C PRO A 657 -21.71 11.46 -13.52
N ASP A 658 -22.70 10.65 -13.12
CA ASP A 658 -24.00 11.06 -12.57
C ASP A 658 -24.01 11.13 -11.02
N SER A 659 -22.88 10.86 -10.36
CA SER A 659 -22.74 11.04 -8.91
C SER A 659 -22.85 12.53 -8.52
N PRO A 660 -23.48 12.86 -7.37
CA PRO A 660 -23.63 14.24 -6.96
C PRO A 660 -22.26 14.87 -6.62
N LEU A 661 -21.90 15.95 -7.32
CA LEU A 661 -20.65 16.70 -7.08
C LEU A 661 -20.58 17.17 -5.60
N PRO A 662 -19.58 16.71 -4.81
CA PRO A 662 -19.42 17.17 -3.44
C PRO A 662 -19.21 18.68 -3.37
N ALA A 663 -19.77 19.34 -2.37
CA ALA A 663 -19.62 20.80 -2.20
C ALA A 663 -18.15 21.24 -2.15
N GLN A 664 -17.26 20.41 -1.59
CA GLN A 664 -15.82 20.65 -1.60
C GLN A 664 -15.24 20.73 -3.02
N ALA A 665 -15.54 19.74 -3.88
CA ALA A 665 -15.02 19.67 -5.24
C ALA A 665 -15.51 20.86 -6.07
N PHE A 666 -16.79 21.23 -5.89
CA PHE A 666 -17.37 22.41 -6.50
C PHE A 666 -16.69 23.71 -6.04
N LEU A 667 -16.42 23.86 -4.74
CA LEU A 667 -15.80 25.06 -4.16
C LEU A 667 -14.32 25.21 -4.52
N SER A 668 -13.57 24.10 -4.65
CA SER A 668 -12.16 24.16 -5.04
C SER A 668 -11.93 24.64 -6.47
N GLN A 669 -12.97 24.58 -7.31
CA GLN A 669 -12.89 24.96 -8.72
C GLN A 669 -13.39 26.39 -8.99
N MET A 670 -13.74 27.15 -7.95
CA MET A 670 -14.34 28.48 -8.07
C MET A 670 -13.47 29.53 -7.36
N GLU A 671 -13.00 30.53 -8.10
CA GLU A 671 -12.26 31.68 -7.57
C GLU A 671 -13.04 32.99 -7.80
N CYS A 672 -13.06 33.87 -6.79
CA CYS A 672 -13.71 35.17 -6.89
C CYS A 672 -12.73 36.21 -7.42
N THR A 673 -13.10 36.92 -8.48
CA THR A 673 -12.30 38.03 -9.01
C THR A 673 -12.44 39.28 -8.13
N ASP A 674 -11.51 40.23 -8.27
CA ASP A 674 -11.54 41.50 -7.54
C ASP A 674 -12.80 42.33 -7.86
N ASP A 675 -13.45 42.06 -9.00
CA ASP A 675 -14.66 42.73 -9.49
C ASP A 675 -15.96 42.11 -8.97
N GLY A 676 -15.87 41.01 -8.19
CA GLY A 676 -17.01 40.30 -7.63
C GLY A 676 -17.63 39.22 -8.53
N GLY A 677 -17.00 38.92 -9.68
CA GLY A 677 -17.35 37.79 -10.55
C GLY A 677 -16.73 36.47 -10.09
N LEU A 678 -17.20 35.35 -10.65
CA LEU A 678 -16.65 34.01 -10.43
C LEU A 678 -15.84 33.55 -11.63
N THR A 679 -14.66 32.99 -11.39
CA THR A 679 -13.82 32.34 -12.39
C THR A 679 -13.68 30.86 -12.06
N VAL A 680 -13.71 30.01 -13.08
CA VAL A 680 -13.53 28.57 -12.91
C VAL A 680 -12.05 28.23 -13.05
N THR A 681 -11.46 27.61 -12.02
CA THR A 681 -10.10 27.11 -12.07
C THR A 681 -10.05 25.71 -12.65
N ARG A 682 -9.12 25.50 -13.59
CA ARG A 682 -8.94 24.19 -14.24
C ARG A 682 -8.24 23.22 -13.29
N GLY A 683 -9.02 22.31 -12.71
CA GLY A 683 -8.56 21.19 -11.89
C GLY A 683 -8.09 19.99 -12.73
N SER A 684 -8.14 18.78 -12.15
CA SER A 684 -7.92 17.56 -12.92
C SER A 684 -9.00 17.39 -13.99
N GLU A 685 -8.68 16.66 -15.07
CA GLU A 685 -9.65 16.42 -16.16
C GLU A 685 -10.95 15.82 -15.59
N THR A 686 -10.85 14.83 -14.71
CA THR A 686 -12.03 14.22 -14.06
C THR A 686 -12.90 15.22 -13.29
N GLU A 687 -12.30 16.15 -12.53
CA GLU A 687 -13.07 17.15 -11.77
C GLU A 687 -13.68 18.19 -12.70
N TRP A 688 -12.97 18.57 -13.77
CA TRP A 688 -13.45 19.50 -14.80
C TRP A 688 -14.72 18.96 -15.47
N ASN A 689 -14.72 17.66 -15.76
CA ASN A 689 -15.83 16.97 -16.42
C ASN A 689 -17.03 16.79 -15.49
N HIS A 690 -16.79 16.46 -14.22
CA HIS A 690 -17.87 16.38 -13.23
C HIS A 690 -18.53 17.75 -13.01
N LEU A 691 -17.75 18.84 -12.99
CA LEU A 691 -18.27 20.20 -12.90
C LEU A 691 -19.11 20.57 -14.13
N GLY A 692 -18.58 20.33 -15.33
CA GLY A 692 -19.32 20.59 -16.56
C GLY A 692 -20.59 19.74 -16.66
N SER A 693 -20.53 18.47 -16.24
CA SER A 693 -21.69 17.57 -16.21
C SER A 693 -22.75 18.07 -15.24
N PHE A 694 -22.33 18.54 -14.06
CA PHE A 694 -23.22 19.19 -13.10
C PHE A 694 -23.94 20.41 -13.68
N MET A 695 -23.24 21.24 -14.48
CA MET A 695 -23.79 22.45 -15.10
C MET A 695 -24.66 22.21 -16.33
N PHE A 696 -24.21 21.38 -17.29
CA PHE A 696 -24.77 21.34 -18.64
C PHE A 696 -25.42 20.01 -19.05
N TRP A 697 -25.11 18.89 -18.38
CA TRP A 697 -25.63 17.58 -18.81
C TRP A 697 -27.15 17.48 -18.76
N GLY A 698 -27.78 18.19 -17.81
CA GLY A 698 -29.24 18.34 -17.76
C GLY A 698 -29.82 19.02 -19.00
N CYS A 699 -29.14 20.04 -19.55
CA CYS A 699 -29.54 20.72 -20.78
C CYS A 699 -29.34 19.82 -22.02
N LEU A 700 -28.20 19.13 -22.11
CA LEU A 700 -27.88 18.22 -23.22
C LEU A 700 -28.85 17.03 -23.32
N CYS A 701 -29.41 16.59 -22.19
CA CYS A 701 -30.44 15.54 -22.12
C CYS A 701 -31.88 16.07 -22.19
N GLY A 702 -32.11 17.36 -22.44
CA GLY A 702 -33.45 17.97 -22.46
C GLY A 702 -34.18 18.03 -21.10
N LYS A 703 -33.46 17.81 -19.99
CA LYS A 703 -34.01 17.84 -18.61
C LYS A 703 -34.06 19.25 -18.02
N SER A 704 -33.30 20.19 -18.58
CA SER A 704 -33.13 21.56 -18.08
C SER A 704 -33.24 22.57 -19.23
N PRO A 705 -33.91 23.73 -19.05
CA PRO A 705 -33.97 24.76 -20.08
C PRO A 705 -32.62 25.50 -20.22
N PRO A 706 -32.01 25.54 -21.42
CA PRO A 706 -30.66 26.09 -21.61
C PRO A 706 -30.56 27.58 -21.27
N HIS A 707 -31.55 28.38 -21.67
CA HIS A 707 -31.58 29.84 -21.41
C HIS A 707 -31.49 30.17 -19.91
N LYS A 708 -32.30 29.52 -19.05
CA LYS A 708 -32.28 29.81 -17.60
C LYS A 708 -30.94 29.45 -16.95
N VAL A 709 -30.29 28.39 -17.43
CA VAL A 709 -28.99 27.97 -16.93
C VAL A 709 -27.93 29.00 -17.34
N CYS A 710 -27.90 29.41 -18.61
CA CYS A 710 -26.99 30.46 -19.09
C CYS A 710 -27.20 31.79 -18.37
N ASP A 711 -28.44 32.26 -18.20
CA ASP A 711 -28.77 33.50 -17.46
C ASP A 711 -28.25 33.47 -16.02
N THR A 712 -28.41 32.33 -15.34
CA THR A 712 -27.96 32.16 -13.96
C THR A 712 -26.43 32.16 -13.86
N LEU A 713 -25.75 31.55 -14.83
CA LEU A 713 -24.28 31.53 -14.88
C LEU A 713 -23.69 32.90 -15.29
N GLN A 714 -24.40 33.65 -16.12
CA GLN A 714 -24.06 35.04 -16.46
C GLN A 714 -24.20 35.96 -15.24
N GLN A 715 -25.29 35.83 -14.47
CA GLN A 715 -25.48 36.55 -13.20
C GLN A 715 -24.43 36.20 -12.14
N ALA A 716 -23.85 35.00 -12.23
CA ALA A 716 -22.74 34.56 -11.38
C ALA A 716 -21.38 35.15 -11.82
N GLY A 717 -21.32 35.83 -12.97
CA GLY A 717 -20.13 36.51 -13.49
C GLY A 717 -19.09 35.57 -14.12
N ILE A 718 -19.47 34.37 -14.56
CA ILE A 718 -18.57 33.42 -15.22
C ILE A 718 -18.46 33.77 -16.72
N SER A 719 -17.24 33.81 -17.25
CA SER A 719 -17.03 34.18 -18.66
C SER A 719 -17.57 33.14 -19.65
N PRO A 720 -18.15 33.56 -20.79
CA PRO A 720 -18.67 32.63 -21.80
C PRO A 720 -17.62 31.65 -22.35
N GLN A 721 -16.35 32.06 -22.46
CA GLN A 721 -15.25 31.19 -22.94
C GLN A 721 -14.98 30.03 -21.99
N GLN A 722 -15.08 30.26 -20.67
CA GLN A 722 -14.94 29.21 -19.66
C GLN A 722 -16.13 28.24 -19.73
N LEU A 723 -17.35 28.77 -19.88
CA LEU A 723 -18.57 27.97 -20.03
C LEU A 723 -18.54 27.10 -21.30
N LEU A 724 -18.09 27.66 -22.43
CA LEU A 724 -17.91 26.94 -23.69
C LEU A 724 -16.93 25.77 -23.55
N SER A 725 -15.80 25.99 -22.87
CA SER A 725 -14.81 24.95 -22.62
C SER A 725 -15.32 23.83 -21.71
N LEU A 726 -16.15 24.15 -20.71
CA LEU A 726 -16.80 23.16 -19.85
C LEU A 726 -17.84 22.36 -20.64
N LEU A 727 -18.69 23.03 -21.42
CA LEU A 727 -19.70 22.38 -22.26
C LEU A 727 -19.06 21.36 -23.22
N LEU A 728 -18.07 21.81 -24.01
CA LEU A 728 -17.45 20.97 -25.03
C LEU A 728 -16.64 19.83 -24.39
N SER A 729 -16.00 20.05 -23.24
CA SER A 729 -15.29 18.96 -22.54
C SER A 729 -16.21 17.80 -22.16
N VAL A 730 -17.41 18.10 -21.65
CA VAL A 730 -18.41 17.11 -21.25
C VAL A 730 -18.99 16.41 -22.48
N TRP A 731 -19.32 17.19 -23.52
CA TRP A 731 -19.85 16.66 -24.77
C TRP A 731 -18.88 15.65 -25.39
N LEU A 732 -17.61 16.04 -25.53
CA LEU A 732 -16.59 15.22 -26.18
C LEU A 732 -16.35 13.92 -25.42
N GLN A 733 -16.41 13.90 -24.08
CA GLN A 733 -16.10 12.70 -23.29
C GLN A 733 -17.27 11.74 -23.09
N ARG A 734 -18.52 12.22 -23.14
CA ARG A 734 -19.73 11.39 -23.03
C ARG A 734 -20.22 10.91 -24.40
N GLU A 735 -19.28 10.50 -25.25
CA GLU A 735 -19.52 10.08 -26.63
C GLU A 735 -20.51 8.91 -26.72
N LYS A 736 -20.43 7.95 -25.79
CA LYS A 736 -21.34 6.80 -25.76
C LYS A 736 -22.78 7.22 -25.54
N GLU A 737 -23.03 8.17 -24.63
CA GLU A 737 -24.38 8.67 -24.36
C GLU A 737 -24.90 9.56 -25.50
N VAL A 738 -24.02 10.34 -26.14
CA VAL A 738 -24.36 11.13 -27.34
C VAL A 738 -24.79 10.21 -28.49
N LEU A 739 -24.08 9.11 -28.72
CA LEU A 739 -24.35 8.15 -29.80
C LEU A 739 -25.60 7.29 -29.60
N GLN A 740 -26.19 7.23 -28.40
CA GLN A 740 -27.46 6.53 -28.19
C GLN A 740 -28.63 7.21 -28.90
N LYS A 741 -28.61 8.54 -28.97
CA LYS A 741 -29.64 9.38 -29.59
C LYS A 741 -29.00 10.62 -30.24
N PRO A 742 -28.26 10.45 -31.35
CA PRO A 742 -27.45 11.51 -31.93
C PRO A 742 -28.29 12.72 -32.35
N GLU A 743 -29.46 12.50 -32.97
CA GLU A 743 -30.35 13.58 -33.41
C GLU A 743 -30.85 14.46 -32.25
N GLU A 744 -31.33 13.84 -31.16
CA GLU A 744 -31.83 14.56 -29.98
C GLU A 744 -30.69 15.32 -29.27
N ALA A 745 -29.52 14.69 -29.16
CA ALA A 745 -28.34 15.27 -28.52
C ALA A 745 -27.77 16.46 -29.31
N VAL A 746 -27.66 16.31 -30.65
CA VAL A 746 -27.18 17.36 -31.57
C VAL A 746 -28.09 18.58 -31.54
N ARG A 747 -29.41 18.37 -31.52
CA ARG A 747 -30.39 19.46 -31.38
C ARG A 747 -30.23 20.22 -30.06
N ASN A 748 -30.11 19.49 -28.95
CA ASN A 748 -29.93 20.10 -27.63
C ASN A 748 -28.58 20.84 -27.53
N LEU A 749 -27.51 20.30 -28.12
CA LEU A 749 -26.22 20.98 -28.22
C LEU A 749 -26.33 22.27 -29.05
N HIS A 750 -27.01 22.23 -30.20
CA HIS A 750 -27.22 23.41 -31.05
C HIS A 750 -27.92 24.54 -30.28
N THR A 751 -29.03 24.24 -29.59
CA THR A 751 -29.74 25.23 -28.77
C THR A 751 -28.86 25.80 -27.65
N LEU A 752 -28.07 24.96 -26.97
CA LEU A 752 -27.22 25.40 -25.88
C LEU A 752 -25.99 26.20 -26.37
N LEU A 753 -25.41 25.82 -27.51
CA LEU A 753 -24.29 26.52 -28.13
C LEU A 753 -24.71 27.91 -28.63
N ILE A 754 -25.91 28.04 -29.22
CA ILE A 754 -26.50 29.33 -29.59
C ILE A 754 -26.77 30.19 -28.34
N ALA A 755 -27.32 29.59 -27.28
CA ALA A 755 -27.57 30.32 -26.03
C ALA A 755 -26.27 30.86 -25.41
N LEU A 756 -25.16 30.10 -25.46
CA LEU A 756 -23.85 30.55 -25.01
C LEU A 756 -23.24 31.61 -25.94
N SER A 757 -23.39 31.48 -27.27
CA SER A 757 -22.84 32.46 -28.23
C SER A 757 -23.53 33.82 -28.13
N ASN A 758 -24.76 33.87 -27.62
CA ASN A 758 -25.51 35.11 -27.38
C ASN A 758 -25.22 35.75 -26.01
N MET A 759 -24.39 35.13 -25.15
CA MET A 759 -23.97 35.76 -23.90
C MET A 759 -23.04 36.94 -24.15
N GLU A 760 -23.11 37.94 -23.28
CA GLU A 760 -22.25 39.13 -23.36
C GLU A 760 -20.77 38.73 -23.23
N GLY A 761 -19.96 39.10 -24.23
CA GLY A 761 -18.54 38.74 -24.30
C GLY A 761 -18.22 37.40 -24.98
N ALA A 762 -19.18 36.70 -25.59
CA ALA A 762 -18.95 35.43 -26.31
C ALA A 762 -18.45 35.64 -27.75
N VAL A 763 -19.29 36.15 -28.66
CA VAL A 763 -18.91 36.56 -30.01
C VAL A 763 -18.85 38.08 -30.06
N GLU A 764 -17.65 38.64 -30.30
CA GLU A 764 -17.48 40.09 -30.36
C GLU A 764 -18.41 40.70 -31.44
N GLU A 765 -19.12 41.77 -31.07
CA GLU A 765 -19.98 42.52 -32.00
C GLU A 765 -19.17 43.13 -33.15
N SER A 766 -17.87 43.40 -32.93
CA SER A 766 -16.91 43.94 -33.90
C SER A 766 -16.20 42.89 -34.78
N TRP A 767 -16.53 41.59 -34.67
CA TRP A 767 -15.86 40.55 -35.47
C TRP A 767 -16.17 40.69 -36.97
N ASP A 768 -15.12 40.84 -37.78
CA ASP A 768 -15.16 40.88 -39.25
C ASP A 768 -15.41 39.47 -39.83
N PRO A 769 -16.50 39.24 -40.60
CA PRO A 769 -16.80 37.97 -41.26
C PRO A 769 -15.70 37.44 -42.20
N GLN A 770 -14.75 38.28 -42.64
CA GLN A 770 -13.60 37.86 -43.45
C GLN A 770 -12.42 37.30 -42.62
N SER A 771 -12.50 37.41 -41.29
CA SER A 771 -11.47 36.95 -40.35
C SER A 771 -11.92 35.71 -39.56
N ILE A 772 -10.97 34.97 -38.99
CA ILE A 772 -11.27 33.81 -38.13
C ILE A 772 -11.76 34.29 -36.76
N SER A 773 -12.93 33.81 -36.31
CA SER A 773 -13.49 34.17 -35.01
C SER A 773 -12.75 33.47 -33.87
N PRO A 774 -12.29 34.18 -32.83
CA PRO A 774 -11.69 33.54 -31.65
C PRO A 774 -12.64 32.54 -30.95
N TRP A 775 -13.95 32.81 -30.97
CA TRP A 775 -14.98 31.95 -30.39
C TRP A 775 -15.09 30.62 -31.14
N TRP A 776 -15.26 30.66 -32.46
CA TRP A 776 -15.37 29.45 -33.28
C TRP A 776 -14.02 28.71 -33.40
N GLN A 777 -12.91 29.44 -33.39
CA GLN A 777 -11.57 28.86 -33.31
C GLN A 777 -11.38 28.05 -32.02
N GLN A 778 -11.93 28.49 -30.87
CA GLN A 778 -11.89 27.73 -29.62
C GLN A 778 -12.64 26.39 -29.77
N VAL A 779 -13.82 26.40 -30.40
CA VAL A 779 -14.58 25.16 -30.68
C VAL A 779 -13.79 24.22 -31.61
N ARG A 780 -13.26 24.75 -32.72
CA ARG A 780 -12.42 23.96 -33.67
C ARG A 780 -11.23 23.33 -32.98
N CYS A 781 -10.49 24.09 -32.17
CA CYS A 781 -9.32 23.58 -31.44
C CYS A 781 -9.69 22.41 -30.51
N MET A 782 -10.84 22.49 -29.83
CA MET A 782 -11.30 21.41 -28.94
C MET A 782 -11.71 20.16 -29.73
N CYS A 783 -12.37 20.30 -30.88
CA CYS A 783 -12.69 19.18 -31.76
C CYS A 783 -11.44 18.53 -32.36
N ILE A 784 -10.47 19.32 -32.85
CA ILE A 784 -9.19 18.85 -33.44
C ILE A 784 -8.34 18.07 -32.43
N GLN A 785 -8.42 18.42 -31.15
CA GLN A 785 -7.68 17.77 -30.07
C GLN A 785 -8.37 16.49 -29.56
N SER A 786 -9.67 16.32 -29.78
CA SER A 786 -10.46 15.22 -29.22
C SER A 786 -10.11 13.87 -29.86
N HIS A 787 -9.94 12.85 -29.03
CA HIS A 787 -9.81 11.45 -29.44
C HIS A 787 -11.16 10.75 -29.68
N ASN A 788 -12.25 11.37 -29.20
CA ASN A 788 -13.61 10.89 -29.39
C ASN A 788 -14.15 11.48 -30.69
N ALA A 789 -13.84 10.78 -31.79
CA ALA A 789 -14.01 11.25 -33.16
C ALA A 789 -15.47 11.51 -33.52
N ALA A 790 -16.40 10.70 -33.02
CA ALA A 790 -17.81 10.83 -33.32
C ALA A 790 -18.42 12.03 -32.58
N ALA A 791 -18.12 12.21 -31.30
CA ALA A 791 -18.57 13.39 -30.55
C ALA A 791 -17.97 14.68 -31.13
N ALA A 792 -16.70 14.66 -31.55
CA ALA A 792 -16.03 15.80 -32.19
C ALA A 792 -16.67 16.17 -33.54
N LEU A 793 -16.96 15.17 -34.39
CA LEU A 793 -17.64 15.39 -35.67
C LEU A 793 -19.04 15.99 -35.47
N LEU A 794 -19.82 15.45 -34.53
CA LEU A 794 -21.16 15.95 -34.22
C LEU A 794 -21.12 17.39 -33.66
N ALA A 795 -20.14 17.70 -32.79
CA ALA A 795 -19.92 19.08 -32.34
C ALA A 795 -19.51 20.01 -33.49
N ALA A 796 -18.68 19.53 -34.42
CA ALA A 796 -18.26 20.29 -35.58
C ALA A 796 -19.41 20.59 -36.55
N PHE A 797 -20.34 19.65 -36.77
CA PHE A 797 -21.56 19.92 -37.56
C PHE A 797 -22.41 21.02 -36.91
N VAL A 798 -22.64 20.94 -35.60
CA VAL A 798 -23.40 21.95 -34.85
C VAL A 798 -22.71 23.31 -34.90
N ALA A 799 -21.40 23.35 -34.67
CA ALA A 799 -20.63 24.58 -34.64
C ALA A 799 -20.45 25.21 -36.02
N HIS A 800 -20.22 24.41 -37.08
CA HIS A 800 -20.18 24.88 -38.46
C HIS A 800 -21.52 25.53 -38.85
N ARG A 801 -22.65 24.92 -38.49
CA ARG A 801 -23.98 25.48 -38.76
C ARG A 801 -24.26 26.75 -37.96
N ALA A 802 -23.91 26.77 -36.68
CA ALA A 802 -24.05 27.96 -35.84
C ALA A 802 -23.14 29.11 -36.33
N ALA A 803 -21.91 28.79 -36.78
CA ALA A 803 -21.00 29.75 -37.40
C ALA A 803 -21.56 30.28 -38.73
N LYS A 804 -22.10 29.40 -39.60
CA LYS A 804 -22.76 29.78 -40.85
C LYS A 804 -23.93 30.74 -40.58
N ALA A 805 -24.84 30.40 -39.67
CA ALA A 805 -25.97 31.25 -39.28
C ALA A 805 -25.50 32.62 -38.75
N SER A 806 -24.45 32.64 -37.93
CA SER A 806 -23.85 33.88 -37.41
C SER A 806 -23.25 34.75 -38.53
N THR A 807 -22.50 34.16 -39.47
CA THR A 807 -21.94 34.88 -40.62
C THR A 807 -23.02 35.42 -41.56
N THR A 808 -24.07 34.64 -41.84
CA THR A 808 -25.17 35.06 -42.72
C THR A 808 -26.04 36.15 -42.09
N SER A 809 -26.21 36.12 -40.76
CA SER A 809 -26.98 37.16 -40.05
C SER A 809 -26.28 38.54 -40.04
N ARG A 810 -24.95 38.55 -40.22
CA ARG A 810 -24.10 39.74 -40.21
C ARG A 810 -23.74 40.24 -41.62
N ALA A 811 -23.97 39.44 -42.66
CA ALA A 811 -23.82 39.86 -44.04
C ALA A 811 -25.04 40.69 -44.47
N ASP A 812 -24.83 41.89 -45.04
CA ASP A 812 -25.90 42.76 -45.50
C ASP A 812 -26.88 42.03 -46.43
N SER A 813 -28.18 42.17 -46.14
CA SER A 813 -29.30 41.44 -46.76
C SER A 813 -29.59 41.80 -48.23
N LYS A 814 -28.56 42.13 -49.03
CA LYS A 814 -28.69 42.61 -50.42
C LYS A 814 -27.87 41.82 -51.45
N SER A 815 -27.31 40.65 -51.13
CA SER A 815 -26.58 39.86 -52.12
C SER A 815 -26.93 38.38 -52.03
N GLU A 816 -27.49 37.84 -53.11
CA GLU A 816 -27.79 36.41 -53.32
C GLU A 816 -26.52 35.55 -53.56
N TRP A 817 -25.33 36.07 -53.24
CA TRP A 817 -24.06 35.35 -53.40
C TRP A 817 -23.70 34.66 -52.07
N GLU A 818 -23.40 33.36 -52.11
CA GLU A 818 -22.83 32.65 -50.95
C GLU A 818 -21.54 33.35 -50.52
N ALA A 819 -21.52 33.91 -49.30
CA ALA A 819 -20.35 34.55 -48.73
C ALA A 819 -19.27 33.49 -48.45
N VAL A 820 -18.29 33.38 -49.36
CA VAL A 820 -17.05 32.62 -49.10
C VAL A 820 -16.30 33.35 -47.99
N SER A 821 -16.22 32.76 -46.81
CA SER A 821 -15.45 33.29 -45.68
C SER A 821 -14.35 32.31 -45.29
N LEU A 822 -13.21 32.84 -44.87
CA LEU A 822 -12.09 32.04 -44.37
C LEU A 822 -12.51 31.14 -43.18
N GLU A 823 -13.45 31.59 -42.35
CA GLU A 823 -13.99 30.80 -41.24
C GLU A 823 -14.76 29.56 -41.74
N LEU A 824 -15.62 29.70 -42.76
CA LEU A 824 -16.39 28.59 -43.30
C LEU A 824 -15.49 27.55 -44.01
N GLU A 825 -14.47 28.01 -44.77
CA GLU A 825 -13.50 27.09 -45.40
C GLU A 825 -12.72 26.28 -44.37
N GLN A 826 -12.33 26.90 -43.25
CA GLN A 826 -11.68 26.20 -42.15
C GLN A 826 -12.58 25.15 -41.48
N TRP A 827 -13.90 25.39 -41.41
CA TRP A 827 -14.86 24.39 -40.96
C TRP A 827 -15.04 23.25 -41.95
N VAL A 828 -15.03 23.52 -43.27
CA VAL A 828 -15.08 22.49 -44.31
C VAL A 828 -13.88 21.55 -44.21
N VAL A 829 -12.67 22.09 -44.05
CA VAL A 829 -11.45 21.29 -43.84
C VAL A 829 -11.53 20.49 -42.54
N CYS A 830 -11.92 21.12 -41.42
CA CYS A 830 -12.05 20.45 -40.12
C CYS A 830 -13.06 19.30 -40.15
N VAL A 831 -14.23 19.49 -40.77
CA VAL A 831 -15.25 18.45 -40.92
C VAL A 831 -14.74 17.29 -41.76
N ARG A 832 -14.09 17.56 -42.91
CA ARG A 832 -13.48 16.51 -43.75
C ARG A 832 -12.44 15.69 -42.98
N GLN A 833 -11.53 16.35 -42.28
CA GLN A 833 -10.53 15.70 -41.44
C GLN A 833 -11.17 14.88 -40.30
N LEU A 834 -12.24 15.35 -39.68
CA LEU A 834 -12.95 14.61 -38.62
C LEU A 834 -13.68 13.38 -39.17
N GLU A 835 -14.23 13.44 -40.38
CA GLU A 835 -14.79 12.28 -41.06
C GLU A 835 -13.72 11.23 -41.37
N ASP A 836 -12.56 11.65 -41.87
CA ASP A 836 -11.43 10.76 -42.15
C ASP A 836 -10.93 10.08 -40.86
N VAL A 837 -10.80 10.85 -39.78
CA VAL A 837 -10.43 10.36 -38.44
C VAL A 837 -11.49 9.39 -37.90
N LEU A 838 -12.79 9.65 -38.11
CA LEU A 838 -13.86 8.76 -37.67
C LEU A 838 -13.75 7.38 -38.37
N VAL A 839 -13.54 7.35 -39.68
CA VAL A 839 -13.38 6.10 -40.44
C VAL A 839 -12.11 5.36 -40.00
N LEU A 840 -11.00 6.07 -39.83
CA LEU A 840 -9.74 5.50 -39.32
C LEU A 840 -9.91 4.93 -37.90
N GLN A 841 -10.50 5.68 -36.97
CA GLN A 841 -10.74 5.23 -35.60
C GLN A 841 -11.70 4.03 -35.56
N THR A 842 -12.68 3.96 -36.49
CA THR A 842 -13.57 2.80 -36.64
C THR A 842 -12.77 1.54 -36.99
N LEU A 843 -11.80 1.63 -37.90
CA LEU A 843 -10.91 0.51 -38.25
C LEU A 843 -10.04 0.10 -37.05
N LEU A 844 -9.51 1.07 -36.29
CA LEU A 844 -8.63 0.80 -35.13
C LEU A 844 -9.35 0.15 -33.94
N LEU A 845 -10.68 0.28 -33.86
CA LEU A 845 -11.51 -0.34 -32.83
C LEU A 845 -11.87 -1.81 -33.13
N VAL A 846 -11.54 -2.31 -34.33
CA VAL A 846 -11.74 -3.70 -34.71
C VAL A 846 -10.81 -4.59 -33.87
N PRO A 847 -11.33 -5.58 -33.13
CA PRO A 847 -10.49 -6.49 -32.34
C PRO A 847 -9.65 -7.43 -33.23
N PRO A 848 -8.43 -7.79 -32.79
CA PRO A 848 -7.69 -8.87 -33.44
C PRO A 848 -8.38 -10.23 -33.22
N PRO A 849 -8.25 -11.19 -34.15
CA PRO A 849 -8.70 -12.57 -33.95
C PRO A 849 -7.97 -13.22 -32.75
N GLN A 850 -8.66 -14.16 -32.11
CA GLN A 850 -8.40 -14.73 -30.77
C GLN A 850 -6.92 -14.88 -30.36
N GLY A 851 -6.59 -14.43 -29.13
CA GLY A 851 -5.44 -14.94 -28.37
C GLY A 851 -4.33 -13.95 -27.96
N ALA A 852 -4.39 -12.66 -28.32
CA ALA A 852 -3.35 -11.70 -27.93
C ALA A 852 -3.77 -10.82 -26.73
N ALA A 853 -2.91 -10.73 -25.71
CA ALA A 853 -3.11 -9.91 -24.52
C ALA A 853 -3.52 -8.46 -24.84
N GLY A 854 -4.59 -8.00 -24.18
CA GLY A 854 -5.29 -6.74 -24.44
C GLY A 854 -4.45 -5.49 -24.13
N GLY A 855 -3.99 -4.83 -25.19
CA GLY A 855 -3.61 -3.42 -25.15
C GLY A 855 -4.81 -2.53 -25.45
N ALA A 856 -4.83 -1.30 -24.93
CA ALA A 856 -5.82 -0.30 -25.31
C ALA A 856 -5.75 -0.04 -26.82
N ALA A 857 -6.90 0.07 -27.49
CA ALA A 857 -6.96 0.40 -28.91
C ALA A 857 -6.27 1.77 -29.14
N PRO A 858 -5.45 1.92 -30.19
CA PRO A 858 -4.84 3.20 -30.51
C PRO A 858 -5.93 4.25 -30.76
N GLN A 859 -5.77 5.41 -30.14
CA GLN A 859 -6.65 6.57 -30.30
C GLN A 859 -5.99 7.58 -31.24
N CYS A 860 -6.74 8.10 -32.21
CA CYS A 860 -6.31 9.13 -33.13
C CYS A 860 -7.20 10.37 -33.02
N SER A 861 -6.58 11.54 -33.18
CA SER A 861 -7.22 12.84 -33.36
C SER A 861 -6.54 13.59 -34.51
N ILE A 862 -7.19 14.62 -35.05
CA ILE A 862 -6.62 15.45 -36.13
C ILE A 862 -5.26 15.99 -35.70
N LYS A 863 -5.15 16.50 -34.46
CA LYS A 863 -3.89 17.01 -33.91
C LYS A 863 -2.78 15.97 -33.93
N THR A 864 -3.07 14.74 -33.48
CA THR A 864 -2.05 13.67 -33.44
C THR A 864 -1.58 13.23 -34.83
N LEU A 865 -2.41 13.40 -35.85
CA LEU A 865 -2.06 13.09 -37.24
C LEU A 865 -1.24 14.22 -37.87
N LEU A 866 -1.61 15.48 -37.64
CA LEU A 866 -0.86 16.65 -38.11
C LEU A 866 0.53 16.74 -37.48
N GLU A 867 0.64 16.58 -36.15
CA GLU A 867 1.93 16.56 -35.44
C GLU A 867 2.76 15.30 -35.74
N GLY A 868 2.11 14.24 -36.20
CA GLY A 868 2.75 12.96 -36.51
C GLY A 868 3.42 12.91 -37.88
N GLY A 869 3.13 13.88 -38.76
CA GLY A 869 3.61 13.88 -40.14
C GLY A 869 2.95 12.81 -41.02
N THR A 870 3.33 12.78 -42.29
CA THR A 870 2.82 11.88 -43.35
C THR A 870 2.98 10.40 -42.96
N GLY A 871 4.03 10.04 -42.22
CA GLY A 871 4.28 8.66 -41.78
C GLY A 871 3.42 8.15 -40.63
N LYS A 872 2.65 9.01 -39.95
CA LYS A 872 1.88 8.62 -38.77
C LYS A 872 0.71 7.69 -39.10
N LEU A 873 0.01 7.97 -40.19
CA LEU A 873 -1.15 7.20 -40.65
C LEU A 873 -0.79 5.74 -40.92
N ALA A 874 0.26 5.51 -41.72
CA ALA A 874 0.75 4.18 -42.06
C ALA A 874 1.23 3.38 -40.83
N SER A 875 1.66 4.07 -39.76
CA SER A 875 2.09 3.41 -38.51
C SER A 875 0.94 2.79 -37.68
N PHE A 876 -0.31 3.22 -37.89
CA PHE A 876 -1.44 2.73 -37.09
C PHE A 876 -1.97 1.37 -37.55
N ILE A 877 -1.86 1.06 -38.84
CA ILE A 877 -2.45 -0.15 -39.45
C ILE A 877 -1.71 -1.45 -39.02
N PRO A 878 -0.37 -1.53 -39.04
CA PRO A 878 0.37 -2.74 -38.66
C PRO A 878 0.30 -3.09 -37.16
N ARG A 879 -0.06 -2.11 -36.31
CA ARG A 879 -0.19 -2.32 -34.85
C ARG A 879 -1.41 -3.14 -34.46
N SER A 880 -2.37 -3.31 -35.37
CA SER A 880 -3.39 -4.34 -35.26
C SER A 880 -2.71 -5.70 -35.49
N LYS A 881 -2.59 -6.51 -34.42
CA LYS A 881 -1.87 -7.80 -34.48
C LYS A 881 -2.58 -8.71 -35.48
N GLN A 882 -1.92 -8.94 -36.61
CA GLN A 882 -2.43 -9.46 -37.90
C GLN A 882 -3.25 -8.43 -38.69
N PRO A 883 -2.96 -8.24 -40.00
CA PRO A 883 -3.72 -7.33 -40.83
C PRO A 883 -5.21 -7.69 -40.76
N PRO A 884 -6.12 -6.70 -40.71
CA PRO A 884 -7.56 -6.92 -40.55
C PRO A 884 -8.16 -7.52 -41.83
N LEU A 885 -7.83 -8.77 -42.15
CA LEU A 885 -8.47 -9.56 -43.19
C LEU A 885 -9.94 -9.88 -42.82
N CYS A 886 -10.38 -9.59 -41.59
CA CYS A 886 -11.76 -9.76 -41.16
C CYS A 886 -12.70 -8.61 -41.59
N PHE A 887 -12.19 -7.45 -42.04
CA PHE A 887 -13.03 -6.32 -42.51
C PHE A 887 -12.40 -5.59 -43.72
N PRO A 888 -12.31 -6.25 -44.89
CA PRO A 888 -11.71 -5.67 -46.10
C PRO A 888 -12.39 -4.37 -46.54
N GLU A 889 -13.70 -4.23 -46.31
CA GLU A 889 -14.46 -3.03 -46.65
C GLU A 889 -14.00 -1.76 -45.91
N LEU A 890 -13.68 -1.87 -44.61
CA LEU A 890 -13.22 -0.73 -43.80
C LEU A 890 -11.78 -0.35 -44.16
N LEU A 891 -10.92 -1.34 -44.41
CA LEU A 891 -9.56 -1.09 -44.87
C LEU A 891 -9.56 -0.42 -46.24
N VAL A 892 -10.40 -0.89 -47.18
CA VAL A 892 -10.59 -0.25 -48.49
C VAL A 892 -11.11 1.17 -48.34
N ALA A 893 -12.08 1.42 -47.45
CA ALA A 893 -12.59 2.77 -47.20
C ALA A 893 -11.52 3.73 -46.64
N VAL A 894 -10.63 3.25 -45.75
CA VAL A 894 -9.51 4.05 -45.25
C VAL A 894 -8.46 4.28 -46.36
N CYS A 895 -8.11 3.26 -47.14
CA CYS A 895 -7.19 3.40 -48.28
C CYS A 895 -7.72 4.33 -49.38
N GLN A 896 -9.04 4.41 -49.58
CA GLN A 896 -9.66 5.36 -50.51
C GLN A 896 -9.57 6.81 -50.02
N ARG A 897 -9.61 7.03 -48.71
CA ARG A 897 -9.46 8.36 -48.08
C ARG A 897 -7.99 8.79 -47.95
N PHE A 898 -7.06 7.82 -47.83
CA PHE A 898 -5.62 8.04 -47.70
C PHE A 898 -4.79 7.28 -48.75
N PRO A 899 -4.96 7.58 -50.05
CA PRO A 899 -4.35 6.81 -51.14
C PRO A 899 -2.83 6.94 -51.20
N HIS A 900 -2.26 8.07 -50.75
CA HIS A 900 -0.83 8.31 -50.80
C HIS A 900 -0.14 7.78 -49.54
N SER A 901 -0.67 8.13 -48.37
CA SER A 901 -0.14 7.73 -47.07
C SER A 901 -0.24 6.22 -46.82
N LEU A 902 -1.21 5.53 -47.45
CA LEU A 902 -1.42 4.08 -47.33
C LEU A 902 -1.17 3.32 -48.63
N SER A 903 -0.28 3.82 -49.48
CA SER A 903 0.13 3.07 -50.68
C SER A 903 0.73 1.69 -50.31
N PRO A 904 0.63 0.68 -51.18
CA PRO A 904 1.08 -0.69 -50.85
C PRO A 904 2.52 -0.78 -50.37
N ASP A 905 3.44 -0.06 -51.02
CA ASP A 905 4.86 -0.02 -50.66
C ASP A 905 5.09 0.56 -49.26
N LEU A 906 4.37 1.62 -48.88
CA LEU A 906 4.44 2.22 -47.54
C LEU A 906 3.83 1.31 -46.47
N LEU A 907 2.72 0.64 -46.78
CA LEU A 907 2.11 -0.34 -45.87
C LEU A 907 3.03 -1.52 -45.59
N PHE A 908 3.63 -2.11 -46.64
CA PHE A 908 4.57 -3.22 -46.49
C PHE A 908 5.86 -2.79 -45.79
N ALA A 909 6.36 -1.59 -46.06
CA ALA A 909 7.46 -0.98 -45.34
C ALA A 909 7.19 -0.87 -43.83
N HIS A 910 6.03 -0.33 -43.46
CA HIS A 910 5.64 -0.19 -42.05
C HIS A 910 5.34 -1.55 -41.38
N CYS A 911 4.76 -2.51 -42.10
CA CYS A 911 4.60 -3.88 -41.60
C CYS A 911 5.94 -4.54 -41.31
N CYS A 912 6.89 -4.44 -42.26
CA CYS A 912 8.25 -4.93 -42.09
C CYS A 912 8.92 -4.34 -40.84
N TRP A 913 8.88 -3.01 -40.71
CA TRP A 913 9.47 -2.32 -39.57
C TRP A 913 8.84 -2.71 -38.23
N GLU A 914 7.51 -2.83 -38.17
CA GLU A 914 6.85 -3.13 -36.90
C GLU A 914 7.07 -4.60 -36.48
N TYR A 915 7.14 -5.53 -37.43
CA TYR A 915 7.50 -6.91 -37.14
C TYR A 915 8.94 -7.07 -36.65
N VAL A 916 9.92 -6.36 -37.21
CA VAL A 916 11.30 -6.40 -36.68
C VAL A 916 11.40 -5.75 -35.29
N VAL A 917 10.59 -4.73 -35.00
CA VAL A 917 10.49 -4.14 -33.65
C VAL A 917 9.88 -5.12 -32.66
N GLN A 918 8.84 -5.87 -33.03
CA GLN A 918 8.28 -6.92 -32.17
C GLN A 918 9.28 -8.04 -31.92
N TRP A 919 9.99 -8.50 -32.95
CA TRP A 919 11.10 -9.45 -32.79
C TRP A 919 12.20 -8.90 -31.87
N ASN A 920 12.52 -7.61 -31.95
CA ASN A 920 13.54 -7.04 -31.09
C ASN A 920 13.12 -7.05 -29.60
N LYS A 921 11.81 -6.88 -29.32
CA LYS A 921 11.21 -6.97 -27.97
C LYS A 921 11.15 -8.42 -27.47
N ASP A 922 10.81 -9.37 -28.34
CA ASP A 922 10.76 -10.79 -28.03
C ASP A 922 11.60 -11.61 -29.03
N PRO A 923 12.92 -11.71 -28.80
CA PRO A 923 13.85 -12.32 -29.75
C PRO A 923 13.73 -13.83 -29.85
N GLU A 924 13.01 -14.48 -28.92
CA GLU A 924 12.79 -15.92 -28.94
C GLU A 924 11.81 -16.32 -30.06
N GLU A 925 10.88 -15.43 -30.42
CA GLU A 925 9.89 -15.63 -31.46
C GLU A 925 10.43 -15.22 -32.85
N GLY A 926 11.24 -16.10 -33.44
CA GLY A 926 11.86 -15.89 -34.76
C GLY A 926 10.88 -15.64 -35.91
N ARG A 927 9.60 -16.05 -35.76
CA ARG A 927 8.53 -15.84 -36.76
C ARG A 927 8.33 -14.36 -37.10
N TYR A 928 8.48 -13.46 -36.13
CA TYR A 928 8.32 -12.03 -36.37
C TYR A 928 9.38 -11.47 -37.32
N PHE A 929 10.65 -11.88 -37.15
CA PHE A 929 11.70 -11.43 -38.06
C PHE A 929 11.54 -12.01 -39.46
N TRP A 930 11.10 -13.26 -39.57
CA TRP A 930 10.75 -13.86 -40.86
C TRP A 930 9.61 -13.10 -41.55
N LEU A 931 8.52 -12.80 -40.85
CA LEU A 931 7.41 -12.00 -41.40
C LEU A 931 7.87 -10.60 -41.85
N ALA A 932 8.81 -9.98 -41.12
CA ALA A 932 9.39 -8.71 -41.55
C ALA A 932 10.05 -8.81 -42.94
N ILE A 933 10.83 -9.87 -43.16
CA ILE A 933 11.49 -10.13 -44.44
C ILE A 933 10.48 -10.45 -45.55
N GLU A 934 9.43 -11.21 -45.26
CA GLU A 934 8.39 -11.49 -46.27
C GLU A 934 7.65 -10.22 -46.70
N HIS A 935 7.34 -9.31 -45.77
CA HIS A 935 6.77 -8.01 -46.13
C HIS A 935 7.76 -7.12 -46.90
N LEU A 936 9.04 -7.17 -46.55
CA LEU A 936 10.08 -6.46 -47.29
C LEU A 936 10.17 -6.92 -48.76
N LYS A 937 9.99 -8.22 -49.05
CA LYS A 937 9.98 -8.76 -50.42
C LYS A 937 8.79 -8.25 -51.26
N LEU A 938 7.71 -7.79 -50.60
CA LEU A 938 6.51 -7.26 -51.27
C LEU A 938 6.61 -5.76 -51.57
N VAL A 939 7.66 -5.07 -51.11
CA VAL A 939 7.91 -3.66 -51.45
C VAL A 939 8.41 -3.59 -52.89
N SER A 940 7.69 -2.88 -53.75
CA SER A 940 7.99 -2.80 -55.19
C SER A 940 9.15 -1.83 -55.47
N SER A 941 9.27 -0.76 -54.68
CA SER A 941 10.34 0.23 -54.82
C SER A 941 11.69 -0.29 -54.31
N PRO A 942 12.73 -0.41 -55.17
CA PRO A 942 14.05 -0.88 -54.77
C PRO A 942 14.73 0.09 -53.78
N HIS A 943 14.49 1.39 -53.88
CA HIS A 943 15.09 2.38 -52.97
C HIS A 943 14.55 2.24 -51.54
N ILE A 944 13.23 2.06 -51.41
CA ILE A 944 12.58 1.86 -50.11
C ILE A 944 13.01 0.50 -49.54
N GLN A 945 13.06 -0.53 -50.37
CA GLN A 945 13.50 -1.87 -49.97
C GLN A 945 14.97 -1.88 -49.50
N LEU A 946 15.88 -1.19 -50.21
CA LEU A 946 17.28 -1.00 -49.82
C LEU A 946 17.38 -0.24 -48.49
N GLY A 947 16.70 0.90 -48.39
CA GLY A 947 16.75 1.78 -47.22
C GLY A 947 16.25 1.09 -45.96
N ILE A 948 15.11 0.41 -46.04
CA ILE A 948 14.56 -0.35 -44.90
C ILE A 948 15.50 -1.48 -44.51
N SER A 949 16.05 -2.21 -45.47
CA SER A 949 17.01 -3.29 -45.20
C SER A 949 18.26 -2.79 -44.48
N ALA A 950 18.83 -1.67 -44.92
CA ALA A 950 19.99 -1.03 -44.30
C ALA A 950 19.67 -0.49 -42.89
N MET A 951 18.49 0.11 -42.70
CA MET A 951 18.01 0.58 -41.40
C MET A 951 17.78 -0.58 -40.43
N MET A 952 17.16 -1.69 -40.88
CA MET A 952 16.97 -2.89 -40.06
C MET A 952 18.31 -3.47 -39.62
N TRP A 953 19.27 -3.57 -40.56
CA TRP A 953 20.60 -4.09 -40.29
C TRP A 953 21.31 -3.28 -39.20
N SER A 954 21.37 -1.96 -39.37
CA SER A 954 22.07 -1.05 -38.48
C SER A 954 21.38 -0.89 -37.11
N THR A 955 20.05 -0.88 -37.08
CA THR A 955 19.26 -0.59 -35.88
C THR A 955 19.13 -1.80 -34.97
N PHE A 956 18.83 -2.99 -35.52
CA PHE A 956 18.42 -4.16 -34.72
C PHE A 956 19.35 -5.37 -34.85
N ILE A 957 19.98 -5.57 -36.00
CA ILE A 957 20.57 -6.87 -36.37
C ILE A 957 22.07 -6.92 -36.10
N VAL A 958 22.84 -5.90 -36.48
CA VAL A 958 24.32 -5.93 -36.50
C VAL A 958 24.94 -6.27 -35.14
N LYS A 959 24.36 -5.79 -34.03
CA LYS A 959 24.84 -6.06 -32.67
C LYS A 959 24.66 -7.52 -32.27
N ARG A 960 23.49 -8.10 -32.55
CA ARG A 960 23.20 -9.51 -32.24
C ARG A 960 23.95 -10.46 -33.19
N PHE A 961 24.08 -10.06 -34.45
CA PHE A 961 24.85 -10.79 -35.45
C PHE A 961 26.34 -10.86 -35.10
N SER A 962 26.96 -9.74 -34.75
CA SER A 962 28.36 -9.69 -34.30
C SER A 962 28.58 -10.50 -33.02
N ALA A 963 27.68 -10.40 -32.04
CA ALA A 963 27.74 -11.21 -30.82
C ALA A 963 27.69 -12.72 -31.11
N ALA A 964 26.81 -13.17 -32.01
CA ALA A 964 26.72 -14.57 -32.44
C ALA A 964 28.01 -15.02 -33.14
N ALA A 965 28.61 -14.16 -33.96
CA ALA A 965 29.87 -14.43 -34.64
C ALA A 965 31.03 -14.59 -33.65
N PHE A 966 31.20 -13.64 -32.71
CA PHE A 966 32.26 -13.70 -31.69
C PHE A 966 32.09 -14.88 -30.73
N LEU A 967 30.86 -15.21 -30.35
CA LEU A 967 30.58 -16.37 -29.50
C LEU A 967 30.99 -17.67 -30.21
N THR A 968 30.60 -17.82 -31.48
CA THR A 968 30.93 -19.02 -32.27
C THR A 968 32.44 -19.13 -32.49
N GLU A 969 33.13 -18.03 -32.77
CA GLU A 969 34.59 -17.96 -32.88
C GLU A 969 35.29 -18.43 -31.58
N LYS A 970 34.81 -17.92 -30.42
CA LYS A 970 35.36 -18.27 -29.11
C LYS A 970 35.16 -19.73 -28.75
N VAL A 971 33.99 -20.28 -29.07
CA VAL A 971 33.60 -21.66 -28.72
C VAL A 971 34.18 -22.67 -29.71
N GLY A 972 34.41 -22.27 -30.97
CA GLY A 972 34.93 -23.12 -32.04
C GLY A 972 33.96 -24.22 -32.53
N LYS A 973 32.70 -24.17 -32.08
CA LYS A 973 31.58 -25.05 -32.44
C LYS A 973 30.27 -24.35 -32.11
N ALA A 974 29.14 -24.91 -32.55
CA ALA A 974 27.81 -24.42 -32.20
C ALA A 974 27.66 -24.17 -30.68
N PRO A 975 27.44 -22.92 -30.24
CA PRO A 975 27.21 -22.59 -28.85
C PRO A 975 25.89 -23.18 -28.34
N LYS A 976 25.88 -23.66 -27.09
CA LYS A 976 24.67 -24.20 -26.43
C LYS A 976 23.79 -23.09 -25.86
N ASP A 977 22.48 -23.35 -25.70
CA ASP A 977 21.45 -22.40 -25.22
C ASP A 977 21.90 -21.40 -24.14
N ARG A 978 22.53 -21.89 -23.05
CA ARG A 978 23.00 -21.03 -21.94
C ARG A 978 23.98 -19.94 -22.39
N LEU A 979 24.88 -20.26 -23.33
CA LEU A 979 25.85 -19.31 -23.85
C LEU A 979 25.20 -18.33 -24.84
N CYS A 980 24.27 -18.81 -25.68
CA CYS A 980 23.49 -17.98 -26.59
C CYS A 980 22.68 -16.92 -25.83
N ARG A 981 21.95 -17.31 -24.78
CA ARG A 981 21.16 -16.38 -23.96
C ARG A 981 22.05 -15.32 -23.28
N ARG A 982 23.24 -15.70 -22.82
CA ARG A 982 24.16 -14.81 -22.12
C ARG A 982 24.80 -13.78 -23.06
N ASP A 983 25.33 -14.22 -24.19
CA ASP A 983 26.20 -13.39 -25.04
C ASP A 983 25.45 -12.79 -26.24
N VAL A 984 24.39 -13.43 -26.74
CA VAL A 984 23.58 -12.96 -27.89
C VAL A 984 22.23 -12.40 -27.45
N GLY A 985 21.71 -12.84 -26.30
CA GLY A 985 20.42 -12.39 -25.74
C GLY A 985 19.20 -13.18 -26.21
N MET A 986 19.39 -14.36 -26.82
CA MET A 986 18.32 -15.28 -27.23
C MET A 986 18.78 -16.74 -27.16
N GLY A 987 17.85 -17.69 -27.07
CA GLY A 987 18.13 -19.14 -27.06
C GLY A 987 18.81 -19.66 -28.33
N ASP A 988 19.41 -20.85 -28.28
CA ASP A 988 20.16 -21.43 -29.42
C ASP A 988 19.30 -21.69 -30.66
N LYS A 989 18.07 -22.18 -30.49
CA LYS A 989 17.08 -22.33 -31.56
C LYS A 989 16.70 -20.98 -32.18
N ALA A 990 16.51 -19.94 -31.36
CA ALA A 990 16.21 -18.59 -31.81
C ALA A 990 17.39 -17.95 -32.55
N VAL A 991 18.63 -18.14 -32.07
CA VAL A 991 19.86 -17.72 -32.78
C VAL A 991 19.93 -18.39 -34.15
N THR A 992 19.60 -19.67 -34.26
CA THR A 992 19.60 -20.41 -35.54
C THR A 992 18.62 -19.80 -36.53
N SER A 993 17.37 -19.58 -36.11
CA SER A 993 16.34 -18.91 -36.93
C SER A 993 16.74 -17.48 -37.32
N PHE A 994 17.30 -16.72 -36.38
CA PHE A 994 17.77 -15.35 -36.61
C PHE A 994 18.85 -15.29 -37.69
N LEU A 995 19.85 -16.17 -37.62
CA LEU A 995 20.93 -16.22 -38.61
C LEU A 995 20.39 -16.59 -40.00
N GLY A 996 19.42 -17.51 -40.08
CA GLY A 996 18.73 -17.84 -41.34
C GLY A 996 18.00 -16.64 -41.95
N CYS A 997 17.33 -15.82 -41.13
CA CYS A 997 16.73 -14.56 -41.56
C CYS A 997 17.79 -13.51 -41.97
N CYS A 998 18.93 -13.44 -41.27
CA CYS A 998 20.04 -12.55 -41.69
C CYS A 998 20.55 -12.88 -43.10
N VAL A 999 20.66 -14.18 -43.45
CA VAL A 999 21.06 -14.59 -44.81
C VAL A 999 20.08 -14.07 -45.84
N GLN A 1000 18.76 -14.24 -45.63
CA GLN A 1000 17.75 -13.76 -46.56
C GLN A 1000 17.74 -12.22 -46.70
N LEU A 1001 17.89 -11.49 -45.60
CA LEU A 1001 17.96 -10.02 -45.64
C LEU A 1001 19.18 -9.54 -46.44
N LEU A 1002 20.34 -10.19 -46.25
CA LEU A 1002 21.57 -9.85 -46.96
C LEU A 1002 21.49 -10.23 -48.45
N GLN A 1003 20.78 -11.31 -48.80
CA GLN A 1003 20.48 -11.65 -50.20
C GLN A 1003 19.60 -10.58 -50.86
N ILE A 1004 18.54 -10.11 -50.19
CA ILE A 1004 17.72 -8.99 -50.68
C ILE A 1004 18.60 -7.74 -50.91
N LEU A 1005 19.49 -7.41 -49.96
CA LEU A 1005 20.43 -6.29 -50.13
C LEU A 1005 21.39 -6.46 -51.32
N MET A 1006 21.71 -7.69 -51.73
CA MET A 1006 22.55 -7.97 -52.90
C MET A 1006 21.77 -7.90 -54.22
N GLU A 1007 20.45 -8.13 -54.21
CA GLU A 1007 19.60 -8.09 -55.40
C GLU A 1007 19.15 -6.67 -55.78
N VAL A 1008 19.01 -5.78 -54.79
CA VAL A 1008 18.36 -4.47 -54.93
C VAL A 1008 19.33 -3.34 -55.36
N THR A 1009 20.61 -3.66 -55.59
CA THR A 1009 21.61 -2.70 -56.09
C THR A 1009 21.44 -2.44 -57.59
N GLY A 1010 20.55 -1.53 -57.99
CA GLY A 1010 20.32 -1.15 -59.39
C GLY A 1010 20.07 0.35 -59.63
N ASP A 1011 20.40 0.84 -60.83
CA ASP A 1011 20.24 2.23 -61.30
C ASP A 1011 18.77 2.57 -61.65
N VAL A 1012 17.91 2.68 -60.65
CA VAL A 1012 16.52 3.19 -60.82
C VAL A 1012 16.44 4.61 -60.23
N ALA A 1013 15.51 5.46 -60.66
CA ALA A 1013 15.28 6.76 -60.01
C ALA A 1013 14.52 6.60 -58.67
N PRO A 1014 14.77 7.45 -57.66
CA PRO A 1014 14.04 7.40 -56.39
C PRO A 1014 12.56 7.81 -56.57
N PRO A 1015 11.61 7.17 -55.87
CA PRO A 1015 10.19 7.52 -55.93
C PRO A 1015 9.89 8.88 -55.25
N GLU A 1016 8.92 9.62 -55.78
CA GLU A 1016 8.38 10.85 -55.17
C GLU A 1016 7.25 10.51 -54.19
N LEU A 1017 7.31 11.04 -52.97
CA LEU A 1017 6.30 10.81 -51.91
C LEU A 1017 5.34 12.01 -51.84
N SER A 1018 4.03 11.76 -52.02
CA SER A 1018 2.98 12.79 -51.95
C SER A 1018 2.12 12.65 -50.69
N ALA A 1019 1.40 13.70 -50.30
CA ALA A 1019 0.47 13.72 -49.17
C ALA A 1019 -0.96 14.12 -49.63
N GLU A 1020 -1.97 13.75 -48.86
CA GLU A 1020 -3.37 14.11 -49.14
C GLU A 1020 -3.63 15.62 -49.00
N GLU A 1021 -4.41 16.21 -49.91
CA GLU A 1021 -4.69 17.66 -49.97
C GLU A 1021 -5.26 18.22 -48.66
N ALA A 1022 -6.18 17.50 -48.02
CA ALA A 1022 -6.77 17.88 -46.73
C ALA A 1022 -5.79 17.82 -45.54
N TRP A 1023 -4.59 17.27 -45.77
CA TRP A 1023 -3.53 17.07 -44.77
C TRP A 1023 -2.22 17.78 -45.17
N CYS A 1024 -2.25 18.62 -46.23
CA CYS A 1024 -1.14 19.47 -46.62
C CYS A 1024 -0.79 20.46 -45.50
N GLY A 1025 0.43 20.36 -44.95
CA GLY A 1025 0.91 21.18 -43.82
C GLY A 1025 1.18 20.41 -42.52
N ALA A 1026 1.17 19.07 -42.54
CA ALA A 1026 1.61 18.25 -41.41
C ALA A 1026 3.12 18.45 -41.13
N GLU A 1027 3.45 19.25 -40.11
CA GLU A 1027 4.82 19.46 -39.62
C GLU A 1027 5.18 18.36 -38.61
N GLY A 1028 5.70 17.24 -39.10
CA GLY A 1028 6.05 16.08 -38.27
C GLY A 1028 7.40 15.46 -38.63
N PRO A 1029 7.85 14.44 -37.88
CA PRO A 1029 9.09 13.71 -38.19
C PRO A 1029 8.98 13.01 -39.55
N ALA A 1030 10.13 12.85 -40.21
CA ALA A 1030 10.22 12.19 -41.50
C ALA A 1030 9.57 10.78 -41.46
N SER A 1031 8.80 10.45 -42.49
CA SER A 1031 8.16 9.15 -42.62
C SER A 1031 9.20 8.02 -42.75
N LEU A 1032 8.80 6.78 -42.47
CA LEU A 1032 9.72 5.63 -42.60
C LEU A 1032 10.28 5.51 -44.03
N ALA A 1033 9.47 5.85 -45.04
CA ALA A 1033 9.91 5.84 -46.42
C ALA A 1033 10.85 7.01 -46.74
N GLU A 1034 10.62 8.21 -46.21
CA GLU A 1034 11.57 9.32 -46.32
C GLU A 1034 12.93 8.94 -45.72
N LEU A 1035 12.93 8.36 -44.50
CA LEU A 1035 14.14 7.87 -43.85
C LEU A 1035 14.83 6.74 -44.64
N ALA A 1036 14.06 5.89 -45.33
CA ALA A 1036 14.59 4.85 -46.20
C ALA A 1036 15.26 5.45 -47.45
N LEU A 1037 14.66 6.47 -48.06
CA LEU A 1037 15.23 7.17 -49.22
C LEU A 1037 16.48 7.99 -48.86
N GLU A 1038 16.59 8.45 -47.62
CA GLU A 1038 17.79 9.12 -47.10
C GLU A 1038 18.98 8.17 -46.84
N GLN A 1039 18.77 6.84 -46.87
CA GLN A 1039 19.85 5.89 -46.65
C GLN A 1039 20.88 5.94 -47.77
N ARG A 1040 22.16 5.91 -47.39
CA ARG A 1040 23.27 5.86 -48.34
C ARG A 1040 23.34 4.50 -49.02
N GLY A 1041 23.88 4.50 -50.24
CA GLY A 1041 24.21 3.28 -50.98
C GLY A 1041 25.06 2.30 -50.17
N VAL A 1042 24.87 1.03 -50.50
CA VAL A 1042 25.44 -0.12 -49.82
C VAL A 1042 26.66 -0.61 -50.64
N HIS A 1043 27.79 -0.86 -49.99
CA HIS A 1043 29.00 -1.40 -50.62
C HIS A 1043 28.82 -2.90 -50.87
N TYR A 1044 28.50 -3.27 -52.11
CA TYR A 1044 28.16 -4.64 -52.51
C TYR A 1044 29.16 -5.72 -52.00
N PRO A 1045 30.49 -5.56 -52.13
CA PRO A 1045 31.44 -6.55 -51.60
C PRO A 1045 31.35 -6.77 -50.09
N LEU A 1046 30.97 -5.74 -49.32
CA LEU A 1046 30.83 -5.84 -47.87
C LEU A 1046 29.57 -6.63 -47.48
N VAL A 1047 28.45 -6.41 -48.20
CA VAL A 1047 27.23 -7.23 -48.05
C VAL A 1047 27.52 -8.69 -48.38
N GLN A 1048 28.24 -8.93 -49.48
CA GLN A 1048 28.61 -10.28 -49.90
C GLN A 1048 29.44 -10.99 -48.82
N HIS A 1049 30.37 -10.29 -48.17
CA HIS A 1049 31.14 -10.84 -47.04
C HIS A 1049 30.26 -11.12 -45.82
N HIS A 1050 29.35 -10.21 -45.46
CA HIS A 1050 28.38 -10.45 -44.39
C HIS A 1050 27.48 -11.65 -44.69
N CYS A 1051 27.05 -11.80 -45.93
CA CYS A 1051 26.21 -12.91 -46.38
C CYS A 1051 26.95 -14.24 -46.25
N LEU A 1052 28.23 -14.27 -46.64
CA LEU A 1052 29.12 -15.41 -46.43
C LEU A 1052 29.23 -15.74 -44.93
N LEU A 1053 29.57 -14.77 -44.06
CA LEU A 1053 29.68 -15.01 -42.62
C LEU A 1053 28.35 -15.49 -42.01
N ALA A 1054 27.22 -14.89 -42.41
CA ALA A 1054 25.90 -15.27 -41.93
C ALA A 1054 25.56 -16.71 -42.31
N SER A 1055 25.90 -17.11 -43.55
CA SER A 1055 25.69 -18.47 -44.05
C SER A 1055 26.55 -19.48 -43.30
N LEU A 1056 27.82 -19.15 -43.02
CA LEU A 1056 28.72 -19.99 -42.23
C LEU A 1056 28.20 -20.18 -40.79
N LEU A 1057 27.75 -19.11 -40.15
CA LEU A 1057 27.18 -19.16 -38.79
C LEU A 1057 25.87 -19.94 -38.75
N HIS A 1058 24.98 -19.72 -39.72
CA HIS A 1058 23.71 -20.42 -39.83
C HIS A 1058 23.94 -21.93 -40.02
N ALA A 1059 24.86 -22.32 -40.90
CA ALA A 1059 25.22 -23.72 -41.11
C ALA A 1059 25.87 -24.36 -39.87
N ALA A 1060 26.75 -23.61 -39.19
CA ALA A 1060 27.39 -24.07 -37.95
C ALA A 1060 26.37 -24.37 -36.85
N MET A 1061 25.39 -23.48 -36.66
CA MET A 1061 24.31 -23.66 -35.70
C MET A 1061 23.36 -24.80 -36.08
N THR A 1062 22.94 -24.86 -37.35
CA THR A 1062 21.96 -25.85 -37.84
C THR A 1062 22.49 -27.28 -37.76
N PHE A 1063 23.74 -27.50 -38.19
CA PHE A 1063 24.35 -28.84 -38.25
C PHE A 1063 25.36 -29.11 -37.14
N SER A 1064 25.44 -28.24 -36.12
CA SER A 1064 26.36 -28.36 -34.99
C SER A 1064 27.85 -28.50 -35.39
N LEU A 1065 28.27 -27.79 -36.45
CA LEU A 1065 29.61 -27.93 -37.02
C LEU A 1065 30.67 -27.26 -36.14
N LYS A 1066 31.89 -27.83 -36.17
CA LYS A 1066 33.09 -27.22 -35.57
C LYS A 1066 33.70 -26.24 -36.57
N VAL A 1067 33.56 -24.95 -36.32
CA VAL A 1067 34.13 -23.87 -37.16
C VAL A 1067 34.50 -22.66 -36.31
N LYS A 1068 35.55 -21.96 -36.74
CA LYS A 1068 35.95 -20.63 -36.27
C LYS A 1068 35.74 -19.63 -37.40
N PRO A 1069 34.53 -19.07 -37.55
CA PRO A 1069 34.12 -18.41 -38.77
C PRO A 1069 34.80 -17.07 -38.99
N LEU A 1070 35.25 -16.37 -37.94
CA LEU A 1070 35.96 -15.10 -38.07
C LEU A 1070 37.42 -15.31 -38.47
N SER A 1071 38.02 -16.44 -38.09
CA SER A 1071 39.38 -16.80 -38.51
C SER A 1071 39.56 -16.99 -40.03
N LEU A 1072 38.45 -17.02 -40.78
CA LEU A 1072 38.41 -17.07 -42.24
C LEU A 1072 38.54 -15.69 -42.90
N PHE A 1073 38.59 -14.61 -42.12
CA PHE A 1073 38.66 -13.23 -42.59
C PHE A 1073 39.91 -12.51 -42.02
N ASP A 1074 40.60 -11.70 -42.84
CA ASP A 1074 41.93 -11.14 -42.54
C ASP A 1074 41.99 -10.10 -41.40
N LYS A 1075 40.88 -9.43 -41.04
CA LYS A 1075 40.87 -8.36 -40.01
C LYS A 1075 39.58 -8.34 -39.19
N ASN A 1076 39.65 -8.88 -37.97
CA ASN A 1076 38.52 -9.18 -37.08
C ASN A 1076 37.68 -8.00 -36.54
N TYR A 1077 37.99 -6.73 -36.83
CA TYR A 1077 37.37 -5.58 -36.12
C TYR A 1077 36.63 -4.55 -36.99
N VAL A 1078 36.95 -4.41 -38.28
CA VAL A 1078 36.29 -3.44 -39.20
C VAL A 1078 35.13 -4.09 -39.97
N PHE A 1079 34.97 -5.41 -39.82
CA PHE A 1079 34.02 -6.22 -40.56
C PHE A 1079 32.55 -5.82 -40.30
N PHE A 1080 32.17 -5.40 -39.09
CA PHE A 1080 30.78 -5.12 -38.71
C PHE A 1080 30.37 -3.64 -38.81
N CYS A 1081 31.12 -2.83 -39.57
CA CYS A 1081 30.80 -1.42 -39.82
C CYS A 1081 29.60 -1.24 -40.76
N PHE A 1082 29.07 -0.01 -40.85
CA PHE A 1082 27.98 0.35 -41.76
C PHE A 1082 28.33 -0.06 -43.20
N PHE A 1083 27.32 -0.48 -43.97
CA PHE A 1083 27.49 -1.02 -45.32
C PHE A 1083 28.23 -0.10 -46.30
N SER A 1084 28.48 1.18 -45.99
CA SER A 1084 29.16 2.15 -46.86
C SER A 1084 30.69 2.23 -46.68
N SER A 1085 31.33 1.33 -45.92
CA SER A 1085 32.78 1.39 -45.63
C SER A 1085 33.63 0.60 -46.65
N ILE A 1086 34.48 1.28 -47.43
CA ILE A 1086 35.35 0.69 -48.47
C ILE A 1086 36.68 0.26 -47.85
N LEU A 1087 36.86 -1.01 -47.47
CA LEU A 1087 38.22 -1.56 -47.22
C LEU A 1087 38.27 -3.09 -47.00
N PHE A 1088 37.97 -3.93 -47.99
CA PHE A 1088 38.31 -5.37 -47.86
C PHE A 1088 38.63 -6.05 -49.20
N HIS A 1089 39.68 -6.89 -49.16
CA HIS A 1089 39.97 -7.95 -50.13
C HIS A 1089 39.90 -9.29 -49.38
N LEU A 1090 39.37 -10.34 -50.02
CA LEU A 1090 39.44 -11.72 -49.54
C LEU A 1090 40.89 -12.21 -49.57
N SER A 1091 41.38 -12.79 -48.48
CA SER A 1091 42.58 -13.61 -48.46
C SER A 1091 42.23 -15.09 -48.68
N HIS A 1092 43.17 -15.83 -49.26
CA HIS A 1092 43.01 -17.26 -49.57
C HIS A 1092 42.69 -18.08 -48.31
N ILE A 1093 41.54 -18.74 -48.32
CA ILE A 1093 41.10 -19.61 -47.22
C ILE A 1093 41.88 -20.93 -47.28
N PRO A 1094 42.49 -21.37 -46.17
CA PRO A 1094 43.04 -22.72 -46.08
C PRO A 1094 41.89 -23.71 -45.86
N ALA A 1095 41.59 -24.51 -46.89
CA ALA A 1095 40.61 -25.62 -46.92
C ALA A 1095 39.08 -25.26 -46.88
N PRO A 1096 38.58 -24.37 -47.76
CA PRO A 1096 37.14 -24.06 -47.87
C PRO A 1096 36.27 -25.28 -48.27
N SER A 1097 36.86 -26.26 -48.98
CA SER A 1097 36.18 -27.50 -49.35
C SER A 1097 35.73 -28.30 -48.14
N GLN A 1098 36.56 -28.47 -47.11
CA GLN A 1098 36.23 -29.32 -45.94
C GLN A 1098 35.03 -28.81 -45.14
N PHE A 1099 34.83 -27.49 -45.06
CA PHE A 1099 33.67 -26.93 -44.37
C PHE A 1099 32.38 -27.20 -45.16
N LEU A 1100 32.36 -26.88 -46.46
CA LEU A 1100 31.18 -27.09 -47.31
C LEU A 1100 30.79 -28.58 -47.37
N LEU A 1101 31.78 -29.49 -47.43
CA LEU A 1101 31.54 -30.93 -47.38
C LEU A 1101 30.88 -31.35 -46.06
N ARG A 1102 31.29 -30.77 -44.92
CA ARG A 1102 30.65 -31.03 -43.62
C ARG A 1102 29.22 -30.48 -43.52
N VAL A 1103 28.94 -29.34 -44.17
CA VAL A 1103 27.57 -28.79 -44.26
C VAL A 1103 26.68 -29.75 -45.05
N LEU A 1104 27.15 -30.21 -46.22
CA LEU A 1104 26.42 -31.16 -47.05
C LEU A 1104 26.21 -32.49 -46.32
N THR A 1105 27.23 -33.01 -45.65
CA THR A 1105 27.13 -34.19 -44.79
C THR A 1105 26.09 -34.05 -43.67
N GLY A 1106 26.05 -32.90 -43.00
CA GLY A 1106 25.07 -32.61 -41.95
C GLY A 1106 23.65 -32.43 -42.49
N TRP A 1107 23.52 -31.84 -43.68
CA TRP A 1107 22.25 -31.72 -44.40
C TRP A 1107 21.66 -33.09 -44.76
N VAL A 1108 22.45 -33.96 -45.40
CA VAL A 1108 21.96 -35.29 -45.79
C VAL A 1108 21.56 -36.11 -44.56
N GLN A 1109 22.29 -36.01 -43.44
CA GLN A 1109 21.91 -36.63 -42.16
C GLN A 1109 20.52 -36.18 -41.68
N ALA A 1110 20.23 -34.89 -41.80
CA ALA A 1110 18.96 -34.33 -41.36
C ALA A 1110 17.76 -34.76 -42.23
N LEU A 1111 17.98 -35.33 -43.42
CA LEU A 1111 16.90 -35.78 -44.31
C LEU A 1111 16.20 -37.07 -43.85
N VAL A 1112 16.84 -37.88 -42.99
CA VAL A 1112 16.38 -39.25 -42.67
C VAL A 1112 15.88 -39.40 -41.23
N ASP A 1113 16.23 -38.50 -40.30
CA ASP A 1113 15.97 -38.66 -38.87
C ASP A 1113 14.52 -38.29 -38.46
N PRO A 1114 13.64 -39.26 -38.08
CA PRO A 1114 12.27 -38.98 -37.64
C PRO A 1114 12.18 -38.66 -36.14
N SER A 1115 13.29 -38.78 -35.39
CA SER A 1115 13.32 -38.65 -33.92
C SER A 1115 13.68 -37.24 -33.43
N SER A 1116 14.01 -36.33 -34.33
CA SER A 1116 13.95 -34.89 -34.08
C SER A 1116 12.48 -34.51 -33.85
N SER A 1117 12.11 -34.23 -32.60
CA SER A 1117 10.84 -33.62 -32.18
C SER A 1117 10.52 -32.23 -32.77
N ALA A 1118 11.04 -31.92 -33.96
CA ALA A 1118 10.61 -30.79 -34.76
C ALA A 1118 9.76 -31.33 -35.93
N PRO A 1119 8.49 -30.90 -36.08
CA PRO A 1119 7.77 -31.15 -37.33
C PRO A 1119 8.62 -30.60 -38.50
N PRO A 1120 8.47 -31.12 -39.74
CA PRO A 1120 9.00 -30.41 -40.90
C PRO A 1120 8.53 -28.96 -40.78
N PRO A 1121 9.42 -27.95 -40.92
CA PRO A 1121 9.06 -26.57 -40.65
C PRO A 1121 7.81 -26.23 -41.44
N SER A 1122 6.68 -26.14 -40.73
CA SER A 1122 5.43 -25.68 -41.28
C SER A 1122 5.67 -24.23 -41.70
N SER A 1123 5.79 -24.03 -43.03
CA SER A 1123 5.53 -22.78 -43.74
C SER A 1123 6.09 -21.50 -43.08
N GLY A 1124 7.41 -21.36 -43.03
CA GLY A 1124 8.01 -20.10 -42.57
C GLY A 1124 9.54 -20.00 -42.56
N GLY A 1125 10.26 -20.87 -43.26
CA GLY A 1125 11.72 -20.82 -43.38
C GLY A 1125 12.16 -21.40 -44.72
N PRO A 1126 13.42 -21.17 -45.15
CA PRO A 1126 13.91 -21.72 -46.41
C PRO A 1126 13.73 -23.24 -46.39
N LYS A 1127 13.14 -23.80 -47.45
CA LYS A 1127 12.86 -25.24 -47.58
C LYS A 1127 14.15 -26.05 -47.34
N ALA A 1128 14.03 -27.24 -46.76
CA ALA A 1128 15.16 -28.13 -46.46
C ALA A 1128 16.09 -28.36 -47.68
N ASP A 1129 15.59 -28.20 -48.92
CA ASP A 1129 16.34 -28.40 -50.16
C ASP A 1129 17.21 -27.20 -50.61
N TRP A 1130 17.24 -26.08 -49.88
CA TRP A 1130 18.07 -24.91 -50.24
C TRP A 1130 19.58 -25.16 -50.02
N TRP A 1131 19.95 -25.97 -49.02
CA TRP A 1131 21.35 -26.12 -48.57
C TRP A 1131 22.35 -26.52 -49.66
N PRO A 1132 22.06 -27.47 -50.57
CA PRO A 1132 22.94 -27.78 -51.70
C PRO A 1132 23.21 -26.57 -52.61
N SER A 1133 22.17 -25.81 -52.97
CA SER A 1133 22.29 -24.60 -53.80
C SER A 1133 23.14 -23.54 -53.12
N LEU A 1134 22.92 -23.32 -51.81
CA LEU A 1134 23.76 -22.41 -51.02
C LEU A 1134 25.22 -22.87 -50.98
N CYS A 1135 25.49 -24.17 -50.80
CA CYS A 1135 26.86 -24.68 -50.80
C CYS A 1135 27.55 -24.52 -52.17
N LEU A 1136 26.82 -24.58 -53.27
CA LEU A 1136 27.34 -24.31 -54.62
C LEU A 1136 27.62 -22.81 -54.83
N GLU A 1137 26.70 -21.93 -54.40
CA GLU A 1137 26.88 -20.47 -54.44
C GLU A 1137 28.09 -20.05 -53.60
N LEU A 1138 28.17 -20.54 -52.34
CA LEU A 1138 29.32 -20.31 -51.47
C LEU A 1138 30.59 -20.96 -52.05
N GLY A 1139 30.48 -22.14 -52.67
CA GLY A 1139 31.59 -22.80 -53.37
C GLY A 1139 32.18 -21.91 -54.46
N SER A 1140 31.35 -21.22 -55.23
CA SER A 1140 31.79 -20.27 -56.25
C SER A 1140 32.53 -19.06 -55.64
N LEU A 1141 32.04 -18.52 -54.51
CA LEU A 1141 32.68 -17.43 -53.78
C LEU A 1141 34.02 -17.84 -53.13
N LEU A 1142 34.13 -19.10 -52.71
CA LEU A 1142 35.33 -19.67 -52.06
C LEU A 1142 36.27 -20.38 -53.04
N GLN A 1143 35.99 -20.31 -54.35
CA GLN A 1143 36.75 -20.96 -55.43
C GLN A 1143 36.91 -22.49 -55.26
N VAL A 1144 35.89 -23.17 -54.72
CA VAL A 1144 35.83 -24.64 -54.63
C VAL A 1144 35.21 -25.19 -55.91
N ASN A 1145 35.82 -26.22 -56.50
CA ASN A 1145 35.26 -26.90 -57.67
C ASN A 1145 33.86 -27.49 -57.31
N PRO A 1146 32.77 -27.07 -57.99
CA PRO A 1146 31.41 -27.53 -57.69
C PRO A 1146 31.26 -29.05 -57.84
N ASP A 1147 32.02 -29.68 -58.72
CA ASP A 1147 31.98 -31.13 -58.94
C ASP A 1147 32.42 -31.93 -57.70
N ILE A 1148 33.34 -31.41 -56.89
CA ILE A 1148 33.75 -32.03 -55.61
C ILE A 1148 32.57 -32.07 -54.63
N LEU A 1149 31.75 -31.00 -54.60
CA LEU A 1149 30.58 -30.92 -53.74
C LEU A 1149 29.48 -31.86 -54.22
N ARG A 1150 29.24 -31.94 -55.54
CA ARG A 1150 28.25 -32.85 -56.14
C ARG A 1150 28.59 -34.31 -55.87
N ARG A 1151 29.83 -34.74 -56.11
CA ARG A 1151 30.28 -36.12 -55.81
C ARG A 1151 30.10 -36.49 -54.35
N HIS A 1152 30.43 -35.57 -53.45
CA HIS A 1152 30.27 -35.78 -52.01
C HIS A 1152 28.80 -35.93 -51.60
N ILE A 1153 27.88 -35.15 -52.17
CA ILE A 1153 26.44 -35.30 -51.95
C ILE A 1153 25.96 -36.68 -52.39
N VAL A 1154 26.38 -37.15 -53.56
CA VAL A 1154 26.02 -38.48 -54.07
C VAL A 1154 26.50 -39.59 -53.11
N CYS A 1155 27.77 -39.54 -52.71
CA CYS A 1155 28.34 -40.51 -51.76
C CYS A 1155 27.60 -40.51 -50.43
N GLU A 1156 27.25 -39.33 -49.90
CA GLU A 1156 26.56 -39.22 -48.62
C GLU A 1156 25.09 -39.67 -48.69
N LEU A 1157 24.38 -39.39 -49.78
CA LEU A 1157 23.01 -39.88 -50.00
C LEU A 1157 22.98 -41.42 -50.05
N TYR A 1158 23.94 -42.04 -50.75
CA TYR A 1158 24.13 -43.49 -50.67
C TYR A 1158 24.54 -43.92 -49.26
N ASN A 1159 25.43 -43.23 -48.56
CA ASN A 1159 25.78 -43.62 -47.18
C ASN A 1159 24.56 -43.67 -46.22
N GLN A 1160 23.52 -42.89 -46.52
CA GLN A 1160 22.26 -42.81 -45.75
C GLN A 1160 21.13 -43.69 -46.27
N GLY A 1161 21.33 -44.44 -47.37
CA GLY A 1161 20.29 -45.29 -47.97
C GLY A 1161 19.25 -44.52 -48.81
N LEU A 1162 19.52 -43.28 -49.20
CA LEU A 1162 18.67 -42.44 -50.06
C LEU A 1162 19.02 -42.62 -51.55
N ASP A 1163 19.12 -43.86 -52.00
CA ASP A 1163 19.71 -44.26 -53.28
C ASP A 1163 19.04 -43.60 -54.49
N LEU A 1164 17.71 -43.48 -54.50
CA LEU A 1164 16.98 -42.84 -55.60
C LEU A 1164 17.32 -41.34 -55.76
N ARG A 1165 17.47 -40.61 -54.63
CA ARG A 1165 17.89 -39.20 -54.66
C ARG A 1165 19.37 -39.06 -55.04
N ALA A 1166 20.19 -40.04 -54.66
CA ALA A 1166 21.60 -40.08 -55.06
C ALA A 1166 21.74 -40.26 -56.57
N GLU A 1167 20.91 -41.12 -57.19
CA GLU A 1167 20.87 -41.30 -58.66
C GLU A 1167 20.48 -40.02 -59.40
N GLU A 1168 19.53 -39.23 -58.88
CA GLU A 1168 19.14 -37.94 -59.48
C GLU A 1168 20.32 -36.94 -59.50
N VAL A 1169 21.01 -36.78 -58.37
CA VAL A 1169 22.14 -35.85 -58.26
C VAL A 1169 23.37 -36.35 -59.04
N MET A 1170 23.52 -37.67 -59.19
CA MET A 1170 24.61 -38.30 -59.95
C MET A 1170 24.61 -37.89 -61.43
N LEU A 1171 23.45 -37.51 -62.00
CA LEU A 1171 23.37 -37.03 -63.38
C LEU A 1171 24.12 -35.71 -63.61
N GLU A 1172 24.34 -34.92 -62.55
CA GLU A 1172 25.02 -33.62 -62.60
C GLU A 1172 26.54 -33.71 -62.32
N VAL A 1173 27.07 -34.92 -62.08
CA VAL A 1173 28.50 -35.14 -61.80
C VAL A 1173 29.32 -35.23 -63.09
N GLU A 1174 30.42 -34.48 -63.14
CA GLU A 1174 31.33 -34.42 -64.29
C GLU A 1174 32.39 -35.53 -64.21
N ASP A 1175 33.02 -35.75 -63.05
CA ASP A 1175 34.10 -36.73 -62.83
C ASP A 1175 33.56 -38.09 -62.35
N LYS A 1176 33.14 -38.93 -63.31
CA LYS A 1176 32.52 -40.23 -63.04
C LYS A 1176 33.51 -41.31 -62.56
N ASP A 1177 34.78 -41.23 -62.96
CA ASP A 1177 35.80 -42.24 -62.62
C ASP A 1177 36.11 -42.23 -61.12
N VAL A 1178 36.30 -41.03 -60.55
CA VAL A 1178 36.54 -40.89 -59.12
C VAL A 1178 35.27 -41.17 -58.31
N LEU A 1179 34.09 -40.76 -58.80
CA LEU A 1179 32.83 -41.12 -58.16
C LEU A 1179 32.64 -42.64 -58.10
N GLY A 1180 32.89 -43.34 -59.20
CA GLY A 1180 32.80 -44.81 -59.27
C GLY A 1180 33.71 -45.50 -58.27
N SER A 1181 34.95 -45.00 -58.12
CA SER A 1181 35.89 -45.51 -57.11
C SER A 1181 35.41 -45.27 -55.67
N GLN A 1182 34.80 -44.11 -55.39
CA GLN A 1182 34.24 -43.79 -54.07
C GLN A 1182 32.99 -44.63 -53.74
N LEU A 1183 32.10 -44.82 -54.71
CA LEU A 1183 30.91 -45.66 -54.56
C LEU A 1183 31.28 -47.14 -54.41
N LEU A 1184 32.40 -47.59 -54.98
CA LEU A 1184 32.85 -48.99 -54.84
C LEU A 1184 33.17 -49.31 -53.38
N VAL A 1185 33.85 -48.39 -52.69
CA VAL A 1185 34.15 -48.50 -51.26
C VAL A 1185 32.85 -48.55 -50.44
N LEU A 1186 31.91 -47.63 -50.68
CA LEU A 1186 30.60 -47.61 -50.01
C LEU A 1186 29.80 -48.91 -50.23
N THR A 1187 29.84 -49.45 -51.45
CA THR A 1187 29.13 -50.69 -51.79
C THR A 1187 29.78 -51.90 -51.12
N GLY A 1188 31.12 -51.94 -51.08
CA GLY A 1188 31.87 -52.94 -50.34
C GLY A 1188 31.60 -52.89 -48.83
N GLN A 1189 31.48 -51.69 -48.25
CA GLN A 1189 31.09 -51.50 -46.85
C GLN A 1189 29.68 -52.04 -46.58
N ARG A 1190 28.69 -51.73 -47.44
CA ARG A 1190 27.30 -52.21 -47.29
C ARG A 1190 27.24 -53.73 -47.32
N LEU A 1191 27.93 -54.34 -48.28
CA LEU A 1191 27.99 -55.79 -48.43
C LEU A 1191 28.74 -56.46 -47.27
N SER A 1192 29.85 -55.88 -46.82
CA SER A 1192 30.62 -56.35 -45.65
C SER A 1192 29.79 -56.32 -44.37
N TYR A 1193 28.96 -55.29 -44.16
CA TYR A 1193 28.03 -55.25 -43.03
C TYR A 1193 27.01 -56.39 -43.11
N SER A 1194 26.35 -56.55 -44.27
CA SER A 1194 25.33 -57.58 -44.49
C SER A 1194 25.87 -59.00 -44.28
N LEU A 1195 27.08 -59.28 -44.78
CA LEU A 1195 27.70 -60.60 -44.73
C LEU A 1195 28.39 -60.94 -43.40
N LEU A 1196 29.04 -59.96 -42.74
CA LEU A 1196 29.95 -60.23 -41.61
C LEU A 1196 29.42 -59.69 -40.28
N HIS A 1197 28.53 -58.70 -40.27
CA HIS A 1197 28.17 -57.93 -39.07
C HIS A 1197 26.67 -57.91 -38.74
N SER A 1198 25.79 -58.40 -39.61
CA SER A 1198 24.35 -58.54 -39.32
C SER A 1198 24.09 -59.61 -38.24
N GLN A 1199 23.15 -59.35 -37.31
CA GLN A 1199 22.78 -60.29 -36.22
C GLN A 1199 22.16 -61.60 -36.73
N SER A 1200 21.65 -61.61 -37.97
CA SER A 1200 21.24 -62.82 -38.68
C SER A 1200 22.40 -63.33 -39.54
N GLN A 1201 23.41 -63.95 -38.93
CA GLN A 1201 24.39 -64.75 -39.68
C GLN A 1201 23.66 -65.97 -40.27
N THR A 1202 23.06 -65.82 -41.44
CA THR A 1202 22.44 -66.92 -42.17
C THR A 1202 23.53 -67.86 -42.66
N GLN A 1203 23.28 -69.17 -42.57
CA GLN A 1203 24.23 -70.18 -43.04
C GLN A 1203 24.61 -69.96 -44.52
N ALA A 1204 23.66 -69.46 -45.32
CA ALA A 1204 23.86 -69.01 -46.70
C ALA A 1204 24.96 -67.94 -46.85
N ALA A 1205 24.99 -66.90 -46.01
CA ALA A 1205 25.99 -65.83 -46.09
C ALA A 1205 27.43 -66.34 -45.84
N MET A 1206 27.60 -67.32 -44.94
CA MET A 1206 28.88 -67.95 -44.65
C MET A 1206 29.33 -68.93 -45.75
N GLU A 1207 28.39 -69.68 -46.34
CA GLU A 1207 28.66 -70.56 -47.49
C GLU A 1207 29.06 -69.76 -48.73
N LEU A 1208 28.44 -68.60 -48.93
CA LEU A 1208 28.74 -67.69 -50.04
C LEU A 1208 30.10 -67.01 -49.85
N LEU A 1209 30.43 -66.56 -48.63
CA LEU A 1209 31.78 -66.06 -48.28
C LEU A 1209 32.90 -67.08 -48.59
N ALA A 1210 32.63 -68.38 -48.44
CA ALA A 1210 33.57 -69.45 -48.78
C ALA A 1210 33.70 -69.69 -50.30
N ARG A 1211 32.72 -69.24 -51.09
CA ARG A 1211 32.68 -69.32 -52.57
C ARG A 1211 33.25 -68.09 -53.27
N LEU A 1212 33.41 -66.96 -52.57
CA LEU A 1212 33.97 -65.74 -53.16
C LEU A 1212 35.46 -65.90 -53.51
N PRO A 1213 35.94 -65.21 -54.57
CA PRO A 1213 37.36 -65.13 -54.86
C PRO A 1213 38.18 -64.67 -53.63
N PRO A 1214 39.37 -65.24 -53.36
CA PRO A 1214 40.18 -64.89 -52.17
C PRO A 1214 40.50 -63.40 -52.08
N THR A 1215 40.68 -62.74 -53.22
CA THR A 1215 40.93 -61.30 -53.34
C THR A 1215 39.73 -60.47 -52.91
N LEU A 1216 38.52 -60.83 -53.35
CA LEU A 1216 37.27 -60.15 -52.96
C LEU A 1216 36.95 -60.39 -51.48
N CYS A 1217 37.13 -61.61 -50.97
CA CYS A 1217 36.90 -61.94 -49.56
C CYS A 1217 37.83 -61.16 -48.62
N THR A 1218 39.12 -61.05 -48.98
CA THR A 1218 40.10 -60.27 -48.21
C THR A 1218 39.77 -58.77 -48.24
N TRP A 1219 39.35 -58.27 -49.41
CA TRP A 1219 38.95 -56.87 -49.57
C TRP A 1219 37.69 -56.54 -48.76
N LEU A 1220 36.64 -57.37 -48.80
CA LEU A 1220 35.42 -57.18 -48.00
C LEU A 1220 35.68 -57.22 -46.49
N LYS A 1221 36.57 -58.11 -46.02
CA LYS A 1221 37.01 -58.14 -44.61
C LYS A 1221 37.80 -56.90 -44.19
N ALA A 1222 38.42 -56.21 -45.14
CA ALA A 1222 39.15 -54.96 -44.89
C ALA A 1222 38.25 -53.72 -44.97
N MET A 1223 37.02 -53.85 -45.49
CA MET A 1223 36.03 -52.77 -45.45
C MET A 1223 35.57 -52.57 -44.01
N ASP A 1224 35.59 -51.33 -43.54
CA ASP A 1224 35.05 -50.95 -42.23
C ASP A 1224 33.59 -50.48 -42.38
N PRO A 1225 32.59 -51.29 -41.99
CA PRO A 1225 31.20 -50.88 -42.08
C PRO A 1225 30.80 -49.88 -40.99
N SER A 1226 31.68 -49.55 -40.03
CA SER A 1226 31.37 -48.55 -38.98
C SER A 1226 31.23 -47.12 -39.52
N GLU A 1227 31.74 -46.86 -40.73
CA GLU A 1227 31.57 -45.59 -41.45
C GLU A 1227 30.20 -45.45 -42.11
N LEU A 1228 29.43 -46.55 -42.21
CA LEU A 1228 28.07 -46.53 -42.75
C LEU A 1228 27.09 -45.90 -41.77
N ARG A 1229 26.28 -44.97 -42.27
CA ARG A 1229 25.26 -44.30 -41.45
C ARG A 1229 23.94 -45.07 -41.45
N CYS A 1230 23.58 -45.63 -42.59
CA CYS A 1230 22.53 -46.63 -42.71
C CYS A 1230 23.16 -47.98 -43.07
N PRO A 1231 23.52 -48.82 -42.08
CA PRO A 1231 24.15 -50.11 -42.37
C PRO A 1231 23.14 -51.18 -42.83
N LEU A 1232 21.85 -51.02 -42.51
CA LEU A 1232 20.75 -51.95 -42.84
C LEU A 1232 20.04 -51.57 -44.16
N VAL A 1233 20.80 -51.40 -45.25
CA VAL A 1233 20.22 -51.15 -46.58
C VAL A 1233 19.82 -52.50 -47.21
N PRO A 1234 18.60 -52.66 -47.76
CA PRO A 1234 18.17 -53.88 -48.43
C PRO A 1234 19.15 -54.33 -49.53
N LEU A 1235 19.42 -55.63 -49.61
CA LEU A 1235 20.29 -56.21 -50.63
C LEU A 1235 19.91 -55.84 -52.08
N PRO A 1236 18.61 -55.74 -52.46
CA PRO A 1236 18.25 -55.28 -53.81
C PRO A 1236 18.68 -53.84 -54.13
N GLN A 1237 18.71 -52.95 -53.13
CA GLN A 1237 19.22 -51.58 -53.31
C GLN A 1237 20.75 -51.57 -53.44
N THR A 1238 21.42 -52.48 -52.73
CA THR A 1238 22.87 -52.69 -52.87
C THR A 1238 23.22 -53.28 -54.25
N SER A 1239 22.46 -54.26 -54.76
CA SER A 1239 22.62 -54.81 -56.12
C SER A 1239 22.43 -53.71 -57.18
N ARG A 1240 21.39 -52.87 -57.03
CA ARG A 1240 21.17 -51.72 -57.91
C ARG A 1240 22.33 -50.73 -57.91
N LEU A 1241 22.92 -50.42 -56.75
CA LEU A 1241 24.10 -49.56 -56.65
C LEU A 1241 25.31 -50.18 -57.37
N VAL A 1242 25.57 -51.49 -57.23
CA VAL A 1242 26.65 -52.16 -57.99
C VAL A 1242 26.38 -52.11 -59.49
N GLY A 1243 25.14 -52.31 -59.91
CA GLY A 1243 24.75 -52.20 -61.31
C GLY A 1243 25.05 -50.80 -61.88
N ARG A 1244 24.67 -49.74 -61.15
CA ARG A 1244 25.02 -48.35 -61.51
C ARG A 1244 26.51 -48.10 -61.51
N LEU A 1245 27.24 -48.73 -60.61
CA LEU A 1245 28.69 -48.61 -60.50
C LEU A 1245 29.42 -49.18 -61.72
N ILE A 1246 28.93 -50.28 -62.28
CA ILE A 1246 29.45 -50.87 -63.53
C ILE A 1246 29.12 -49.99 -64.73
N GLU A 1247 27.97 -49.30 -64.74
CA GLU A 1247 27.62 -48.34 -65.79
C GLU A 1247 28.51 -47.09 -65.79
N ILE A 1248 29.05 -46.67 -64.65
CA ILE A 1248 29.89 -45.46 -64.53
C ILE A 1248 31.39 -45.70 -64.57
N LEU A 1249 31.88 -46.89 -64.19
CA LEU A 1249 33.30 -47.24 -64.26
C LEU A 1249 33.67 -47.75 -65.65
N PRO A 1250 34.68 -47.20 -66.33
CA PRO A 1250 35.08 -47.69 -67.64
C PRO A 1250 35.73 -49.08 -67.54
N GLU A 1251 35.54 -49.93 -68.56
CA GLU A 1251 35.97 -51.34 -68.56
C GLU A 1251 37.49 -51.53 -68.37
N ASN A 1252 38.29 -50.52 -68.73
CA ASN A 1252 39.75 -50.49 -68.58
C ASN A 1252 40.20 -50.00 -67.20
N HIS A 1253 39.29 -49.62 -66.30
CA HIS A 1253 39.62 -49.15 -64.96
C HIS A 1253 40.14 -50.29 -64.08
N ALA A 1254 41.17 -50.01 -63.27
CA ALA A 1254 41.82 -51.03 -62.43
C ALA A 1254 40.88 -51.73 -61.43
N GLN A 1255 39.78 -51.06 -61.06
CA GLN A 1255 38.78 -51.58 -60.11
C GLN A 1255 37.52 -52.16 -60.79
N TYR A 1256 37.43 -52.14 -62.13
CA TYR A 1256 36.25 -52.64 -62.85
C TYR A 1256 36.03 -54.15 -62.63
N SER A 1257 37.12 -54.93 -62.65
CA SER A 1257 37.07 -56.37 -62.35
C SER A 1257 36.59 -56.67 -60.92
N LEU A 1258 36.91 -55.79 -59.96
CA LEU A 1258 36.46 -55.92 -58.58
C LEU A 1258 34.96 -55.62 -58.45
N ALA A 1259 34.45 -54.64 -59.19
CA ALA A 1259 33.02 -54.31 -59.26
C ALA A 1259 32.18 -55.45 -59.87
N LEU A 1260 32.69 -56.11 -60.92
CA LEU A 1260 32.02 -57.27 -61.54
C LEU A 1260 31.90 -58.45 -60.55
N HIS A 1261 32.99 -58.81 -59.87
CA HIS A 1261 32.94 -59.86 -58.84
C HIS A 1261 32.03 -59.47 -57.66
N LEU A 1262 31.90 -58.17 -57.36
CA LEU A 1262 30.98 -57.67 -56.33
C LEU A 1262 29.51 -57.84 -56.77
N LEU A 1263 29.18 -57.60 -58.04
CA LEU A 1263 27.83 -57.78 -58.58
C LEU A 1263 27.42 -59.26 -58.51
N GLU A 1264 28.30 -60.16 -58.98
CA GLU A 1264 28.08 -61.60 -58.90
C GLU A 1264 27.85 -62.07 -57.45
N ALA A 1265 28.59 -61.49 -56.50
CA ALA A 1265 28.43 -61.78 -55.08
C ALA A 1265 27.09 -61.29 -54.52
N VAL A 1266 26.62 -60.09 -54.89
CA VAL A 1266 25.35 -59.53 -54.40
C VAL A 1266 24.13 -60.19 -55.06
N ASP A 1267 24.22 -60.54 -56.34
CA ASP A 1267 23.15 -61.24 -57.06
C ASP A 1267 22.96 -62.67 -56.55
N ALA A 1268 24.05 -63.35 -56.18
CA ALA A 1268 23.99 -64.65 -55.52
C ALA A 1268 23.34 -64.58 -54.11
N LEU A 1269 23.42 -63.43 -53.43
CA LEU A 1269 22.77 -63.21 -52.12
C LEU A 1269 21.30 -62.77 -52.22
N THR A 1270 20.88 -62.22 -53.35
CA THR A 1270 19.48 -61.78 -53.57
C THR A 1270 18.59 -62.87 -54.18
N THR A 1271 19.16 -63.99 -54.63
CA THR A 1271 18.44 -65.12 -55.25
C THR A 1271 18.09 -66.25 -54.27
N GLU A 1272 18.55 -66.21 -53.02
CA GLU A 1272 18.26 -67.21 -51.97
C GLU A 1272 17.25 -66.74 -50.89
N ASP A 1273 16.59 -65.58 -51.08
CA ASP A 1273 15.47 -65.10 -50.24
C ASP A 1273 14.07 -65.49 -50.79
#